data_AF-A0A8I0KWG6-F1
#
_entry.id   AF-A0A8I0KWG6-F1
#
_cell.length_a   1.000
_cell.length_b   1.000
_cell.length_c   1.000
_cell.angle_alpha   90.00
_cell.angle_beta   90.00
_cell.angle_gamma   90.00
#
_symmetry.space_group_name_H-M   'P 1'
#
loop_
_entity.id
_entity.type
_entity.pdbx_description
1 polymer ?
#
loop_
_entity_poly.entity_id
_entity_poly.type
_entity_poly.pdbx_seq_one_letter_code
_entity_poly.pdbx_strand_id
1 'polypeptide(L)'
;MPNLDDIGLQLADLFENFDGFFQTFLEGDKDEGFNSSGGATGVLGYYPYNDSEEGTVYRPCLARVIANAVASSGRGAAHIGLVDIGQYMGYLPGQTGSFVLVPVIEGDIAVRLSEQESLLLPKVGQPQALLFAQPSDDGIMVTLGAANAPIPQPPGPSEPLDLGGGGIIYAPLGEITPLNITVPVGIESFAIDVPDGLDLVVGSTEDIFVPVSLSIDFADPLYPEDPTAGPWLITGDGIPAPVELVKADNPSDSMSFDGSNYPTTKLNAGFGSTGLGIEVPYNDDPNIDRVPARLSIDFVGKSRKWAGIICSIVDSSLGYLSMNCDYGGFRLSVFGPAGGNDCLLEYDVDESEVHSYRIEWTNDPGGPGGLAELFVDGVSEATASLNKKPIVSSASAMFLNNAAGNYAQSLDGITYHSLTVGYDKPDVAYDYEPFSGTTVMAEDIVRLAVDARTVIEQQPSRSISYNAPDGPEAMLNVVVGDVELPVGRAYKAILMTYPDGIEAGPVAHPNELEMTKFTAQNVRFEDDYLFQTQPSWSECIPQGDAPVIDGIVYTCDAIRMGTYVQFQFGYHLDAETNPTEPFGDLNAIPDLFTYMVPHKWYIYDQHGELLGRVEQPNGEPLNKNYDFPIWQGPAGVKSAAYTTPANRWAPCGTIGSAVIWASHDLVDHDRDDVVQRVPIPEQIVPMASHTDFSVNGFDPRLNLGGAGSDGQMNGFGNWRSMPYARSDYESWVAAGPSGDSYTGLDGVGARGPSGAIWLKYTPFNIQGRSPITGPGGVRDDRQAIAEPVSAYLCQPEGNHIASGVSYRAIAIDYCRGYASDPFHLFEDGRNVPLFKGRQRRGIALNGHYYGAGDLGVPWANRFPIYIGRTSQWAAGAAPTKVQEGLGSDEDHPWRGLFGIDDLHAHQFPGWGSLLWKTPEFAFLQIKFFEQVKMYQGSGGMIFGRTAWEHLNLMQDRAGAWMFQHAALAWKLGSARSQRLYTRQEVMDWAVSCFDAVHDNLFASVPGVFNLPSEGQTSDEFNPGMMAVLHALNLFGMCRIDDSNNLYQQTFMRGYWIHALGCGERMGFNDALRAASDKAASVIDWLIAKWRQAIVGNLTKISTHLPESSTYINFLWTPEQVESLWPDGNIANGRMGDISLVPQTYEQLETANGVLPSWDQAEAYSLDGQGTSADLSAPFWLKNVLNLSGDDIDAACVVARARFDGKLEEQVALGAAGGSTWFRYHQGSFTPPLPILSSPPSAEPPEGFSWVVDGAGNYVFDNGDQIYAPTEE
;
A
#
# COMPACT_ATOMS: atom_id res chain seq x y z
N MET A 1 -37.77 34.21 52.48
CA MET A 1 -39.25 34.26 52.50
C MET A 1 -39.68 35.22 51.41
N PRO A 2 -40.27 34.71 50.32
CA PRO A 2 -41.68 34.33 50.24
C PRO A 2 -41.98 32.98 50.90
N ASN A 3 -43.22 32.78 51.34
CA ASN A 3 -43.70 31.61 52.07
C ASN A 3 -43.57 30.30 51.26
N LEU A 4 -43.05 29.25 51.90
CA LEU A 4 -42.90 27.89 51.34
C LEU A 4 -44.19 27.04 51.45
N ASP A 5 -45.26 27.59 52.03
CA ASP A 5 -46.50 26.84 52.29
C ASP A 5 -47.49 26.80 51.10
N ASP A 6 -47.31 27.62 50.07
CA ASP A 6 -48.21 27.64 48.88
C ASP A 6 -47.80 26.68 47.75
N ILE A 7 -46.57 26.13 47.77
CA ILE A 7 -46.14 25.10 46.78
C ILE A 7 -46.55 23.69 47.24
N GLY A 8 -46.68 23.47 48.54
CA GLY A 8 -47.10 22.17 49.11
C GLY A 8 -48.55 21.80 48.80
N LEU A 9 -49.43 22.80 48.62
CA LEU A 9 -50.85 22.57 48.33
C LEU A 9 -51.17 22.36 46.84
N GLN A 10 -50.33 22.82 45.90
CA GLN A 10 -50.55 22.53 44.47
C GLN A 10 -49.99 21.18 44.02
N LEU A 11 -49.08 20.56 44.79
CA LEU A 11 -48.59 19.21 44.51
C LEU A 11 -49.53 18.13 45.06
N ALA A 12 -50.22 18.37 46.19
CA ALA A 12 -51.19 17.43 46.74
C ALA A 12 -52.42 17.23 45.83
N ASP A 13 -52.94 18.31 45.22
CA ASP A 13 -54.04 18.24 44.23
C ASP A 13 -53.64 17.53 42.92
N LEU A 14 -52.35 17.49 42.59
CA LEU A 14 -51.84 16.76 41.43
C LEU A 14 -51.77 15.25 41.70
N PHE A 15 -51.52 14.84 42.95
CA PHE A 15 -51.46 13.42 43.34
C PHE A 15 -52.85 12.82 43.59
N GLU A 16 -53.83 13.56 44.14
CA GLU A 16 -55.20 13.03 44.30
C GLU A 16 -55.95 12.86 42.98
N ASN A 17 -55.64 13.65 41.94
CA ASN A 17 -56.22 13.46 40.59
C ASN A 17 -55.52 12.36 39.76
N PHE A 18 -54.32 11.91 40.18
CA PHE A 18 -53.58 10.85 39.48
C PHE A 18 -54.11 9.45 39.84
N ASP A 19 -54.58 9.24 41.07
CA ASP A 19 -55.20 7.97 41.50
C ASP A 19 -56.59 7.73 40.87
N GLY A 20 -57.35 8.79 40.58
CA GLY A 20 -58.66 8.68 39.92
C GLY A 20 -58.59 8.25 38.45
N PHE A 21 -57.52 8.60 37.75
CA PHE A 21 -57.33 8.24 36.33
C PHE A 21 -56.97 6.76 36.16
N PHE A 22 -56.22 6.18 37.11
CA PHE A 22 -55.79 4.77 37.03
C PHE A 22 -56.89 3.76 37.39
N GLN A 23 -57.82 4.10 38.28
CA GLN A 23 -58.94 3.21 38.61
C GLN A 23 -59.98 3.09 37.49
N THR A 24 -60.13 4.12 36.64
CA THR A 24 -61.12 4.07 35.54
C THR A 24 -60.62 3.24 34.35
N PHE A 25 -59.31 3.06 34.21
CA PHE A 25 -58.71 2.29 33.11
C PHE A 25 -58.64 0.77 33.38
N LEU A 26 -58.78 0.34 34.63
CA LEU A 26 -58.58 -1.06 35.04
C LEU A 26 -59.88 -1.87 35.26
N GLU A 27 -61.07 -1.27 35.18
CA GLU A 27 -62.36 -1.98 35.34
C GLU A 27 -63.16 -2.18 34.04
N GLY A 28 -62.63 -1.78 32.87
CA GLY A 28 -63.29 -1.93 31.57
C GLY A 28 -62.59 -2.92 30.63
N ASP A 29 -62.69 -4.22 30.90
CA ASP A 29 -62.78 -5.31 29.90
C ASP A 29 -62.69 -6.69 30.58
N LYS A 30 -63.79 -7.08 31.22
CA LYS A 30 -64.18 -8.48 31.37
C LYS A 30 -65.49 -8.64 30.61
N ASP A 31 -65.42 -9.19 29.41
CA ASP A 31 -66.32 -10.20 28.85
C ASP A 31 -66.35 -10.16 27.31
N GLU A 32 -66.45 -11.36 26.74
CA GLU A 32 -66.72 -11.71 25.33
C GLU A 32 -65.53 -11.75 24.34
N GLY A 33 -65.19 -12.97 23.91
CA GLY A 33 -64.12 -13.24 22.95
C GLY A 33 -64.56 -13.19 21.49
N PHE A 34 -63.61 -13.02 20.56
CA PHE A 34 -63.79 -13.39 19.15
C PHE A 34 -62.45 -13.67 18.44
N ASN A 35 -62.54 -14.62 17.49
CA ASN A 35 -61.51 -15.17 16.61
C ASN A 35 -61.02 -14.20 15.51
N SER A 36 -59.76 -14.42 15.10
CA SER A 36 -59.17 -14.32 13.74
C SER A 36 -59.47 -13.15 12.78
N SER A 37 -58.37 -12.63 12.19
CA SER A 37 -58.20 -12.01 10.86
C SER A 37 -58.66 -10.56 10.61
N GLY A 38 -57.80 -9.80 9.92
CA GLY A 38 -58.13 -8.55 9.20
C GLY A 38 -57.34 -7.31 9.65
N GLY A 39 -56.53 -6.75 8.77
CA GLY A 39 -55.91 -5.42 8.96
C GLY A 39 -56.85 -4.27 8.58
N ALA A 40 -56.50 -3.05 9.01
CA ALA A 40 -56.49 -1.80 8.22
C ALA A 40 -56.54 -0.53 9.11
N THR A 41 -55.55 0.35 8.88
CA THR A 41 -55.63 1.81 8.65
C THR A 41 -56.05 2.84 9.73
N GLY A 42 -55.20 3.88 9.84
CA GLY A 42 -55.56 5.30 10.02
C GLY A 42 -55.72 5.77 11.47
N VAL A 43 -55.37 6.99 11.92
CA VAL A 43 -55.09 8.28 11.28
C VAL A 43 -54.34 9.14 12.32
N LEU A 44 -53.21 9.74 11.94
CA LEU A 44 -52.59 10.86 12.68
C LEU A 44 -53.30 12.15 12.28
N GLY A 45 -54.04 12.75 13.22
CA GLY A 45 -54.64 14.08 13.07
C GLY A 45 -53.84 15.10 13.87
N TYR A 46 -53.12 15.99 13.18
CA TYR A 46 -52.65 17.27 13.70
C TYR A 46 -53.81 18.28 13.71
N TYR A 47 -53.92 19.09 14.77
CA TYR A 47 -54.54 20.42 14.70
C TYR A 47 -53.65 21.44 15.42
N PRO A 48 -53.48 22.67 14.87
CA PRO A 48 -52.48 23.66 15.29
C PRO A 48 -53.06 24.78 16.16
N TYR A 49 -52.21 25.53 16.86
CA TYR A 49 -52.49 26.91 17.26
C TYR A 49 -51.20 27.75 17.30
N ASN A 50 -51.26 28.94 16.70
CA ASN A 50 -50.17 29.88 16.42
C ASN A 50 -49.98 30.94 17.54
N ASP A 51 -48.74 31.45 17.58
CA ASP A 51 -48.23 32.80 17.89
C ASP A 51 -48.61 33.53 19.20
N SER A 52 -47.61 33.80 20.05
CA SER A 52 -47.07 35.16 20.26
C SER A 52 -45.97 35.19 21.35
N GLU A 53 -44.84 35.81 21.00
CA GLU A 53 -43.87 36.56 21.84
C GLU A 53 -43.23 35.95 23.12
N GLU A 54 -41.91 36.19 23.21
CA GLU A 54 -40.98 36.06 24.33
C GLU A 54 -40.51 34.66 24.76
N GLY A 55 -39.17 34.53 24.82
CA GLY A 55 -38.44 33.28 24.96
C GLY A 55 -38.79 32.45 26.20
N THR A 56 -38.84 31.13 26.04
CA THR A 56 -38.73 30.19 27.16
C THR A 56 -38.07 28.89 26.69
N VAL A 57 -37.04 28.49 27.44
CA VAL A 57 -36.30 27.22 27.31
C VAL A 57 -37.25 26.02 27.47
N TYR A 58 -37.33 25.14 26.49
CA TYR A 58 -38.01 23.84 26.63
C TYR A 58 -37.21 22.95 27.60
N ARG A 59 -37.71 22.78 28.83
CA ARG A 59 -37.36 21.65 29.69
C ARG A 59 -38.30 20.49 29.37
N PRO A 60 -37.84 19.33 28.88
CA PRO A 60 -38.64 18.12 28.93
C PRO A 60 -38.82 17.72 30.40
N CYS A 61 -40.04 17.86 30.90
CA CYS A 61 -40.43 17.47 32.24
C CYS A 61 -40.25 15.95 32.44
N LEU A 62 -39.44 15.61 33.44
CA LEU A 62 -39.10 14.26 33.93
C LEU A 62 -40.31 13.31 34.05
N ALA A 63 -41.52 13.86 34.25
CA ALA A 63 -42.77 13.12 34.30
C ALA A 63 -43.09 12.34 32.99
N ARG A 64 -42.67 12.84 31.82
CA ARG A 64 -42.91 12.17 30.52
C ARG A 64 -41.96 11.01 30.27
N VAL A 65 -40.77 11.06 30.85
CA VAL A 65 -39.79 9.94 30.83
C VAL A 65 -40.25 8.85 31.80
N ILE A 66 -40.75 9.23 32.97
CA ILE A 66 -41.25 8.29 33.99
C ILE A 66 -42.52 7.56 33.49
N ALA A 67 -43.45 8.25 32.84
CA ALA A 67 -44.66 7.61 32.29
C ALA A 67 -44.35 6.59 31.17
N ASN A 68 -43.36 6.87 30.31
CA ASN A 68 -42.95 5.96 29.24
C ASN A 68 -42.16 4.74 29.77
N ALA A 69 -41.42 4.90 30.86
CA ALA A 69 -40.72 3.78 31.50
C ALA A 69 -41.70 2.81 32.18
N VAL A 70 -42.78 3.31 32.80
CA VAL A 70 -43.80 2.48 33.46
C VAL A 70 -44.71 1.77 32.45
N ALA A 71 -44.99 2.37 31.29
CA ALA A 71 -45.86 1.78 30.27
C ALA A 71 -45.19 0.67 29.43
N SER A 72 -43.85 0.60 29.42
CA SER A 72 -43.09 -0.36 28.59
C SER A 72 -42.70 -1.66 29.31
N SER A 73 -42.82 -1.73 30.64
CA SER A 73 -42.54 -2.93 31.41
C SER A 73 -43.82 -3.74 31.68
N GLY A 74 -44.21 -4.59 30.73
CA GLY A 74 -45.40 -5.46 30.82
C GLY A 74 -45.37 -6.56 31.91
N ARG A 75 -44.68 -6.39 33.04
CA ARG A 75 -44.67 -7.31 34.18
C ARG A 75 -44.39 -6.57 35.50
N GLY A 76 -45.42 -6.41 36.35
CA GLY A 76 -45.31 -6.03 37.78
C GLY A 76 -44.80 -4.60 38.05
N ALA A 77 -45.50 -3.84 38.89
CA ALA A 77 -45.16 -2.45 39.19
C ALA A 77 -43.78 -2.33 39.87
N ALA A 78 -42.78 -1.86 39.12
CA ALA A 78 -41.51 -1.39 39.67
C ALA A 78 -41.66 0.11 40.03
N HIS A 79 -41.27 0.49 41.25
CA HIS A 79 -41.17 1.90 41.64
C HIS A 79 -39.71 2.36 41.58
N ILE A 80 -39.47 3.62 41.24
CA ILE A 80 -38.14 4.22 41.18
C ILE A 80 -37.91 5.03 42.46
N GLY A 81 -36.86 4.71 43.22
CA GLY A 81 -36.38 5.53 44.34
C GLY A 81 -35.39 6.59 43.86
N LEU A 82 -35.60 7.85 44.26
CA LEU A 82 -34.59 8.92 44.10
C LEU A 82 -33.72 9.01 45.36
N VAL A 83 -32.41 8.89 45.19
CA VAL A 83 -31.43 9.08 46.27
C VAL A 83 -30.62 10.35 46.01
N ASP A 84 -30.68 11.30 46.93
CA ASP A 84 -29.92 12.55 46.92
C ASP A 84 -28.48 12.31 47.41
N ILE A 85 -27.50 12.43 46.51
CA ILE A 85 -26.10 12.11 46.80
C ILE A 85 -25.46 13.16 47.73
N GLY A 86 -25.97 14.40 47.74
CA GLY A 86 -25.42 15.47 48.57
C GLY A 86 -25.76 15.38 50.05
N GLN A 87 -26.58 14.41 50.46
CA GLN A 87 -26.77 14.07 51.88
C GLN A 87 -25.50 13.49 52.53
N TYR A 88 -24.53 13.03 51.74
CA TYR A 88 -23.29 12.42 52.23
C TYR A 88 -22.03 13.28 52.03
N MET A 89 -22.01 14.15 51.02
CA MET A 89 -20.83 14.98 50.71
C MET A 89 -21.05 16.49 50.93
N GLY A 90 -22.29 16.92 51.18
CA GLY A 90 -22.66 18.33 51.32
C GLY A 90 -22.65 19.06 49.97
N TYR A 91 -23.52 20.07 49.84
CA TYR A 91 -23.57 20.93 48.66
C TYR A 91 -22.84 22.25 48.93
N LEU A 92 -22.06 22.73 47.96
CA LEU A 92 -21.60 24.11 47.96
C LEU A 92 -22.79 25.05 47.69
N PRO A 93 -22.84 26.26 48.28
CA PRO A 93 -23.92 27.21 48.04
C PRO A 93 -24.05 27.54 46.55
N GLY A 94 -25.18 27.16 45.93
CA GLY A 94 -25.48 27.41 44.52
C GLY A 94 -25.44 26.17 43.61
N GLN A 95 -25.01 25.00 44.09
CA GLN A 95 -25.08 23.77 43.31
C GLN A 95 -26.50 23.18 43.24
N THR A 96 -26.81 22.54 42.11
CA THR A 96 -28.07 21.81 41.90
C THR A 96 -27.88 20.36 42.33
N GLY A 97 -28.87 19.77 43.01
CA GLY A 97 -28.73 18.43 43.59
C GLY A 97 -28.50 17.33 42.55
N SER A 98 -27.65 16.36 42.88
CA SER A 98 -27.40 15.17 42.06
C SER A 98 -28.15 13.98 42.65
N PHE A 99 -28.97 13.31 41.83
CA PHE A 99 -29.83 12.21 42.26
C PHE A 99 -29.53 10.93 41.48
N VAL A 100 -29.47 9.80 42.18
CA VAL A 100 -29.43 8.47 41.55
C VAL A 100 -30.83 7.86 41.58
N LEU A 101 -31.27 7.37 40.42
CA LEU A 101 -32.52 6.61 40.27
C LEU A 101 -32.23 5.12 40.48
N VAL A 102 -32.85 4.52 41.50
CA VAL A 102 -32.69 3.09 41.80
C VAL A 102 -34.04 2.39 41.61
N PRO A 103 -34.15 1.37 40.73
CA PRO A 103 -35.37 0.58 40.61
C PRO A 103 -35.54 -0.33 41.84
N VAL A 104 -36.72 -0.29 42.46
CA VAL A 104 -37.10 -1.10 43.63
C VAL A 104 -38.29 -1.98 43.27
N ILE A 105 -38.20 -3.27 43.55
CA ILE A 105 -39.29 -4.23 43.33
C ILE A 105 -40.17 -4.30 44.59
N GLU A 106 -41.49 -4.37 44.41
CA GLU A 106 -42.44 -4.47 45.51
C GLU A 106 -42.18 -5.73 46.37
N GLY A 107 -41.76 -5.53 47.62
CA GLY A 107 -41.42 -6.59 48.58
C GLY A 107 -40.03 -6.45 49.23
N ASP A 108 -39.13 -5.65 48.65
CA ASP A 108 -37.82 -5.38 49.25
C ASP A 108 -37.90 -4.29 50.33
N ILE A 109 -37.17 -4.51 51.43
CA ILE A 109 -37.09 -3.58 52.55
C ILE A 109 -36.41 -2.29 52.06
N ALA A 110 -37.01 -1.13 52.37
CA ALA A 110 -36.50 0.19 52.01
C ALA A 110 -34.98 0.30 52.29
N VAL A 111 -34.22 0.50 51.22
CA VAL A 111 -32.76 0.59 51.25
C VAL A 111 -32.33 1.77 52.14
N ARG A 112 -31.73 1.48 53.29
CA ARG A 112 -30.91 2.43 54.06
C ARG A 112 -29.46 1.99 53.90
N LEU A 113 -28.69 2.73 53.12
CA LEU A 113 -27.26 2.48 52.96
C LEU A 113 -26.52 2.87 54.25
N SER A 114 -26.09 1.88 55.05
CA SER A 114 -25.14 2.08 56.15
C SER A 114 -23.82 1.38 55.82
N GLU A 115 -22.76 2.18 55.69
CA GLU A 115 -21.30 1.96 55.67
C GLU A 115 -20.64 0.69 55.09
N GLN A 116 -21.27 -0.47 54.93
CA GLN A 116 -20.66 -1.61 54.22
C GLN A 116 -21.75 -2.59 53.76
N GLU A 117 -22.25 -2.47 52.52
CA GLU A 117 -22.97 -3.57 51.86
C GLU A 117 -22.71 -3.62 50.35
N SER A 118 -22.70 -4.84 49.82
CA SER A 118 -22.34 -5.22 48.45
C SER A 118 -23.53 -5.10 47.50
N LEU A 119 -23.31 -4.56 46.29
CA LEU A 119 -24.28 -4.59 45.20
C LEU A 119 -24.39 -6.01 44.64
N LEU A 120 -25.55 -6.66 44.79
CA LEU A 120 -25.79 -8.02 44.31
C LEU A 120 -26.48 -7.96 42.94
N LEU A 121 -25.70 -8.13 41.87
CA LEU A 121 -26.22 -8.22 40.50
C LEU A 121 -26.79 -9.63 40.25
N PRO A 122 -28.04 -9.80 39.80
CA PRO A 122 -28.65 -11.11 39.64
C PRO A 122 -27.92 -11.95 38.58
N LYS A 123 -27.69 -13.23 38.88
CA LYS A 123 -26.99 -14.16 38.01
C LYS A 123 -27.97 -15.01 37.18
N VAL A 124 -27.54 -15.26 35.94
CA VAL A 124 -27.98 -16.24 34.92
C VAL A 124 -28.82 -15.63 33.78
N GLY A 125 -28.16 -15.39 32.64
CA GLY A 125 -28.79 -15.36 31.31
C GLY A 125 -28.86 -14.04 30.55
N GLN A 126 -28.44 -12.90 31.12
CA GLN A 126 -28.51 -11.55 30.52
C GLN A 126 -27.26 -10.74 30.95
N PRO A 127 -26.82 -9.69 30.20
CA PRO A 127 -25.56 -8.99 30.42
C PRO A 127 -25.38 -8.53 31.87
N GLN A 128 -24.24 -8.88 32.49
CA GLN A 128 -23.90 -8.38 33.83
C GLN A 128 -23.72 -6.84 33.75
N ALA A 129 -23.73 -6.09 34.85
CA ALA A 129 -23.51 -4.64 34.80
C ALA A 129 -22.11 -4.29 35.31
N LEU A 130 -21.33 -3.52 34.55
CA LEU A 130 -20.11 -2.86 35.00
C LEU A 130 -20.44 -1.42 35.38
N LEU A 131 -19.91 -0.97 36.52
CA LEU A 131 -20.08 0.39 37.02
C LEU A 131 -18.75 1.11 36.83
N PHE A 132 -18.68 1.99 35.84
CA PHE A 132 -17.49 2.80 35.56
C PHE A 132 -17.68 4.19 36.16
N ALA A 133 -16.80 4.59 37.08
CA ALA A 133 -16.78 5.93 37.64
C ALA A 133 -15.50 6.63 37.16
N GLN A 134 -15.63 7.71 36.38
CA GLN A 134 -14.50 8.53 35.97
C GLN A 134 -14.60 9.95 36.54
N PRO A 135 -13.49 10.55 36.97
CA PRO A 135 -13.45 11.98 37.28
C PRO A 135 -13.78 12.81 36.05
N SER A 136 -14.49 13.92 36.24
CA SER A 136 -14.76 14.97 35.25
C SER A 136 -14.72 16.32 35.94
N ASP A 137 -14.58 17.40 35.18
CA ASP A 137 -14.45 18.75 35.71
C ASP A 137 -15.64 19.19 36.59
N ASP A 138 -16.82 18.60 36.36
CA ASP A 138 -18.06 18.89 37.08
C ASP A 138 -18.48 17.81 38.11
N GLY A 139 -17.68 16.75 38.30
CA GLY A 139 -17.98 15.68 39.27
C GLY A 139 -17.49 14.29 38.85
N ILE A 140 -18.08 13.24 39.42
CA ILE A 140 -17.80 11.85 39.03
C ILE A 140 -18.88 11.39 38.05
N MET A 141 -18.49 11.09 36.80
CA MET A 141 -19.39 10.50 35.82
C MET A 141 -19.48 9.00 36.07
N VAL A 142 -20.67 8.51 36.45
CA VAL A 142 -20.94 7.09 36.65
C VAL A 142 -21.69 6.53 35.45
N THR A 143 -21.02 5.66 34.70
CA THR A 143 -21.58 4.95 33.55
C THR A 143 -21.95 3.53 33.97
N LEU A 144 -23.21 3.15 33.75
CA LEU A 144 -23.70 1.78 33.89
C LEU A 144 -23.62 1.10 32.52
N GLY A 145 -22.65 0.20 32.35
CA GLY A 145 -22.47 -0.58 31.11
C GLY A 145 -22.82 -2.04 31.30
N ALA A 146 -23.09 -2.78 30.22
CA ALA A 146 -23.07 -4.25 30.25
C ALA A 146 -21.64 -4.73 30.55
N ALA A 147 -21.45 -5.85 31.25
CA ALA A 147 -20.16 -6.36 31.69
C ALA A 147 -19.31 -6.94 30.56
N ASN A 148 -19.90 -7.03 29.37
CA ASN A 148 -19.22 -7.36 28.13
C ASN A 148 -19.07 -6.13 27.21
N ALA A 149 -19.40 -4.92 27.67
CA ALA A 149 -19.21 -3.71 26.89
C ALA A 149 -17.74 -3.25 26.99
N PRO A 150 -17.10 -2.88 25.87
CA PRO A 150 -15.75 -2.32 25.90
C PRO A 150 -15.65 -1.14 26.85
N ILE A 151 -14.47 -0.95 27.44
CA ILE A 151 -14.13 0.34 28.05
C ILE A 151 -14.29 1.40 26.94
N PRO A 152 -14.99 2.53 27.17
CA PRO A 152 -15.08 3.58 26.18
C PRO A 152 -13.70 4.05 25.73
N GLN A 153 -13.53 4.33 24.44
CA GLN A 153 -12.31 4.97 23.95
C GLN A 153 -12.10 6.28 24.74
N PRO A 154 -10.85 6.65 25.08
CA PRO A 154 -10.56 7.95 25.64
C PRO A 154 -11.09 9.06 24.71
N PRO A 155 -11.38 10.26 25.23
CA PRO A 155 -11.99 11.35 24.45
C PRO A 155 -11.13 11.87 23.28
N GLY A 156 -9.95 11.30 23.03
CA GLY A 156 -9.00 11.78 22.04
C GLY A 156 -8.28 13.04 22.52
N PRO A 157 -7.34 13.57 21.72
CA PRO A 157 -6.75 14.89 21.94
C PRO A 157 -7.84 15.97 22.01
N SER A 158 -7.79 16.83 23.04
CA SER A 158 -8.74 17.94 23.24
C SER A 158 -8.32 19.22 22.51
N GLU A 159 -7.09 19.28 22.03
CA GLU A 159 -6.55 20.39 21.25
C GLU A 159 -7.26 20.49 19.88
N PRO A 160 -7.65 21.68 19.39
CA PRO A 160 -8.20 21.81 18.05
C PRO A 160 -7.21 21.40 16.95
N LEU A 161 -7.74 20.90 15.83
CA LEU A 161 -6.93 20.65 14.64
C LEU A 161 -6.42 21.97 14.05
N ASP A 162 -5.10 22.15 14.04
CA ASP A 162 -4.39 23.26 13.40
C ASP A 162 -3.23 22.69 12.59
N LEU A 163 -3.32 22.85 11.27
CA LEU A 163 -2.27 22.41 10.35
C LEU A 163 -1.26 23.53 10.02
N GLY A 164 -1.48 24.76 10.49
CA GLY A 164 -0.58 25.90 10.27
C GLY A 164 0.73 25.82 11.04
N GLY A 165 0.81 24.94 12.05
CA GLY A 165 1.99 24.77 12.92
C GLY A 165 3.19 24.03 12.31
N GLY A 166 3.16 23.65 11.02
CA GLY A 166 4.22 22.87 10.34
C GLY A 166 5.59 23.58 10.20
N GLY A 167 5.77 24.76 10.79
CA GLY A 167 6.98 25.57 10.68
C GLY A 167 7.93 25.47 11.87
N ILE A 168 7.86 24.45 12.74
CA ILE A 168 8.82 24.29 13.85
C ILE A 168 9.81 23.17 13.51
N ILE A 169 11.10 23.49 13.56
CA ILE A 169 12.22 22.55 13.47
C ILE A 169 12.84 22.39 14.84
N TYR A 170 12.99 21.16 15.27
CA TYR A 170 13.70 20.80 16.49
C TYR A 170 15.11 20.31 16.11
N ALA A 171 16.13 21.07 16.49
CA ALA A 171 17.53 20.72 16.24
C ALA A 171 18.15 20.13 17.52
N PRO A 172 18.53 18.84 17.54
CA PRO A 172 19.17 18.23 18.71
C PRO A 172 20.48 18.94 19.10
N LEU A 173 20.82 18.88 20.39
CA LEU A 173 22.10 19.40 20.88
C LEU A 173 23.27 18.61 20.28
N GLY A 174 24.33 19.31 19.85
CA GLY A 174 25.54 18.66 19.32
C GLY A 174 25.46 18.21 17.86
N GLU A 175 24.33 18.46 17.16
CA GLU A 175 24.10 17.98 15.79
C GLU A 175 23.97 19.13 14.77
N ILE A 176 24.04 18.79 13.48
CA ILE A 176 23.64 19.69 12.39
C ILE A 176 22.27 19.23 11.89
N THR A 177 21.29 20.14 11.88
CA THR A 177 19.92 19.82 11.47
C THR A 177 19.52 20.58 10.21
N PRO A 178 19.27 19.92 9.07
CA PRO A 178 18.80 20.58 7.86
C PRO A 178 17.49 21.35 8.07
N LEU A 179 17.41 22.57 7.53
CA LEU A 179 16.17 23.35 7.56
C LEU A 179 15.14 22.86 6.53
N ASN A 180 15.60 22.10 5.53
CA ASN A 180 14.78 21.56 4.43
C ASN A 180 13.88 22.61 3.76
N ILE A 181 14.35 23.85 3.66
CA ILE A 181 13.63 24.91 2.95
C ILE A 181 13.56 24.49 1.48
N THR A 182 12.34 24.42 0.95
CA THR A 182 12.12 24.13 -0.46
C THR A 182 11.82 25.43 -1.19
N VAL A 183 12.41 25.60 -2.37
CA VAL A 183 12.30 26.82 -3.17
C VAL A 183 11.40 26.60 -4.38
N PRO A 184 10.52 27.58 -4.71
CA PRO A 184 9.81 27.57 -5.99
C PRO A 184 10.77 27.63 -7.18
N VAL A 185 10.40 26.98 -8.27
CA VAL A 185 11.16 26.99 -9.54
C VAL A 185 11.23 28.41 -10.10
N GLY A 186 12.40 28.82 -10.61
CA GLY A 186 12.60 30.10 -11.29
C GLY A 186 12.95 31.29 -10.39
N ILE A 187 13.12 31.08 -9.08
CA ILE A 187 13.66 32.08 -8.16
C ILE A 187 15.18 31.90 -8.04
N GLU A 188 15.95 32.98 -8.21
CA GLU A 188 17.43 32.93 -8.16
C GLU A 188 18.00 33.09 -6.74
N SER A 189 17.34 33.91 -5.90
CA SER A 189 17.83 34.23 -4.55
C SER A 189 16.70 34.62 -3.61
N PHE A 190 16.99 34.61 -2.31
CA PHE A 190 16.06 34.96 -1.24
C PHE A 190 16.73 35.95 -0.28
N ALA A 191 15.95 36.92 0.21
CA ALA A 191 16.31 37.64 1.42
C ALA A 191 16.06 36.71 2.61
N ILE A 192 16.97 36.71 3.58
CA ILE A 192 16.89 35.89 4.78
C ILE A 192 17.32 36.71 6.00
N ASP A 193 16.55 36.64 7.07
CA ASP A 193 16.86 37.22 8.38
C ASP A 193 17.01 36.09 9.40
N VAL A 194 18.20 36.03 10.01
CA VAL A 194 18.57 34.99 10.99
C VAL A 194 18.73 35.67 12.35
N PRO A 195 17.97 35.25 13.37
CA PRO A 195 18.01 35.88 14.68
C PRO A 195 19.32 35.59 15.43
N ASP A 196 19.76 36.56 16.24
CA ASP A 196 20.97 36.44 17.06
C ASP A 196 21.00 35.14 17.90
N GLY A 197 22.13 34.44 17.81
CA GLY A 197 22.43 33.22 18.57
C GLY A 197 21.98 31.92 17.90
N LEU A 198 21.34 31.98 16.72
CA LEU A 198 21.08 30.83 15.87
C LEU A 198 22.13 30.76 14.75
N ASP A 199 23.04 29.81 14.85
CA ASP A 199 24.09 29.63 13.84
C ASP A 199 23.58 28.74 12.70
N LEU A 200 23.79 29.18 11.46
CA LEU A 200 23.46 28.41 10.25
C LEU A 200 24.73 28.06 9.47
N VAL A 201 24.68 26.92 8.79
CA VAL A 201 25.70 26.47 7.84
C VAL A 201 25.03 26.12 6.51
N VAL A 202 25.77 26.27 5.41
CA VAL A 202 25.41 25.73 4.10
C VAL A 202 26.13 24.39 3.96
N GLY A 203 25.35 23.31 3.88
CA GLY A 203 25.90 21.98 3.65
C GLY A 203 26.28 21.77 2.18
N SER A 204 27.37 21.07 1.94
CA SER A 204 27.73 20.53 0.63
C SER A 204 28.13 19.07 0.76
N THR A 205 27.93 18.31 -0.31
CA THR A 205 28.21 16.88 -0.35
C THR A 205 29.20 16.60 -1.46
N GLU A 206 30.22 15.80 -1.19
CA GLU A 206 31.18 15.31 -2.18
C GLU A 206 31.18 13.79 -2.15
N ASP A 207 31.01 13.16 -3.31
CA ASP A 207 31.17 11.71 -3.46
C ASP A 207 32.63 11.35 -3.20
N ILE A 208 32.86 10.45 -2.25
CA ILE A 208 34.18 9.95 -1.88
C ILE A 208 34.22 8.43 -2.03
N PHE A 209 35.44 7.89 -1.98
CA PHE A 209 35.66 6.45 -1.92
C PHE A 209 36.37 6.12 -0.60
N VAL A 210 35.73 5.28 0.21
CA VAL A 210 36.25 4.84 1.50
C VAL A 210 36.81 3.42 1.33
N PRO A 211 38.08 3.18 1.66
CA PRO A 211 38.64 1.84 1.69
C PRO A 211 37.94 0.99 2.75
N VAL A 212 37.36 -0.13 2.33
CA VAL A 212 36.72 -1.14 3.17
C VAL A 212 37.33 -2.52 2.91
N SER A 213 37.03 -3.47 3.78
CA SER A 213 37.49 -4.86 3.62
C SER A 213 36.54 -5.88 4.22
N LEU A 214 36.61 -7.09 3.68
CA LEU A 214 36.06 -8.30 4.28
C LEU A 214 37.19 -9.29 4.49
N SER A 215 37.17 -9.99 5.62
CA SER A 215 38.23 -10.89 6.04
C SER A 215 37.68 -12.15 6.67
N ILE A 216 38.49 -13.20 6.62
CA ILE A 216 38.29 -14.46 7.33
C ILE A 216 39.54 -14.72 8.13
N ASP A 217 39.38 -15.02 9.42
CA ASP A 217 40.42 -15.61 10.24
C ASP A 217 40.13 -17.09 10.46
N PHE A 218 41.01 -17.96 9.95
CA PHE A 218 40.84 -19.41 10.11
C PHE A 218 41.18 -19.90 11.52
N ALA A 219 41.75 -19.06 12.38
CA ALA A 219 41.98 -19.36 13.79
C ALA A 219 40.70 -19.29 14.65
N ASP A 220 39.63 -18.65 14.16
CA ASP A 220 38.38 -18.42 14.90
C ASP A 220 37.14 -18.98 14.16
N PRO A 221 36.93 -20.31 14.20
CA PRO A 221 35.76 -20.93 13.60
C PRO A 221 34.50 -20.67 14.44
N LEU A 222 33.32 -20.72 13.80
CA LEU A 222 32.03 -20.48 14.46
C LEU A 222 31.76 -21.43 15.64
N TYR A 223 32.34 -22.64 15.58
CA TYR A 223 32.28 -23.65 16.64
C TYR A 223 33.69 -23.93 17.19
N PRO A 224 34.14 -23.20 18.24
CA PRO A 224 35.49 -23.33 18.80
C PRO A 224 35.81 -24.72 19.37
N GLU A 225 34.78 -25.49 19.74
CA GLU A 225 34.90 -26.84 20.30
C GLU A 225 35.33 -27.91 19.29
N ASP A 226 35.08 -27.68 17.99
CA ASP A 226 35.62 -28.49 16.89
C ASP A 226 36.12 -27.57 15.78
N PRO A 227 37.34 -27.01 15.93
CA PRO A 227 37.89 -26.06 14.97
C PRO A 227 38.15 -26.68 13.60
N THR A 228 38.05 -28.00 13.50
CA THR A 228 38.19 -28.73 12.24
C THR A 228 36.86 -28.95 11.52
N ALA A 229 35.71 -28.67 12.14
CA ALA A 229 34.39 -28.87 11.53
C ALA A 229 34.00 -27.77 10.54
N GLY A 230 34.34 -26.50 10.82
CA GLY A 230 33.74 -25.33 10.16
C GLY A 230 32.28 -25.09 10.61
N PRO A 231 31.59 -24.04 10.13
CA PRO A 231 32.05 -23.03 9.17
C PRO A 231 32.90 -21.93 9.81
N TRP A 232 33.50 -21.08 8.96
CA TRP A 232 34.17 -19.85 9.36
C TRP A 232 33.33 -18.64 8.94
N LEU A 233 33.46 -17.52 9.64
CA LEU A 233 32.77 -16.29 9.29
C LEU A 233 33.66 -15.36 8.47
N ILE A 234 33.12 -14.90 7.35
CA ILE A 234 33.61 -13.75 6.61
C ILE A 234 33.01 -12.52 7.30
N THR A 235 33.84 -11.59 7.74
CA THR A 235 33.43 -10.40 8.50
C THR A 235 34.14 -9.16 7.98
N GLY A 236 33.65 -7.96 8.26
CA GLY A 236 34.33 -6.71 7.92
C GLY A 236 33.36 -5.61 7.48
N ASP A 237 33.87 -4.40 7.29
CA ASP A 237 33.11 -3.21 6.87
C ASP A 237 32.81 -3.18 5.36
N GLY A 238 33.38 -4.12 4.59
CA GLY A 238 33.10 -4.33 3.17
C GLY A 238 31.90 -5.21 2.86
N ILE A 239 31.16 -5.69 3.86
CA ILE A 239 29.94 -6.50 3.68
C ILE A 239 28.87 -6.05 4.69
N PRO A 240 27.58 -6.15 4.34
CA PRO A 240 26.51 -5.66 5.20
C PRO A 240 26.27 -6.53 6.45
N ALA A 241 26.64 -7.81 6.40
CA ALA A 241 26.53 -8.76 7.50
C ALA A 241 27.58 -9.87 7.36
N PRO A 242 27.94 -10.58 8.46
CA PRO A 242 28.82 -11.74 8.37
C PRO A 242 28.27 -12.82 7.43
N VAL A 243 29.15 -13.46 6.64
CA VAL A 243 28.78 -14.52 5.68
C VAL A 243 29.54 -15.80 6.02
N GLU A 244 28.85 -16.93 6.09
CA GLU A 244 29.50 -18.22 6.31
C GLU A 244 30.34 -18.65 5.10
N LEU A 245 31.57 -19.07 5.39
CA LEU A 245 32.42 -19.81 4.48
C LEU A 245 32.36 -21.29 4.85
N VAL A 246 31.72 -22.08 3.99
CA VAL A 246 31.52 -23.52 4.19
C VAL A 246 32.51 -24.33 3.36
N LYS A 247 32.76 -25.56 3.80
CA LYS A 247 33.53 -26.53 3.03
C LYS A 247 32.75 -26.92 1.78
N ALA A 248 33.40 -26.80 0.63
CA ALA A 248 32.92 -27.28 -0.64
C ALA A 248 33.80 -28.48 -1.03
N ASP A 249 33.48 -29.66 -0.50
CA ASP A 249 34.24 -30.90 -0.74
C ASP A 249 33.51 -31.82 -1.74
N ASN A 250 34.26 -32.47 -2.64
CA ASN A 250 33.81 -33.72 -3.22
C ASN A 250 33.83 -34.80 -2.11
N PRO A 251 32.74 -35.56 -1.85
CA PRO A 251 32.60 -36.47 -0.69
C PRO A 251 33.66 -37.59 -0.55
N SER A 252 34.63 -37.68 -1.47
CA SER A 252 35.71 -38.66 -1.45
C SER A 252 37.06 -38.14 -0.95
N ASP A 253 37.28 -36.82 -0.87
CA ASP A 253 38.57 -36.21 -0.48
C ASP A 253 38.37 -35.10 0.57
N SER A 254 38.55 -35.42 1.86
CA SER A 254 38.40 -34.43 2.94
C SER A 254 39.65 -33.56 3.09
N MET A 255 39.46 -32.25 3.35
CA MET A 255 40.54 -31.33 3.72
C MET A 255 41.37 -31.84 4.91
N SER A 256 42.63 -31.41 4.99
CA SER A 256 43.50 -31.67 6.14
C SER A 256 43.67 -30.41 6.98
N PHE A 257 44.18 -30.57 8.20
CA PHE A 257 44.53 -29.46 9.08
C PHE A 257 45.99 -29.63 9.51
N ASP A 258 46.72 -28.52 9.62
CA ASP A 258 48.10 -28.54 10.06
C ASP A 258 48.21 -28.74 11.58
N GLY A 259 49.45 -28.77 12.11
CA GLY A 259 49.69 -28.95 13.56
C GLY A 259 49.19 -27.80 14.44
N SER A 260 48.68 -26.72 13.85
CA SER A 260 48.12 -25.54 14.49
C SER A 260 46.62 -25.35 14.16
N ASN A 261 45.97 -26.38 13.61
CA ASN A 261 44.56 -26.42 13.20
C ASN A 261 44.17 -25.47 12.06
N TYR A 262 45.11 -25.00 11.24
CA TYR A 262 44.79 -24.26 10.02
C TYR A 262 44.44 -25.21 8.87
N PRO A 263 43.38 -24.92 8.08
CA PRO A 263 42.99 -25.77 6.98
C PRO A 263 44.05 -25.80 5.89
N THR A 264 44.41 -27.01 5.47
CA THR A 264 45.30 -27.31 4.37
C THR A 264 44.53 -28.08 3.30
N THR A 265 44.42 -27.48 2.11
CA THR A 265 43.60 -28.00 1.01
C THR A 265 44.18 -29.29 0.43
N LYS A 266 43.30 -30.08 -0.19
CA LYS A 266 43.64 -31.22 -1.05
C LYS A 266 43.11 -30.99 -2.46
N LEU A 267 43.57 -31.80 -3.41
CA LEU A 267 42.92 -31.88 -4.73
C LEU A 267 41.42 -32.18 -4.56
N ASN A 268 40.59 -31.51 -5.35
CA ASN A 268 39.12 -31.62 -5.31
C ASN A 268 38.43 -31.18 -4.00
N ALA A 269 39.12 -30.43 -3.15
CA ALA A 269 38.58 -29.87 -1.91
C ALA A 269 38.79 -28.36 -1.87
N GLY A 270 37.85 -27.63 -1.27
CA GLY A 270 37.91 -26.17 -1.19
C GLY A 270 36.82 -25.58 -0.32
N PHE A 271 36.63 -24.27 -0.43
CA PHE A 271 35.61 -23.53 0.31
C PHE A 271 34.72 -22.72 -0.61
N GLY A 272 33.50 -22.45 -0.19
CA GLY A 272 32.56 -21.58 -0.89
C GLY A 272 31.68 -20.80 0.08
N SER A 273 31.32 -19.58 -0.29
CA SER A 273 30.31 -18.77 0.40
C SER A 273 29.06 -18.60 -0.46
N THR A 274 28.01 -18.04 0.15
CA THR A 274 26.94 -17.37 -0.61
C THR A 274 27.42 -16.00 -1.12
N GLY A 275 26.55 -15.22 -1.75
CA GLY A 275 26.87 -13.87 -2.21
C GLY A 275 27.28 -12.95 -1.05
N LEU A 276 28.36 -12.19 -1.24
CA LEU A 276 29.01 -11.40 -0.18
C LEU A 276 28.31 -10.07 0.12
N GLY A 277 27.46 -9.56 -0.77
CA GLY A 277 26.84 -8.24 -0.58
C GLY A 277 27.76 -7.06 -0.88
N ILE A 278 28.87 -7.26 -1.61
CA ILE A 278 29.81 -6.18 -1.98
C ILE A 278 29.11 -5.04 -2.74
N GLU A 279 29.34 -3.81 -2.29
CA GLU A 279 28.82 -2.58 -2.89
C GLU A 279 29.94 -1.82 -3.60
N VAL A 280 29.78 -1.55 -4.89
CA VAL A 280 30.76 -0.84 -5.72
C VAL A 280 30.06 0.20 -6.60
N PRO A 281 30.80 1.17 -7.17
CA PRO A 281 30.21 2.26 -7.93
C PRO A 281 29.43 1.76 -9.16
N TYR A 282 28.28 2.38 -9.43
CA TYR A 282 27.42 2.04 -10.57
C TYR A 282 27.61 3.04 -11.71
N ASN A 283 27.53 2.55 -12.95
CA ASN A 283 27.62 3.37 -14.15
C ASN A 283 26.70 2.83 -15.26
N ASP A 284 26.19 3.71 -16.12
CA ASP A 284 25.35 3.31 -17.26
C ASP A 284 26.15 2.64 -18.40
N ASP A 285 27.48 2.82 -18.47
CA ASP A 285 28.34 2.07 -19.40
C ASP A 285 28.74 0.71 -18.79
N PRO A 286 28.31 -0.42 -19.38
CA PRO A 286 28.57 -1.76 -18.85
C PRO A 286 30.06 -2.15 -18.81
N ASN A 287 30.96 -1.42 -19.46
CA ASN A 287 32.41 -1.65 -19.37
C ASN A 287 33.06 -1.04 -18.13
N ILE A 288 32.37 -0.10 -17.47
CA ILE A 288 32.82 0.59 -16.27
C ILE A 288 31.79 0.51 -15.11
N ASP A 289 30.63 -0.11 -15.34
CA ASP A 289 29.65 -0.45 -14.30
C ASP A 289 30.27 -1.44 -13.30
N ARG A 290 30.03 -1.20 -12.00
CA ARG A 290 30.43 -2.11 -10.92
C ARG A 290 31.94 -2.37 -10.85
N VAL A 291 32.72 -1.38 -11.24
CA VAL A 291 34.17 -1.42 -11.15
C VAL A 291 34.61 -0.60 -9.93
N PRO A 292 35.27 -1.22 -8.94
CA PRO A 292 35.81 -0.48 -7.80
C PRO A 292 36.99 0.41 -8.23
N ALA A 293 37.27 1.49 -7.50
CA ALA A 293 38.46 2.30 -7.76
C ALA A 293 39.76 1.52 -7.45
N ARG A 294 39.69 0.66 -6.44
CA ARG A 294 40.75 -0.25 -5.99
C ARG A 294 40.16 -1.57 -5.53
N LEU A 295 40.87 -2.66 -5.75
CA LEU A 295 40.51 -4.00 -5.27
C LEU A 295 41.78 -4.77 -4.89
N SER A 296 41.81 -5.39 -3.73
CA SER A 296 42.94 -6.18 -3.26
C SER A 296 42.51 -7.53 -2.72
N ILE A 297 43.31 -8.57 -2.98
CA ILE A 297 43.18 -9.90 -2.36
C ILE A 297 44.47 -10.14 -1.58
N ASP A 298 44.36 -10.22 -0.26
CA ASP A 298 45.43 -10.53 0.69
C ASP A 298 45.24 -11.95 1.23
N PHE A 299 46.26 -12.78 1.08
CA PHE A 299 46.30 -14.16 1.53
C PHE A 299 47.48 -14.35 2.49
N VAL A 300 47.20 -14.76 3.73
CA VAL A 300 48.23 -15.17 4.69
C VAL A 300 48.21 -16.69 4.79
N GLY A 301 49.34 -17.32 4.51
CA GLY A 301 49.42 -18.76 4.53
C GLY A 301 50.62 -19.34 3.79
N LYS A 302 50.55 -20.64 3.50
CA LYS A 302 51.55 -21.35 2.68
C LYS A 302 50.96 -21.61 1.31
N SER A 303 51.64 -21.15 0.26
CA SER A 303 51.26 -21.37 -1.13
C SER A 303 52.13 -22.46 -1.79
N ARG A 304 51.76 -22.91 -2.99
CA ARG A 304 52.50 -23.90 -3.79
C ARG A 304 52.83 -23.33 -5.16
N LYS A 305 54.02 -23.59 -5.68
CA LYS A 305 54.47 -23.20 -7.02
C LYS A 305 53.87 -24.12 -8.09
N TRP A 306 52.56 -23.99 -8.29
CA TRP A 306 51.81 -24.74 -9.28
C TRP A 306 50.61 -23.93 -9.77
N ALA A 307 50.13 -24.21 -10.97
CA ALA A 307 48.99 -23.51 -11.55
C ALA A 307 47.69 -23.88 -10.83
N GLY A 308 47.15 -22.98 -10.00
CA GLY A 308 45.84 -23.16 -9.39
C GLY A 308 45.34 -22.00 -8.52
N ILE A 309 44.07 -22.10 -8.13
CA ILE A 309 43.31 -20.99 -7.53
C ILE A 309 43.61 -20.90 -6.04
N ILE A 310 43.94 -19.69 -5.55
CA ILE A 310 44.03 -19.41 -4.11
C ILE A 310 42.68 -18.87 -3.63
N CYS A 311 42.19 -17.82 -4.29
CA CYS A 311 40.89 -17.21 -4.02
C CYS A 311 40.26 -16.77 -5.35
N SER A 312 38.95 -16.98 -5.47
CA SER A 312 38.15 -16.39 -6.54
C SER A 312 36.89 -15.73 -5.98
N ILE A 313 36.52 -14.60 -6.59
CA ILE A 313 35.28 -13.88 -6.33
C ILE A 313 34.45 -14.01 -7.61
N VAL A 314 33.33 -14.72 -7.53
CA VAL A 314 32.56 -15.17 -8.69
C VAL A 314 31.13 -14.67 -8.61
N ASP A 315 30.67 -14.00 -9.66
CA ASP A 315 29.26 -13.81 -9.96
C ASP A 315 28.92 -14.64 -11.21
N SER A 316 28.05 -15.63 -11.06
CA SER A 316 27.69 -16.55 -12.15
C SER A 316 27.14 -15.86 -13.41
N SER A 317 26.62 -14.63 -13.28
CA SER A 317 26.06 -13.85 -14.38
C SER A 317 27.03 -12.84 -15.00
N LEU A 318 28.06 -12.41 -14.25
CA LEU A 318 29.00 -11.35 -14.67
C LEU A 318 30.44 -11.83 -14.87
N GLY A 319 30.79 -13.01 -14.34
CA GLY A 319 32.12 -13.59 -14.43
C GLY A 319 32.84 -13.69 -13.09
N TYR A 320 34.17 -13.71 -13.11
CA TYR A 320 34.94 -13.86 -11.88
C TYR A 320 36.31 -13.18 -11.93
N LEU A 321 36.77 -12.82 -10.74
CA LEU A 321 38.13 -12.43 -10.44
C LEU A 321 38.81 -13.58 -9.69
N SER A 322 40.07 -13.87 -9.98
CA SER A 322 40.82 -14.88 -9.22
C SER A 322 42.28 -14.52 -9.03
N MET A 323 42.75 -14.73 -7.80
CA MET A 323 44.16 -14.83 -7.46
C MET A 323 44.58 -16.29 -7.61
N ASN A 324 45.55 -16.52 -8.47
CA ASN A 324 46.09 -17.85 -8.77
C ASN A 324 47.57 -17.87 -8.44
N CYS A 325 48.06 -19.03 -8.00
CA CYS A 325 49.49 -19.31 -8.05
C CYS A 325 49.82 -19.93 -9.43
N ASP A 326 51.04 -19.70 -9.92
CA ASP A 326 51.55 -20.24 -11.17
C ASP A 326 53.05 -20.57 -11.05
N TYR A 327 53.60 -21.29 -12.01
CA TYR A 327 55.02 -21.69 -12.03
C TYR A 327 56.00 -20.50 -12.00
N GLY A 328 55.54 -19.30 -12.37
CA GLY A 328 56.34 -18.08 -12.42
C GLY A 328 56.00 -17.03 -11.38
N GLY A 329 55.06 -17.29 -10.45
CA GLY A 329 54.62 -16.32 -9.44
C GLY A 329 53.12 -16.33 -9.22
N PHE A 330 52.53 -15.16 -9.00
CA PHE A 330 51.09 -15.03 -8.83
C PHE A 330 50.44 -14.49 -10.11
N ARG A 331 49.19 -14.87 -10.35
CA ARG A 331 48.42 -14.41 -11.48
C ARG A 331 47.08 -13.87 -11.03
N LEU A 332 46.77 -12.65 -11.45
CA LEU A 332 45.44 -12.07 -11.34
C LEU A 332 44.69 -12.32 -12.64
N SER A 333 43.58 -13.06 -12.58
CA SER A 333 42.76 -13.38 -13.75
C SER A 333 41.37 -12.78 -13.62
N VAL A 334 40.89 -12.14 -14.69
CA VAL A 334 39.57 -11.51 -14.79
C VAL A 334 38.82 -12.13 -15.98
N PHE A 335 37.67 -12.74 -15.71
CA PHE A 335 36.79 -13.33 -16.72
C PHE A 335 35.40 -12.70 -16.66
N GLY A 336 34.76 -12.57 -17.83
CA GLY A 336 33.36 -12.14 -17.94
C GLY A 336 32.68 -12.68 -19.20
N PRO A 337 31.41 -12.32 -19.47
CA PRO A 337 30.62 -12.84 -20.60
C PRO A 337 31.30 -12.70 -21.97
N ALA A 338 32.10 -11.65 -22.16
CA ALA A 338 32.85 -11.37 -23.39
C ALA A 338 34.27 -11.99 -23.45
N GLY A 339 34.59 -12.96 -22.59
CA GLY A 339 35.91 -13.62 -22.50
C GLY A 339 36.74 -13.18 -21.29
N GLY A 340 37.99 -13.66 -21.21
CA GLY A 340 38.89 -13.39 -20.08
C GLY A 340 40.25 -12.81 -20.45
N ASN A 341 40.91 -12.25 -19.45
CA ASN A 341 42.27 -11.75 -19.51
C ASN A 341 42.97 -12.00 -18.18
N ASP A 342 44.28 -12.18 -18.20
CA ASP A 342 45.10 -12.36 -17.01
C ASP A 342 46.40 -11.56 -17.09
N CYS A 343 47.02 -11.33 -15.94
CA CYS A 343 48.38 -10.81 -15.87
C CYS A 343 49.21 -11.64 -14.88
N LEU A 344 50.43 -11.99 -15.29
CA LEU A 344 51.40 -12.66 -14.43
C LEU A 344 52.23 -11.60 -13.67
N LEU A 345 52.30 -11.76 -12.35
CA LEU A 345 53.14 -10.99 -11.43
C LEU A 345 54.31 -11.91 -11.05
N GLU A 346 55.45 -11.74 -11.72
CA GLU A 346 56.61 -12.64 -11.59
C GLU A 346 57.21 -12.59 -10.18
N TYR A 347 57.21 -13.73 -9.48
CA TYR A 347 57.74 -13.88 -8.12
C TYR A 347 58.11 -15.35 -7.85
N ASP A 348 59.16 -15.61 -7.07
CA ASP A 348 59.53 -16.98 -6.69
C ASP A 348 58.92 -17.35 -5.34
N VAL A 349 57.82 -18.10 -5.36
CA VAL A 349 57.04 -18.47 -4.18
C VAL A 349 57.81 -19.43 -3.27
N ASP A 350 58.01 -19.06 -2.00
CA ASP A 350 58.50 -19.97 -0.97
C ASP A 350 57.34 -20.83 -0.44
N GLU A 351 57.41 -22.14 -0.67
CA GLU A 351 56.37 -23.10 -0.26
C GLU A 351 56.50 -23.59 1.19
N SER A 352 57.59 -23.24 1.87
CA SER A 352 57.95 -23.84 3.17
C SER A 352 57.53 -22.99 4.37
N GLU A 353 57.48 -21.66 4.19
CA GLU A 353 57.15 -20.68 5.23
C GLU A 353 55.78 -20.04 5.00
N VAL A 354 55.24 -19.44 6.06
CA VAL A 354 54.01 -18.65 6.00
C VAL A 354 54.41 -17.22 5.62
N HIS A 355 53.78 -16.69 4.58
CA HIS A 355 53.96 -15.31 4.11
C HIS A 355 52.60 -14.62 3.96
N SER A 356 52.60 -13.29 3.94
CA SER A 356 51.45 -12.53 3.44
C SER A 356 51.65 -12.16 1.97
N TYR A 357 50.68 -12.51 1.14
CA TYR A 357 50.67 -12.25 -0.29
C TYR A 357 49.46 -11.39 -0.63
N ARG A 358 49.67 -10.14 -1.04
CA ARG A 358 48.60 -9.24 -1.44
C ARG A 358 48.74 -8.83 -2.90
N ILE A 359 47.74 -9.13 -3.72
CA ILE A 359 47.62 -8.49 -5.03
C ILE A 359 46.66 -7.32 -4.89
N GLU A 360 47.11 -6.10 -5.17
CA GLU A 360 46.27 -4.91 -5.25
C GLU A 360 46.14 -4.49 -6.71
N TRP A 361 44.91 -4.26 -7.16
CA TRP A 361 44.57 -3.72 -8.47
C TRP A 361 43.99 -2.30 -8.30
N THR A 362 44.49 -1.37 -9.09
CA THR A 362 44.02 0.02 -9.16
C THR A 362 43.47 0.32 -10.54
N ASN A 363 42.26 0.89 -10.58
CA ASN A 363 41.56 1.24 -11.80
C ASN A 363 42.29 2.33 -12.60
N ASP A 364 42.27 2.21 -13.93
CA ASP A 364 42.52 3.33 -14.84
C ASP A 364 41.15 3.85 -15.33
N PRO A 365 40.64 4.97 -14.78
CA PRO A 365 39.30 5.45 -15.10
C PRO A 365 39.09 5.71 -16.59
N GLY A 366 40.14 6.13 -17.32
CA GLY A 366 40.08 6.45 -18.75
C GLY A 366 40.43 5.28 -19.68
N GLY A 367 40.90 4.16 -19.15
CA GLY A 367 41.35 2.99 -19.91
C GLY A 367 40.43 1.77 -19.76
N PRO A 368 40.67 0.68 -20.51
CA PRO A 368 39.86 -0.55 -20.46
C PRO A 368 40.19 -1.47 -19.26
N GLY A 369 41.16 -1.12 -18.40
CA GLY A 369 41.62 -1.97 -17.30
C GLY A 369 42.31 -1.20 -16.18
N GLY A 370 43.47 -1.65 -15.73
CA GLY A 370 44.18 -1.05 -14.59
C GLY A 370 45.54 -1.69 -14.29
N LEU A 371 46.17 -1.27 -13.20
CA LEU A 371 47.48 -1.77 -12.77
C LEU A 371 47.31 -2.74 -11.61
N ALA A 372 47.93 -3.92 -11.69
CA ALA A 372 48.05 -4.87 -10.58
C ALA A 372 49.47 -4.83 -9.99
N GLU A 373 49.57 -4.90 -8.67
CA GLU A 373 50.81 -4.91 -7.90
C GLU A 373 50.77 -6.04 -6.86
N LEU A 374 51.84 -6.83 -6.80
CA LEU A 374 52.02 -7.90 -5.82
C LEU A 374 52.90 -7.40 -4.67
N PHE A 375 52.39 -7.55 -3.46
CA PHE A 375 53.11 -7.33 -2.21
C PHE A 375 53.36 -8.67 -1.52
N VAL A 376 54.59 -8.87 -1.03
CA VAL A 376 54.96 -10.01 -0.18
C VAL A 376 55.52 -9.48 1.13
N ASP A 377 54.92 -9.89 2.25
CA ASP A 377 55.25 -9.41 3.60
C ASP A 377 55.28 -7.86 3.71
N GLY A 378 54.36 -7.21 2.97
CA GLY A 378 54.20 -5.76 2.90
C GLY A 378 55.16 -5.03 1.95
N VAL A 379 56.05 -5.73 1.25
CA VAL A 379 56.98 -5.16 0.27
C VAL A 379 56.45 -5.38 -1.15
N SER A 380 56.43 -4.35 -1.99
CA SER A 380 56.06 -4.51 -3.42
C SER A 380 57.19 -5.21 -4.18
N GLU A 381 56.85 -6.31 -4.85
CA GLU A 381 57.80 -7.19 -5.55
C GLU A 381 57.59 -7.24 -7.07
N ALA A 382 56.35 -7.07 -7.55
CA ALA A 382 56.03 -7.15 -8.97
C ALA A 382 54.83 -6.28 -9.35
N THR A 383 54.81 -5.79 -10.60
CA THR A 383 53.67 -5.03 -11.17
C THR A 383 53.37 -5.53 -12.59
N ALA A 384 52.09 -5.49 -12.98
CA ALA A 384 51.64 -5.85 -14.32
C ALA A 384 50.33 -5.12 -14.66
N SER A 385 50.09 -4.83 -15.94
CA SER A 385 48.83 -4.20 -16.38
C SER A 385 47.80 -5.23 -16.82
N LEU A 386 46.54 -4.95 -16.50
CA LEU A 386 45.36 -5.64 -16.99
C LEU A 386 44.63 -4.75 -18.00
N ASN A 387 44.23 -5.32 -19.14
CA ASN A 387 43.46 -4.61 -20.17
C ASN A 387 41.94 -4.81 -20.03
N LYS A 388 41.50 -5.31 -18.86
CA LYS A 388 40.10 -5.55 -18.54
C LYS A 388 39.84 -5.20 -17.07
N LYS A 389 38.73 -4.51 -16.80
CA LYS A 389 38.30 -4.14 -15.43
C LYS A 389 37.65 -5.34 -14.72
N PRO A 390 37.97 -5.59 -13.44
CA PRO A 390 37.25 -6.54 -12.62
C PRO A 390 35.86 -5.99 -12.31
N ILE A 391 34.84 -6.82 -12.48
CA ILE A 391 33.45 -6.50 -12.16
C ILE A 391 33.07 -7.33 -10.94
N VAL A 392 32.53 -6.68 -9.92
CA VAL A 392 32.07 -7.32 -8.68
C VAL A 392 30.67 -6.81 -8.33
N SER A 393 29.85 -7.65 -7.74
CA SER A 393 28.46 -7.32 -7.40
C SER A 393 28.10 -7.83 -6.03
N SER A 394 26.93 -7.43 -5.53
CA SER A 394 26.39 -7.97 -4.27
C SER A 394 26.14 -9.49 -4.34
N ALA A 395 25.98 -10.07 -5.53
CA ALA A 395 25.82 -11.52 -5.73
C ALA A 395 27.15 -12.26 -5.82
N SER A 396 28.29 -11.57 -5.85
CA SER A 396 29.60 -12.20 -5.94
C SER A 396 29.88 -13.04 -4.71
N ALA A 397 30.15 -14.33 -4.91
CA ALA A 397 30.50 -15.28 -3.85
C ALA A 397 32.01 -15.55 -3.85
N MET A 398 32.56 -15.85 -2.67
CA MET A 398 33.95 -16.20 -2.51
C MET A 398 34.15 -17.71 -2.56
N PHE A 399 35.17 -18.15 -3.30
CA PHE A 399 35.59 -19.54 -3.38
C PHE A 399 37.09 -19.66 -3.18
N LEU A 400 37.51 -20.64 -2.37
CA LEU A 400 38.92 -20.92 -2.11
C LEU A 400 39.28 -22.28 -2.69
N ASN A 401 40.42 -22.37 -3.38
CA ASN A 401 40.89 -23.57 -4.07
C ASN A 401 39.93 -24.16 -5.13
N ASN A 402 38.92 -23.38 -5.53
CA ASN A 402 37.97 -23.69 -6.59
C ASN A 402 37.37 -22.38 -7.12
N ALA A 403 36.63 -22.45 -8.23
CA ALA A 403 35.79 -21.36 -8.72
C ALA A 403 34.39 -21.91 -9.00
N ALA A 404 33.38 -21.45 -8.24
CA ALA A 404 31.98 -21.89 -8.35
C ALA A 404 31.80 -23.42 -8.36
N GLY A 405 32.52 -24.14 -7.49
CA GLY A 405 32.46 -25.60 -7.40
C GLY A 405 33.20 -26.35 -8.51
N ASN A 406 33.91 -25.66 -9.40
CA ASN A 406 34.83 -26.28 -10.35
C ASN A 406 36.22 -26.46 -9.74
N TYR A 407 36.63 -27.71 -9.54
CA TYR A 407 37.91 -28.09 -8.93
C TYR A 407 39.01 -28.43 -9.91
N ALA A 408 38.81 -28.24 -11.22
CA ALA A 408 39.79 -28.60 -12.26
C ALA A 408 41.17 -27.91 -12.06
N GLN A 409 41.19 -26.79 -11.33
CA GLN A 409 42.38 -26.01 -11.00
C GLN A 409 42.64 -25.95 -9.49
N SER A 410 42.11 -26.91 -8.72
CA SER A 410 42.41 -27.06 -7.30
C SER A 410 43.85 -27.52 -7.08
N LEU A 411 44.44 -27.11 -5.96
CA LEU A 411 45.79 -27.46 -5.52
C LEU A 411 45.77 -28.21 -4.19
N ASP A 412 46.67 -29.18 -4.08
CA ASP A 412 46.98 -29.85 -2.82
C ASP A 412 48.05 -29.06 -2.05
N GLY A 413 47.85 -28.90 -0.75
CA GLY A 413 48.85 -28.35 0.15
C GLY A 413 48.93 -26.83 0.23
N ILE A 414 47.85 -26.08 -0.03
CA ILE A 414 47.72 -24.67 0.37
C ILE A 414 47.22 -24.62 1.81
N THR A 415 47.91 -23.91 2.70
CA THR A 415 47.47 -23.71 4.09
C THR A 415 46.95 -22.28 4.25
N TYR A 416 45.71 -22.11 4.71
CA TYR A 416 45.09 -20.80 4.91
C TYR A 416 45.13 -20.39 6.39
N HIS A 417 45.73 -19.23 6.68
CA HIS A 417 45.67 -18.60 8.01
C HIS A 417 44.61 -17.51 8.03
N SER A 418 44.66 -16.60 7.06
CA SER A 418 43.62 -15.60 6.85
C SER A 418 43.55 -15.20 5.39
N LEU A 419 42.42 -14.60 5.02
CA LEU A 419 42.22 -14.01 3.72
C LEU A 419 41.43 -12.71 3.87
N THR A 420 41.86 -11.65 3.21
CA THR A 420 41.17 -10.36 3.20
C THR A 420 40.96 -9.91 1.77
N VAL A 421 39.74 -9.50 1.44
CA VAL A 421 39.42 -8.77 0.21
C VAL A 421 39.16 -7.31 0.58
N GLY A 422 39.99 -6.41 0.08
CA GLY A 422 39.85 -4.96 0.29
C GLY A 422 39.33 -4.30 -0.98
N TYR A 423 38.47 -3.30 -0.87
CA TYR A 423 38.03 -2.52 -2.02
C TYR A 423 37.59 -1.12 -1.59
N ASP A 424 37.36 -0.24 -2.56
CA ASP A 424 36.92 1.12 -2.29
C ASP A 424 35.39 1.24 -2.46
N LYS A 425 34.69 1.47 -1.35
CA LYS A 425 33.23 1.64 -1.28
C LYS A 425 32.87 3.11 -1.54
N PRO A 426 31.87 3.41 -2.39
CA PRO A 426 31.36 4.78 -2.53
C PRO A 426 30.73 5.26 -1.22
N ASP A 427 31.02 6.50 -0.82
CA ASP A 427 30.44 7.18 0.35
C ASP A 427 30.30 8.69 0.04
N VAL A 428 29.69 9.46 0.94
CA VAL A 428 29.47 10.91 0.77
C VAL A 428 30.11 11.67 1.93
N ALA A 429 31.09 12.53 1.63
CA ALA A 429 31.61 13.49 2.58
C ALA A 429 30.67 14.70 2.68
N TYR A 430 30.36 15.12 3.91
CA TYR A 430 29.60 16.33 4.18
C TYR A 430 30.54 17.43 4.64
N ASP A 431 30.52 18.57 3.95
CA ASP A 431 31.21 19.79 4.34
C ASP A 431 30.19 20.89 4.67
N TYR A 432 30.53 21.75 5.64
CA TYR A 432 29.59 22.73 6.19
C TYR A 432 30.28 24.08 6.37
N GLU A 433 29.90 25.04 5.53
CA GLU A 433 30.42 26.40 5.56
C GLU A 433 29.49 27.33 6.34
N PRO A 434 29.99 28.15 7.29
CA PRO A 434 29.15 29.08 8.05
C PRO A 434 28.41 30.09 7.17
N PHE A 435 27.11 30.25 7.40
CA PHE A 435 26.28 31.26 6.74
C PHE A 435 26.12 32.50 7.63
N SER A 436 26.38 33.69 7.08
CA SER A 436 26.23 34.97 7.81
C SER A 436 25.68 36.11 6.93
N GLY A 437 25.11 35.78 5.77
CA GLY A 437 24.56 36.75 4.83
C GLY A 437 23.11 37.11 5.13
N THR A 438 22.64 38.21 4.55
CA THR A 438 21.21 38.61 4.52
C THR A 438 20.52 38.18 3.21
N THR A 439 21.25 37.49 2.34
CA THR A 439 20.79 37.00 1.04
C THR A 439 21.41 35.63 0.80
N VAL A 440 20.61 34.70 0.32
CA VAL A 440 21.01 33.31 0.06
C VAL A 440 20.55 32.93 -1.35
N MET A 441 21.40 32.21 -2.09
CA MET A 441 21.05 31.73 -3.43
C MET A 441 20.04 30.57 -3.33
N ALA A 442 19.22 30.40 -4.35
CA ALA A 442 18.22 29.34 -4.37
C ALA A 442 18.82 27.92 -4.24
N GLU A 443 20.06 27.72 -4.71
CA GLU A 443 20.79 26.45 -4.56
C GLU A 443 21.35 26.22 -3.14
N ASP A 444 21.63 27.29 -2.40
CA ASP A 444 22.21 27.23 -1.06
C ASP A 444 21.13 27.18 0.03
N ILE A 445 20.00 27.86 -0.18
CA ILE A 445 18.91 27.90 0.81
C ILE A 445 18.34 26.51 1.07
N VAL A 446 18.29 25.65 0.04
CA VAL A 446 17.85 24.24 0.17
C VAL A 446 18.87 23.35 0.89
N ARG A 447 20.07 23.88 1.15
CA ARG A 447 21.19 23.22 1.84
C ARG A 447 21.47 23.85 3.20
N LEU A 448 20.71 24.87 3.61
CA LEU A 448 20.86 25.48 4.92
C LEU A 448 20.51 24.49 6.02
N ALA A 449 21.32 24.50 7.06
CA ALA A 449 21.14 23.72 8.27
C ALA A 449 21.47 24.55 9.52
N VAL A 450 20.83 24.21 10.63
CA VAL A 450 21.17 24.73 11.96
C VAL A 450 22.43 24.04 12.44
N ASP A 451 23.43 24.81 12.86
CA ASP A 451 24.64 24.29 13.50
C ASP A 451 24.50 24.33 15.02
N ALA A 452 24.12 23.20 15.61
CA ALA A 452 24.01 23.04 17.06
C ALA A 452 25.20 22.29 17.66
N ARG A 453 26.29 22.06 16.91
CA ARG A 453 27.44 21.23 17.35
C ARG A 453 28.09 21.70 18.64
N THR A 454 28.12 23.01 18.88
CA THR A 454 28.71 23.60 20.10
C THR A 454 27.67 23.95 21.16
N VAL A 455 26.39 23.72 20.90
CA VAL A 455 25.30 24.01 21.84
C VAL A 455 25.11 22.83 22.78
N ILE A 456 25.16 23.10 24.09
CA ILE A 456 25.11 22.08 25.15
C ILE A 456 23.91 22.22 26.08
N GLU A 457 23.06 23.23 25.87
CA GLU A 457 21.88 23.52 26.71
C GLU A 457 20.70 23.92 25.82
N GLN A 458 19.47 23.66 26.29
CA GLN A 458 18.22 24.05 25.63
C GLN A 458 18.19 25.54 25.30
N GLN A 459 17.77 25.88 24.08
CA GLN A 459 17.55 27.26 23.65
C GLN A 459 16.05 27.55 23.43
N PRO A 460 15.61 28.80 23.63
CA PRO A 460 14.25 29.19 23.30
C PRO A 460 14.00 29.12 21.78
N SER A 461 12.73 28.96 21.39
CA SER A 461 12.32 29.04 19.99
C SER A 461 12.74 30.37 19.35
N ARG A 462 13.32 30.30 18.16
CA ARG A 462 13.76 31.44 17.35
C ARG A 462 13.22 31.33 15.94
N SER A 463 12.86 32.45 15.32
CA SER A 463 12.23 32.46 14.01
C SER A 463 13.17 33.01 12.94
N ILE A 464 13.44 32.21 11.91
CA ILE A 464 14.07 32.64 10.67
C ILE A 464 12.98 33.19 9.76
N SER A 465 13.20 34.36 9.15
CA SER A 465 12.32 34.86 8.09
C SER A 465 13.03 34.82 6.73
N TYR A 466 12.31 34.49 5.67
CA TYR A 466 12.84 34.50 4.31
C TYR A 466 11.78 34.81 3.26
N ASN A 467 12.17 35.46 2.16
CA ASN A 467 11.27 35.77 1.06
C ASN A 467 12.00 35.88 -0.27
N ALA A 468 11.31 35.48 -1.35
CA ALA A 468 11.74 35.80 -2.71
C ALA A 468 11.64 37.32 -2.95
N PRO A 469 12.37 37.89 -3.94
CA PRO A 469 12.18 39.27 -4.37
C PRO A 469 10.70 39.53 -4.67
N ASP A 470 10.13 40.55 -4.02
CA ASP A 470 8.70 40.93 -4.13
C ASP A 470 7.68 39.85 -3.70
N GLY A 471 8.13 38.76 -3.08
CA GLY A 471 7.29 37.67 -2.55
C GLY A 471 6.85 37.88 -1.09
N PRO A 472 5.84 37.14 -0.62
CA PRO A 472 5.43 37.16 0.79
C PRO A 472 6.54 36.60 1.71
N GLU A 473 6.61 37.12 2.93
CA GLU A 473 7.52 36.63 3.97
C GLU A 473 7.06 35.26 4.50
N ALA A 474 7.99 34.31 4.54
CA ALA A 474 7.83 33.02 5.17
C ALA A 474 8.61 32.98 6.49
N MET A 475 8.05 32.32 7.50
CA MET A 475 8.65 32.19 8.83
C MET A 475 8.89 30.71 9.16
N LEU A 476 10.07 30.41 9.70
CA LEU A 476 10.46 29.08 10.18
C LEU A 476 10.98 29.19 11.61
N ASN A 477 10.28 28.58 12.55
CA ASN A 477 10.68 28.51 13.94
C ASN A 477 11.66 27.36 14.15
N VAL A 478 12.70 27.59 14.95
CA VAL A 478 13.72 26.61 15.31
C VAL A 478 13.84 26.58 16.83
N VAL A 479 13.79 25.37 17.39
CA VAL A 479 14.09 25.08 18.79
C VAL A 479 15.36 24.22 18.81
N VAL A 480 16.39 24.65 19.53
CA VAL A 480 17.62 23.86 19.71
C VAL A 480 17.57 23.16 21.05
N GLY A 481 17.46 21.83 21.03
CA GLY A 481 17.38 20.94 22.19
C GLY A 481 16.18 19.98 22.19
N ASP A 482 15.73 19.58 23.37
CA ASP A 482 14.67 18.62 23.61
C ASP A 482 13.30 19.09 23.09
N VAL A 483 12.48 18.12 22.70
CA VAL A 483 11.12 18.35 22.16
C VAL A 483 10.12 18.47 23.30
N GLU A 484 9.65 19.69 23.55
CA GLU A 484 8.52 19.95 24.45
C GLU A 484 7.22 20.08 23.66
N LEU A 485 6.21 19.26 24.01
CA LEU A 485 4.89 19.29 23.39
C LEU A 485 3.84 19.82 24.38
N PRO A 486 2.78 20.51 23.92
CA PRO A 486 1.65 20.86 24.80
C PRO A 486 0.97 19.63 25.43
N VAL A 487 0.34 19.83 26.59
CA VAL A 487 -0.55 18.84 27.24
C VAL A 487 -1.62 18.38 26.25
N GLY A 488 -1.96 17.09 26.27
CA GLY A 488 -2.99 16.53 25.38
C GLY A 488 -2.50 16.21 23.97
N ARG A 489 -1.22 16.47 23.64
CA ARG A 489 -0.62 16.11 22.35
C ARG A 489 0.10 14.77 22.43
N ALA A 490 -0.13 13.90 21.44
CA ALA A 490 0.47 12.57 21.39
C ALA A 490 2.00 12.64 21.42
N TYR A 491 2.59 12.01 22.43
CA TYR A 491 4.01 12.05 22.73
C TYR A 491 4.65 10.66 22.61
N LYS A 492 4.02 9.64 23.21
CA LYS A 492 4.56 8.28 23.28
C LYS A 492 3.50 7.20 23.08
N ALA A 493 3.94 6.01 22.71
CA ALA A 493 3.11 4.80 22.66
C ALA A 493 3.65 3.71 23.60
N ILE A 494 2.74 2.96 24.22
CA ILE A 494 3.05 1.85 25.13
C ILE A 494 2.40 0.56 24.59
N LEU A 495 3.22 -0.49 24.45
CA LEU A 495 2.76 -1.83 24.08
C LEU A 495 2.27 -2.57 25.33
N MET A 496 1.04 -3.07 25.27
CA MET A 496 0.42 -3.90 26.30
C MET A 496 0.25 -5.32 25.78
N THR A 497 0.75 -6.33 26.51
CA THR A 497 0.62 -7.76 26.11
C THR A 497 -0.36 -8.51 26.99
N TYR A 498 -0.96 -9.56 26.41
CA TYR A 498 -1.94 -10.43 27.07
C TYR A 498 -1.59 -11.91 26.90
N PRO A 499 -0.43 -12.37 27.39
CA PRO A 499 0.06 -13.74 27.15
C PRO A 499 -0.91 -14.83 27.65
N ASP A 500 -1.61 -14.59 28.76
CA ASP A 500 -2.60 -15.52 29.33
C ASP A 500 -4.07 -15.19 28.93
N GLY A 501 -4.26 -14.20 28.05
CA GLY A 501 -5.58 -13.77 27.57
C GLY A 501 -6.48 -13.06 28.60
N ILE A 502 -6.00 -12.83 29.83
CA ILE A 502 -6.81 -12.31 30.95
C ILE A 502 -6.20 -11.06 31.61
N GLU A 503 -4.87 -10.92 31.66
CA GLU A 503 -4.21 -9.76 32.31
C GLU A 503 -3.34 -8.99 31.33
N ALA A 504 -3.55 -7.67 31.26
CA ALA A 504 -2.74 -6.74 30.48
C ALA A 504 -1.52 -6.33 31.31
N GLY A 505 -0.34 -6.80 30.94
CA GLY A 505 0.91 -6.25 31.47
C GLY A 505 1.51 -5.28 30.46
N PRO A 506 2.02 -4.09 30.86
CA PRO A 506 2.96 -3.39 30.01
C PRO A 506 4.15 -4.31 29.77
N VAL A 507 4.64 -4.37 28.54
CA VAL A 507 5.83 -5.17 28.23
C VAL A 507 6.99 -4.65 29.07
N ALA A 508 7.69 -5.54 29.76
CA ALA A 508 8.88 -5.21 30.53
C ALA A 508 10.05 -4.88 29.58
N HIS A 509 9.97 -3.71 28.94
CA HIS A 509 10.98 -3.13 28.08
C HIS A 509 11.42 -1.80 28.73
N PRO A 510 12.72 -1.45 28.73
CA PRO A 510 13.21 -0.28 29.46
C PRO A 510 12.64 1.07 29.02
N ASN A 511 11.96 1.16 27.87
CA ASN A 511 11.49 2.43 27.30
C ASN A 511 10.09 2.32 26.69
N GLU A 512 9.32 3.37 26.93
CA GLU A 512 8.12 3.74 26.16
C GLU A 512 8.58 4.19 24.76
N LEU A 513 7.74 4.01 23.73
CA LEU A 513 8.08 4.50 22.38
C LEU A 513 7.83 6.01 22.31
N GLU A 514 8.80 6.80 22.79
CA GLU A 514 8.77 8.27 22.75
C GLU A 514 9.03 8.80 21.33
N MET A 515 8.00 9.37 20.71
CA MET A 515 8.00 9.76 19.29
C MET A 515 8.53 11.17 19.07
N THR A 516 9.75 11.44 19.54
CA THR A 516 10.42 12.75 19.49
C THR A 516 11.73 12.76 18.70
N LYS A 517 12.18 11.61 18.18
CA LYS A 517 13.36 11.53 17.33
C LYS A 517 12.98 11.82 15.88
N PHE A 518 13.20 13.05 15.44
CA PHE A 518 12.90 13.45 14.07
C PHE A 518 13.93 12.88 13.09
N THR A 519 13.45 12.26 12.03
CA THR A 519 14.26 11.71 10.93
C THR A 519 14.22 12.59 9.69
N ALA A 520 13.12 13.32 9.51
CA ALA A 520 12.97 14.39 8.54
C ALA A 520 12.01 15.44 9.10
N GLN A 521 12.27 16.72 8.82
CA GLN A 521 11.45 17.84 9.28
C GLN A 521 11.21 18.80 8.13
N ASN A 522 10.13 19.58 8.25
CA ASN A 522 9.71 20.55 7.22
C ASN A 522 9.59 19.90 5.82
N VAL A 523 9.13 18.66 5.78
CA VAL A 523 8.99 17.89 4.55
C VAL A 523 7.75 18.36 3.79
N ARG A 524 7.85 18.38 2.46
CA ARG A 524 6.77 18.76 1.53
C ARG A 524 6.75 17.80 0.34
N PHE A 525 5.61 17.71 -0.33
CA PHE A 525 5.53 17.11 -1.66
C PHE A 525 6.21 18.03 -2.70
N GLU A 526 6.78 17.44 -3.74
CA GLU A 526 7.43 18.19 -4.84
C GLU A 526 6.44 18.70 -5.90
N ASP A 527 5.20 18.19 -5.93
CA ASP A 527 4.18 18.70 -6.84
C ASP A 527 3.80 20.14 -6.48
N ASP A 528 3.85 21.07 -7.44
CA ASP A 528 3.64 22.52 -7.19
C ASP A 528 2.37 22.85 -6.40
N TYR A 529 1.29 22.13 -6.63
CA TYR A 529 0.03 22.36 -5.92
C TYR A 529 0.05 21.79 -4.52
N LEU A 530 0.38 20.50 -4.41
CA LEU A 530 0.45 19.86 -3.10
C LEU A 530 1.49 20.59 -2.24
N PHE A 531 2.58 21.07 -2.82
CA PHE A 531 3.54 21.92 -2.13
C PHE A 531 2.90 23.15 -1.46
N GLN A 532 1.98 23.82 -2.18
CA GLN A 532 1.29 25.02 -1.70
C GLN A 532 0.14 24.71 -0.73
N THR A 533 -0.58 23.61 -0.92
CA THR A 533 -1.83 23.32 -0.21
C THR A 533 -1.69 22.28 0.91
N GLN A 534 -0.69 21.39 0.82
CA GLN A 534 -0.34 20.43 1.86
C GLN A 534 0.61 21.09 2.86
N PRO A 535 0.24 21.18 4.16
CA PRO A 535 1.12 21.63 5.23
C PRO A 535 2.37 20.76 5.36
N SER A 536 3.47 21.35 5.86
CA SER A 536 4.71 20.58 6.09
C SER A 536 4.46 19.58 7.18
N TRP A 537 5.14 18.45 7.06
CA TRP A 537 5.15 17.45 8.11
C TRP A 537 6.58 17.16 8.55
N SER A 538 6.66 16.48 9.68
CA SER A 538 7.88 15.89 10.21
C SER A 538 7.67 14.40 10.41
N GLU A 539 8.69 13.61 10.10
CA GLU A 539 8.74 12.15 10.24
C GLU A 539 9.53 11.83 11.50
N CYS A 540 8.93 11.07 12.43
CA CYS A 540 9.55 10.76 13.72
C CYS A 540 9.60 9.26 13.95
N ILE A 541 10.67 8.81 14.62
CA ILE A 541 10.84 7.45 15.13
C ILE A 541 10.96 7.50 16.67
N PRO A 542 10.96 6.35 17.35
CA PRO A 542 11.20 6.28 18.79
C PRO A 542 12.65 6.67 19.14
N GLN A 543 12.89 7.25 20.32
CA GLN A 543 14.24 7.60 20.81
C GLN A 543 15.14 6.39 21.09
N GLY A 544 14.57 5.20 21.32
CA GLY A 544 15.30 3.97 21.62
C GLY A 544 14.73 2.76 20.89
N ASP A 545 15.25 1.57 21.22
CA ASP A 545 14.89 0.33 20.57
C ASP A 545 13.42 -0.04 20.77
N ALA A 546 12.85 -0.73 19.79
CA ALA A 546 11.50 -1.26 19.85
C ALA A 546 11.45 -2.58 20.64
N PRO A 547 10.35 -2.85 21.40
CA PRO A 547 10.20 -4.11 22.10
C PRO A 547 10.16 -5.30 21.13
N VAL A 548 10.86 -6.38 21.50
CA VAL A 548 10.90 -7.64 20.76
C VAL A 548 10.21 -8.72 21.58
N ILE A 549 9.26 -9.43 20.96
CA ILE A 549 8.51 -10.53 21.56
C ILE A 549 8.50 -11.69 20.56
N ASP A 550 9.00 -12.86 20.98
CA ASP A 550 9.04 -14.08 20.17
C ASP A 550 9.65 -13.87 18.77
N GLY A 551 10.75 -13.10 18.69
CA GLY A 551 11.45 -12.79 17.44
C GLY A 551 10.77 -11.72 16.56
N ILE A 552 9.67 -11.12 17.02
CA ILE A 552 8.94 -10.04 16.33
C ILE A 552 9.22 -8.71 17.02
N VAL A 553 9.67 -7.73 16.24
CA VAL A 553 9.90 -6.34 16.66
C VAL A 553 8.63 -5.53 16.49
N TYR A 554 8.22 -4.82 17.55
CA TYR A 554 7.00 -4.00 17.61
C TYR A 554 7.36 -2.51 17.51
N THR A 555 7.42 -1.98 16.29
CA THR A 555 7.90 -0.61 16.01
C THR A 555 6.75 0.38 15.79
N CYS A 556 7.08 1.67 15.74
CA CYS A 556 6.16 2.76 15.43
C CYS A 556 6.89 3.84 14.62
N ASP A 557 6.32 4.26 13.49
CA ASP A 557 6.68 5.49 12.78
C ASP A 557 5.60 6.55 13.05
N ALA A 558 5.97 7.82 13.15
CA ALA A 558 5.02 8.91 13.34
C ALA A 558 5.14 10.02 12.30
N ILE A 559 3.99 10.64 11.99
CA ILE A 559 3.88 11.88 11.23
C ILE A 559 3.38 12.95 12.18
N ARG A 560 4.03 14.12 12.16
CA ARG A 560 3.56 15.32 12.87
C ARG A 560 3.35 16.44 11.87
N MET A 561 2.16 17.02 11.86
CA MET A 561 1.75 18.09 10.96
C MET A 561 0.86 19.07 11.74
N GLY A 562 1.48 20.12 12.30
CA GLY A 562 0.81 20.98 13.27
C GLY A 562 0.34 20.18 14.49
N THR A 563 -0.96 20.23 14.81
CA THR A 563 -1.55 19.43 15.92
C THR A 563 -1.98 18.03 15.47
N TYR A 564 -2.00 17.75 14.16
CA TYR A 564 -2.25 16.41 13.64
C TYR A 564 -1.03 15.52 13.84
N VAL A 565 -1.24 14.44 14.59
CA VAL A 565 -0.29 13.33 14.76
C VAL A 565 -0.92 12.03 14.28
N GLN A 566 -0.14 11.24 13.55
CA GLN A 566 -0.49 9.89 13.12
C GLN A 566 0.62 8.94 13.52
N PHE A 567 0.29 7.85 14.20
CA PHE A 567 1.20 6.77 14.56
C PHE A 567 0.90 5.56 13.68
N GLN A 568 1.92 5.01 13.04
CA GLN A 568 1.85 3.79 12.23
C GLN A 568 2.67 2.72 12.95
N PHE A 569 1.97 1.77 13.55
CA PHE A 569 2.58 0.62 14.20
C PHE A 569 2.93 -0.43 13.15
N GLY A 570 4.19 -0.83 13.15
CA GLY A 570 4.76 -1.81 12.23
C GLY A 570 5.29 -3.01 12.99
N TYR A 571 5.41 -4.13 12.28
CA TYR A 571 5.87 -5.39 12.84
C TYR A 571 6.82 -6.04 11.83
N HIS A 572 7.92 -6.62 12.30
CA HIS A 572 8.94 -7.24 11.44
C HIS A 572 9.76 -8.23 12.27
N LEU A 573 10.57 -9.08 11.63
CA LEU A 573 11.42 -10.01 12.35
C LEU A 573 12.67 -9.30 12.89
N ASP A 574 13.15 -9.74 14.05
CA ASP A 574 14.44 -9.26 14.55
C ASP A 574 15.61 -9.87 13.77
N ALA A 575 16.78 -9.24 13.89
CA ALA A 575 17.99 -9.69 13.20
C ALA A 575 18.50 -11.06 13.70
N GLU A 576 18.08 -11.52 14.87
CA GLU A 576 18.42 -12.86 15.37
C GLU A 576 17.59 -13.94 14.66
N THR A 577 16.31 -13.68 14.41
CA THR A 577 15.37 -14.59 13.72
C THR A 577 15.55 -14.54 12.21
N ASN A 578 15.74 -13.35 11.64
CA ASN A 578 16.05 -13.15 10.23
C ASN A 578 17.22 -12.16 10.06
N PRO A 579 18.46 -12.65 9.92
CA PRO A 579 19.65 -11.79 9.76
C PRO A 579 19.65 -10.91 8.51
N THR A 580 18.77 -11.18 7.54
CA THR A 580 18.67 -10.41 6.29
C THR A 580 17.39 -9.59 6.19
N GLU A 581 16.65 -9.37 7.29
CA GLU A 581 15.38 -8.60 7.30
C GLU A 581 15.50 -7.27 6.53
N PRO A 582 14.50 -6.88 5.70
CA PRO A 582 13.26 -7.59 5.42
C PRO A 582 13.42 -8.73 4.41
N PHE A 583 14.61 -9.01 3.90
CA PHE A 583 14.89 -10.03 2.88
C PHE A 583 15.17 -11.42 3.49
N GLY A 584 15.20 -12.47 2.67
CA GLY A 584 15.64 -13.81 3.09
C GLY A 584 14.72 -14.95 2.69
N ASP A 585 15.13 -16.18 3.01
CA ASP A 585 14.30 -17.38 2.84
C ASP A 585 13.56 -17.74 4.13
N LEU A 586 12.29 -17.35 4.21
CA LEU A 586 11.46 -17.70 5.36
C LEU A 586 11.28 -19.21 5.54
N ASN A 587 11.46 -20.03 4.49
CA ASN A 587 11.37 -21.49 4.60
C ASN A 587 12.58 -22.11 5.31
N ALA A 588 13.67 -21.34 5.45
CA ALA A 588 14.84 -21.76 6.20
C ALA A 588 14.69 -21.51 7.72
N ILE A 589 13.67 -20.75 8.15
CA ILE A 589 13.40 -20.45 9.56
C ILE A 589 12.48 -21.53 10.14
N PRO A 590 12.97 -22.42 11.01
CA PRO A 590 12.15 -23.46 11.63
C PRO A 590 11.08 -22.83 12.54
N ASP A 591 9.87 -23.41 12.54
CA ASP A 591 8.77 -23.02 13.44
C ASP A 591 8.37 -21.53 13.40
N LEU A 592 8.67 -20.81 12.31
CA LEU A 592 8.34 -19.39 12.15
C LEU A 592 6.83 -19.14 12.27
N PHE A 593 6.42 -18.43 13.33
CA PHE A 593 5.04 -17.98 13.52
C PHE A 593 4.90 -16.49 13.18
N THR A 594 4.20 -16.18 12.09
CA THR A 594 4.13 -14.79 11.58
C THR A 594 3.06 -13.93 12.27
N TYR A 595 2.22 -14.53 13.11
CA TYR A 595 1.18 -13.81 13.84
C TYR A 595 1.75 -13.20 15.11
N MET A 596 1.49 -11.92 15.33
CA MET A 596 1.86 -11.23 16.58
C MET A 596 1.11 -11.82 17.77
N VAL A 597 1.73 -11.77 18.95
CA VAL A 597 1.06 -12.10 20.23
C VAL A 597 -0.14 -11.18 20.49
N PRO A 598 -1.10 -11.57 21.37
CA PRO A 598 -2.19 -10.69 21.74
C PRO A 598 -1.71 -9.40 22.40
N HIS A 599 -2.06 -8.25 21.82
CA HIS A 599 -1.55 -6.97 22.28
C HIS A 599 -2.49 -5.78 22.07
N LYS A 600 -2.19 -4.65 22.70
CA LYS A 600 -2.82 -3.34 22.46
C LYS A 600 -1.77 -2.24 22.46
N TRP A 601 -2.07 -1.13 21.79
CA TRP A 601 -1.25 0.09 21.87
C TRP A 601 -1.97 1.20 22.60
N TYR A 602 -1.32 1.78 23.59
CA TYR A 602 -1.86 2.90 24.37
C TYR A 602 -1.06 4.15 24.02
N ILE A 603 -1.76 5.24 23.68
CA ILE A 603 -1.15 6.50 23.27
C ILE A 603 -1.26 7.49 24.42
N TYR A 604 -0.12 8.05 24.82
CA TYR A 604 -0.04 9.00 25.91
C TYR A 604 0.54 10.35 25.47
N ASP A 605 0.15 11.40 26.19
CA ASP A 605 0.86 12.67 26.17
C ASP A 605 2.14 12.62 27.04
N GLN A 606 2.89 13.73 27.05
CA GLN A 606 4.15 13.81 27.81
C GLN A 606 3.96 13.77 29.35
N HIS A 607 2.75 14.02 29.85
CA HIS A 607 2.44 14.03 31.28
C HIS A 607 1.79 12.72 31.75
N GLY A 608 1.61 11.74 30.85
CA GLY A 608 1.01 10.45 31.15
C GLY A 608 -0.51 10.41 31.07
N GLU A 609 -1.15 11.37 30.41
CA GLU A 609 -2.57 11.31 30.08
C GLU A 609 -2.82 10.38 28.88
N LEU A 610 -3.77 9.45 29.00
CA LEU A 610 -4.12 8.50 27.95
C LEU A 610 -5.03 9.17 26.90
N LEU A 611 -4.53 9.31 25.68
CA LEU A 611 -5.22 9.97 24.57
C LEU A 611 -5.96 8.98 23.65
N GLY A 612 -5.52 7.72 23.57
CA GLY A 612 -6.11 6.75 22.66
C GLY A 612 -5.70 5.31 22.94
N ARG A 613 -6.51 4.35 22.46
CA ARG A 613 -6.20 2.92 22.51
C ARG A 613 -6.44 2.27 21.17
N VAL A 614 -5.45 1.55 20.67
CA VAL A 614 -5.56 0.68 19.50
C VAL A 614 -5.89 -0.73 19.99
N GLU A 615 -7.13 -1.14 19.75
CA GLU A 615 -7.71 -2.39 20.22
C GLU A 615 -8.83 -2.84 19.28
N GLN A 616 -9.33 -4.07 19.45
CA GLN A 616 -10.51 -4.51 18.69
C GLN A 616 -11.74 -3.66 19.04
N PRO A 617 -12.77 -3.59 18.18
CA PRO A 617 -13.97 -2.79 18.44
C PRO A 617 -14.72 -3.14 19.73
N ASN A 618 -14.54 -4.36 20.25
CA ASN A 618 -15.11 -4.84 21.50
C ASN A 618 -14.17 -4.64 22.71
N GLY A 619 -13.04 -3.94 22.54
CA GLY A 619 -12.06 -3.68 23.59
C GLY A 619 -11.16 -4.87 23.92
N GLU A 620 -11.19 -5.94 23.13
CA GLU A 620 -10.26 -7.06 23.29
C GLU A 620 -8.88 -6.72 22.66
N PRO A 621 -7.82 -7.45 23.05
CA PRO A 621 -6.51 -7.32 22.40
C PRO A 621 -6.60 -7.59 20.90
N LEU A 622 -5.73 -6.93 20.15
CA LEU A 622 -5.38 -7.32 18.78
C LEU A 622 -4.80 -8.74 18.82
N ASN A 623 -5.02 -9.56 17.78
CA ASN A 623 -4.51 -10.94 17.63
C ASN A 623 -4.75 -11.86 18.86
N LYS A 624 -5.99 -12.24 19.15
CA LYS A 624 -6.32 -13.00 20.36
C LYS A 624 -5.93 -14.50 20.25
N ASN A 625 -5.47 -15.10 21.35
CA ASN A 625 -5.05 -16.52 21.44
C ASN A 625 -6.15 -17.57 21.18
N TYR A 626 -7.41 -17.16 21.04
CA TYR A 626 -8.57 -18.06 20.90
C TYR A 626 -9.54 -17.61 19.80
N ASP A 627 -9.05 -16.86 18.80
CA ASP A 627 -9.89 -16.57 17.65
C ASP A 627 -10.25 -17.91 16.99
N PHE A 628 -11.53 -18.29 17.07
CA PHE A 628 -12.02 -19.49 16.43
C PHE A 628 -11.59 -19.44 14.96
N PRO A 629 -11.09 -20.55 14.38
CA PRO A 629 -10.80 -20.57 12.96
C PRO A 629 -12.04 -20.07 12.24
N ILE A 630 -11.88 -19.06 11.39
CA ILE A 630 -12.98 -18.36 10.69
C ILE A 630 -13.83 -19.31 9.84
N TRP A 631 -13.33 -20.54 9.68
CA TRP A 631 -13.88 -21.72 9.01
C TRP A 631 -14.83 -22.56 9.86
N GLN A 632 -14.99 -22.26 11.15
CA GLN A 632 -15.87 -22.98 12.07
C GLN A 632 -17.25 -22.29 12.17
N GLY A 633 -18.30 -22.98 11.75
CA GLY A 633 -19.67 -22.45 11.80
C GLY A 633 -20.67 -23.13 10.87
N PRO A 634 -21.97 -22.84 11.00
CA PRO A 634 -22.97 -23.26 10.03
C PRO A 634 -22.75 -22.55 8.69
N ALA A 635 -22.96 -23.27 7.58
CA ALA A 635 -22.88 -22.74 6.23
C ALA A 635 -24.28 -22.54 5.62
N GLY A 636 -24.37 -21.57 4.74
CA GLY A 636 -25.58 -21.07 4.15
C GLY A 636 -25.94 -21.57 2.75
N VAL A 637 -26.88 -20.85 2.12
CA VAL A 637 -27.16 -21.02 0.68
C VAL A 637 -25.87 -20.74 -0.10
N LYS A 638 -25.55 -21.57 -1.11
CA LYS A 638 -24.27 -21.53 -1.85
C LYS A 638 -23.01 -21.77 -0.98
N SER A 639 -23.17 -22.42 0.18
CA SER A 639 -22.04 -22.85 1.04
C SER A 639 -21.21 -21.72 1.67
N ALA A 640 -21.77 -20.52 1.85
CA ALA A 640 -21.11 -19.41 2.55
C ALA A 640 -21.18 -19.57 4.08
N ALA A 641 -20.08 -19.45 4.80
CA ALA A 641 -20.04 -19.49 6.26
C ALA A 641 -20.84 -18.32 6.85
N TYR A 642 -21.68 -18.62 7.85
CA TYR A 642 -22.39 -17.60 8.61
C TYR A 642 -21.61 -17.22 9.86
N THR A 643 -21.28 -15.92 9.98
CA THR A 643 -20.86 -15.35 11.26
C THR A 643 -22.10 -15.12 12.11
N THR A 644 -22.17 -15.77 13.27
CA THR A 644 -23.18 -15.51 14.31
C THR A 644 -22.49 -14.82 15.50
N PRO A 645 -23.24 -14.31 16.49
CA PRO A 645 -22.64 -13.80 17.72
C PRO A 645 -21.67 -14.77 18.43
N ALA A 646 -21.82 -16.09 18.24
CA ALA A 646 -20.99 -17.11 18.86
C ALA A 646 -19.71 -17.45 18.04
N ASN A 647 -19.65 -17.07 16.77
CA ASN A 647 -18.55 -17.37 15.84
C ASN A 647 -18.34 -16.19 14.87
N ARG A 648 -18.10 -15.00 15.43
CA ARG A 648 -17.87 -13.79 14.64
C ARG A 648 -16.47 -13.81 14.04
N TRP A 649 -16.34 -13.40 12.77
CA TRP A 649 -15.03 -13.15 12.16
C TRP A 649 -14.26 -12.10 12.96
N ALA A 650 -13.01 -12.40 13.34
CA ALA A 650 -12.07 -11.49 14.01
C ALA A 650 -10.84 -11.28 13.11
N PRO A 651 -10.44 -10.02 12.84
CA PRO A 651 -9.23 -9.75 12.08
C PRO A 651 -7.97 -10.09 12.88
N CYS A 652 -7.01 -10.75 12.24
CA CYS A 652 -5.70 -11.07 12.80
C CYS A 652 -4.62 -10.52 11.86
N GLY A 653 -3.67 -9.77 12.41
CA GLY A 653 -2.53 -9.26 11.67
C GLY A 653 -1.35 -10.23 11.69
N THR A 654 -0.37 -9.96 10.85
CA THR A 654 0.94 -10.62 10.88
C THR A 654 2.04 -9.57 10.81
N ILE A 655 3.30 -10.00 10.81
CA ILE A 655 4.46 -9.15 10.51
C ILE A 655 4.37 -8.43 9.15
N GLY A 656 3.57 -8.88 8.19
CA GLY A 656 3.34 -8.16 6.92
C GLY A 656 2.35 -7.00 6.99
N SER A 657 1.66 -6.82 8.12
CA SER A 657 0.59 -5.82 8.31
C SER A 657 1.07 -4.64 9.16
N ALA A 658 0.34 -3.53 9.09
CA ALA A 658 0.52 -2.36 9.95
C ALA A 658 -0.82 -1.87 10.53
N VAL A 659 -0.75 -1.04 11.57
CA VAL A 659 -1.91 -0.40 12.19
C VAL A 659 -1.70 1.11 12.29
N ILE A 660 -2.76 1.88 12.05
CA ILE A 660 -2.74 3.33 12.13
C ILE A 660 -3.60 3.80 13.29
N TRP A 661 -3.07 4.73 14.07
CA TRP A 661 -3.83 5.60 14.95
C TRP A 661 -3.64 7.06 14.51
N ALA A 662 -4.72 7.83 14.47
CA ALA A 662 -4.70 9.24 14.13
C ALA A 662 -5.36 10.05 15.25
N SER A 663 -4.74 11.19 15.57
CA SER A 663 -5.20 12.13 16.59
C SER A 663 -6.51 12.85 16.24
N HIS A 664 -6.75 13.10 14.96
CA HIS A 664 -7.89 13.89 14.48
C HIS A 664 -8.41 13.35 13.14
N ASP A 665 -9.60 13.82 12.74
CA ASP A 665 -10.07 13.71 11.37
C ASP A 665 -9.22 14.56 10.42
N LEU A 666 -9.16 14.14 9.15
CA LEU A 666 -8.39 14.83 8.12
C LEU A 666 -9.09 16.11 7.67
N VAL A 667 -8.37 17.01 6.98
CA VAL A 667 -8.93 18.18 6.30
C VAL A 667 -8.96 17.93 4.80
N ASP A 668 -10.05 18.30 4.14
CA ASP A 668 -10.21 18.11 2.70
C ASP A 668 -9.35 19.14 1.93
N HIS A 669 -8.86 18.75 0.75
CA HIS A 669 -8.36 19.72 -0.22
C HIS A 669 -9.52 20.52 -0.82
N ASP A 670 -9.22 21.66 -1.43
CA ASP A 670 -10.25 22.45 -2.11
C ASP A 670 -10.86 21.65 -3.27
N ARG A 671 -12.19 21.74 -3.38
CA ARG A 671 -12.94 20.90 -4.31
C ARG A 671 -12.66 21.24 -5.77
N ASP A 672 -12.56 22.52 -6.10
CA ASP A 672 -12.35 22.96 -7.49
C ASP A 672 -10.96 22.54 -7.97
N ASP A 673 -9.98 22.59 -7.09
CA ASP A 673 -8.63 22.10 -7.37
C ASP A 673 -8.58 20.57 -7.56
N VAL A 674 -9.31 19.81 -6.72
CA VAL A 674 -9.42 18.34 -6.87
C VAL A 674 -10.02 17.98 -8.23
N VAL A 675 -11.06 18.69 -8.67
CA VAL A 675 -11.71 18.49 -9.99
C VAL A 675 -10.74 18.69 -11.16
N GLN A 676 -9.76 19.59 -11.01
CA GLN A 676 -8.76 19.82 -12.05
C GLN A 676 -7.75 18.68 -12.15
N ARG A 677 -7.42 18.04 -11.01
CA ARG A 677 -6.28 17.11 -10.87
C ARG A 677 -6.67 15.63 -10.84
N VAL A 678 -7.94 15.35 -10.60
CA VAL A 678 -8.48 13.99 -10.52
C VAL A 678 -9.63 13.87 -11.52
N PRO A 679 -9.68 12.82 -12.36
CA PRO A 679 -10.85 12.58 -13.19
C PRO A 679 -12.09 12.34 -12.33
N ILE A 680 -13.18 13.05 -12.62
CA ILE A 680 -14.47 12.87 -11.93
C ILE A 680 -15.43 12.14 -12.86
N PRO A 681 -15.80 10.89 -12.54
CA PRO A 681 -16.81 10.18 -13.31
C PRO A 681 -18.20 10.80 -13.14
N GLU A 682 -18.98 10.84 -14.22
CA GLU A 682 -20.38 11.28 -14.21
C GLU A 682 -21.24 10.25 -13.44
N GLN A 683 -22.16 10.73 -12.60
CA GLN A 683 -23.08 9.88 -11.84
C GLN A 683 -24.44 9.74 -12.52
N ILE A 684 -24.44 9.08 -13.67
CA ILE A 684 -25.66 8.83 -14.44
C ILE A 684 -26.46 7.66 -13.86
N VAL A 685 -25.75 6.68 -13.32
CA VAL A 685 -26.31 5.50 -12.65
C VAL A 685 -25.68 5.45 -11.25
N PRO A 686 -26.43 5.06 -10.21
CA PRO A 686 -25.85 4.75 -8.92
C PRO A 686 -24.63 3.84 -9.09
N MET A 687 -23.45 4.32 -8.69
CA MET A 687 -22.16 3.62 -8.86
C MET A 687 -22.18 2.27 -8.12
N ALA A 688 -21.23 1.37 -8.41
CA ALA A 688 -21.12 -0.02 -7.93
C ALA A 688 -21.85 -1.15 -8.68
N SER A 689 -21.26 -2.34 -8.57
CA SER A 689 -21.82 -3.62 -8.99
C SER A 689 -22.98 -4.05 -8.08
N HIS A 690 -24.16 -4.30 -8.67
CA HIS A 690 -25.36 -4.73 -7.94
C HIS A 690 -25.47 -6.27 -7.92
N THR A 691 -24.42 -6.94 -7.47
CA THR A 691 -24.36 -8.40 -7.36
C THR A 691 -24.59 -8.90 -5.95
N ASP A 692 -25.07 -10.14 -5.82
CA ASP A 692 -25.30 -10.77 -4.52
C ASP A 692 -24.07 -10.63 -3.60
N PHE A 693 -22.96 -11.20 -4.03
CA PHE A 693 -21.66 -11.13 -3.40
C PHE A 693 -20.68 -11.70 -4.40
N SER A 694 -19.42 -11.35 -4.26
CA SER A 694 -18.36 -12.11 -4.87
C SER A 694 -17.33 -12.44 -3.83
N VAL A 695 -16.55 -13.48 -4.11
CA VAL A 695 -15.60 -14.02 -3.14
C VAL A 695 -14.22 -13.49 -3.48
N ASN A 696 -13.47 -13.12 -2.45
CA ASN A 696 -12.02 -13.02 -2.56
C ASN A 696 -11.50 -14.34 -3.15
N GLY A 697 -10.54 -14.28 -4.09
CA GLY A 697 -10.05 -15.48 -4.75
C GLY A 697 -9.77 -16.59 -3.73
N PHE A 698 -10.46 -17.72 -3.88
CA PHE A 698 -10.39 -18.87 -2.99
C PHE A 698 -10.63 -18.58 -1.51
N ASP A 699 -11.37 -17.53 -1.13
CA ASP A 699 -11.81 -17.32 0.24
C ASP A 699 -12.71 -18.49 0.66
N PRO A 700 -12.20 -19.43 1.47
CA PRO A 700 -12.96 -20.57 1.92
C PRO A 700 -14.16 -20.20 2.81
N ARG A 701 -14.32 -18.91 3.18
CA ARG A 701 -15.34 -18.43 4.13
C ARG A 701 -16.67 -18.35 3.41
N LEU A 702 -16.67 -18.24 2.09
CA LEU A 702 -17.85 -17.87 1.32
C LEU A 702 -18.31 -18.98 0.36
N ASN A 703 -17.53 -20.05 0.15
CA ASN A 703 -17.98 -21.20 -0.64
C ASN A 703 -17.26 -22.52 -0.27
N LEU A 704 -18.00 -23.46 0.33
CA LEU A 704 -17.58 -24.87 0.49
C LEU A 704 -18.08 -25.73 -0.69
N GLY A 705 -17.16 -26.24 -1.51
CA GLY A 705 -17.37 -27.50 -2.23
C GLY A 705 -18.15 -27.46 -3.56
N GLY A 706 -17.72 -26.67 -4.53
CA GLY A 706 -18.02 -26.94 -5.94
C GLY A 706 -17.10 -28.03 -6.48
N ALA A 707 -17.59 -29.27 -6.60
CA ALA A 707 -16.89 -30.34 -7.29
C ALA A 707 -16.75 -30.02 -8.79
N GLY A 708 -15.52 -29.77 -9.25
CA GLY A 708 -15.19 -29.72 -10.69
C GLY A 708 -15.18 -28.33 -11.33
N SER A 709 -14.01 -27.99 -11.86
CA SER A 709 -13.69 -27.02 -12.94
C SER A 709 -13.96 -25.51 -12.83
N ASP A 710 -14.88 -24.97 -12.03
CA ASP A 710 -15.13 -23.50 -12.06
C ASP A 710 -14.71 -22.78 -10.76
N GLY A 711 -13.48 -23.05 -10.29
CA GLY A 711 -12.83 -22.39 -9.13
C GLY A 711 -12.50 -20.90 -9.35
N GLN A 712 -13.48 -20.15 -9.83
CA GLN A 712 -13.35 -18.89 -10.54
C GLN A 712 -14.54 -17.97 -10.23
N MET A 713 -14.77 -17.74 -8.93
CA MET A 713 -15.65 -16.70 -8.42
C MET A 713 -14.75 -15.63 -7.77
N ASN A 714 -14.83 -14.37 -8.19
CA ASN A 714 -13.82 -13.35 -7.88
C ASN A 714 -14.45 -12.00 -7.60
N GLY A 715 -14.19 -11.33 -6.48
CA GLY A 715 -14.63 -9.96 -6.29
C GLY A 715 -15.06 -9.54 -4.89
N PHE A 716 -15.28 -8.23 -4.77
CA PHE A 716 -15.80 -7.52 -3.59
C PHE A 716 -17.21 -8.03 -3.19
N GLY A 717 -17.55 -8.00 -1.89
CA GLY A 717 -18.98 -7.98 -1.51
C GLY A 717 -19.62 -6.69 -2.05
N ASN A 718 -20.93 -6.61 -2.25
CA ASN A 718 -21.51 -5.37 -2.76
C ASN A 718 -21.33 -4.26 -1.71
N TRP A 719 -20.45 -3.27 -1.97
CA TRP A 719 -20.09 -2.23 -1.00
C TRP A 719 -21.29 -1.45 -0.53
N ARG A 720 -22.29 -1.28 -1.40
CA ARG A 720 -23.56 -0.61 -1.12
C ARG A 720 -24.44 -1.34 -0.13
N SER A 721 -24.15 -2.62 0.09
CA SER A 721 -24.87 -3.51 1.00
C SER A 721 -23.99 -4.01 2.14
N MET A 722 -22.75 -3.54 2.26
CA MET A 722 -21.89 -3.86 3.39
C MET A 722 -22.29 -3.04 4.61
N PRO A 723 -22.23 -3.62 5.82
CA PRO A 723 -22.36 -2.83 7.03
C PRO A 723 -21.14 -1.92 7.18
N TYR A 724 -21.35 -0.73 7.74
CA TYR A 724 -20.23 0.15 8.07
C TYR A 724 -19.40 -0.44 9.21
N ALA A 725 -20.03 -0.86 10.31
CA ALA A 725 -19.33 -1.49 11.43
C ALA A 725 -19.53 -3.01 11.44
N ARG A 726 -18.69 -3.74 12.20
CA ARG A 726 -18.79 -5.19 12.38
C ARG A 726 -20.22 -5.62 12.74
N SER A 727 -20.76 -6.56 11.96
CA SER A 727 -22.11 -7.12 12.12
C SER A 727 -22.04 -8.65 12.20
N ASP A 728 -23.21 -9.30 12.25
CA ASP A 728 -23.38 -10.74 12.06
C ASP A 728 -24.52 -11.01 11.07
N TYR A 729 -24.59 -12.25 10.57
CA TYR A 729 -25.52 -12.64 9.50
C TYR A 729 -26.97 -12.33 9.86
N GLU A 730 -27.41 -12.74 11.05
CA GLU A 730 -28.81 -12.60 11.48
C GLU A 730 -29.19 -11.12 11.64
N SER A 731 -28.32 -10.33 12.26
CA SER A 731 -28.52 -8.90 12.46
C SER A 731 -28.56 -8.14 11.14
N TRP A 732 -27.66 -8.47 10.20
CA TRP A 732 -27.59 -7.78 8.92
C TRP A 732 -28.73 -8.14 7.97
N VAL A 733 -29.14 -9.41 7.93
CA VAL A 733 -30.33 -9.82 7.15
C VAL A 733 -31.60 -9.17 7.71
N ALA A 734 -31.73 -9.08 9.05
CA ALA A 734 -32.87 -8.46 9.71
C ALA A 734 -32.98 -6.95 9.49
N ALA A 735 -31.87 -6.25 9.22
CA ALA A 735 -31.85 -4.81 8.92
C ALA A 735 -32.67 -4.44 7.67
N GLY A 736 -33.00 -5.41 6.80
CA GLY A 736 -33.78 -5.17 5.60
C GLY A 736 -32.94 -4.63 4.44
N PRO A 737 -33.51 -4.56 3.22
CA PRO A 737 -32.83 -3.98 2.07
C PRO A 737 -32.63 -2.48 2.30
N SER A 738 -31.53 -1.97 1.77
CA SER A 738 -31.18 -0.56 1.67
C SER A 738 -32.20 0.23 0.83
N GLY A 739 -32.16 1.56 0.91
CA GLY A 739 -33.03 2.46 0.14
C GLY A 739 -32.72 2.53 -1.37
N ASP A 740 -32.06 1.53 -1.93
CA ASP A 740 -31.67 1.44 -3.34
C ASP A 740 -32.89 1.33 -4.27
N SER A 741 -32.90 2.05 -5.39
CA SER A 741 -33.96 1.96 -6.40
C SER A 741 -33.96 0.60 -7.14
N TYR A 742 -32.84 -0.12 -7.15
CA TYR A 742 -32.68 -1.44 -7.80
C TYR A 742 -32.74 -2.62 -6.78
N THR A 743 -33.81 -2.65 -5.98
CA THR A 743 -34.01 -3.58 -4.84
C THR A 743 -33.92 -5.09 -5.15
N GLY A 744 -34.03 -5.51 -6.41
CA GLY A 744 -33.96 -6.94 -6.80
C GLY A 744 -32.62 -7.63 -6.50
N LEU A 745 -31.61 -6.87 -6.07
CA LEU A 745 -30.22 -7.29 -5.92
C LEU A 745 -29.69 -7.12 -4.49
N ASP A 746 -30.55 -6.63 -3.59
CA ASP A 746 -30.31 -6.52 -2.15
C ASP A 746 -31.05 -7.63 -1.37
N GLY A 747 -31.09 -8.82 -1.97
CA GLY A 747 -31.75 -9.99 -1.40
C GLY A 747 -31.01 -10.56 -0.19
N VAL A 748 -31.65 -11.49 0.53
CA VAL A 748 -31.00 -12.24 1.63
C VAL A 748 -29.71 -12.95 1.17
N GLY A 749 -29.70 -13.44 -0.07
CA GLY A 749 -28.52 -14.05 -0.69
C GLY A 749 -27.36 -13.08 -0.89
N ALA A 750 -27.61 -11.77 -0.97
CA ALA A 750 -26.61 -10.73 -1.14
C ALA A 750 -26.07 -10.20 0.19
N ARG A 751 -27.00 -9.88 1.10
CA ARG A 751 -26.68 -9.32 2.42
C ARG A 751 -26.01 -10.32 3.33
N GLY A 752 -26.45 -11.58 3.33
CA GLY A 752 -25.95 -12.60 4.24
C GLY A 752 -24.41 -12.69 4.28
N PRO A 753 -23.75 -12.93 3.14
CA PRO A 753 -22.28 -12.95 3.05
C PRO A 753 -21.62 -11.61 3.39
N SER A 754 -22.22 -10.49 2.99
CA SER A 754 -21.70 -9.14 3.26
C SER A 754 -21.72 -8.78 4.75
N GLY A 755 -22.53 -9.45 5.58
CA GLY A 755 -22.56 -9.26 7.03
C GLY A 755 -21.28 -9.69 7.76
N ALA A 756 -20.43 -10.50 7.11
CA ALA A 756 -19.16 -10.99 7.67
C ALA A 756 -17.97 -10.03 7.44
N ILE A 757 -18.15 -8.96 6.66
CA ILE A 757 -17.15 -7.93 6.35
C ILE A 757 -17.74 -6.56 6.63
N TRP A 758 -16.92 -5.52 6.78
CA TRP A 758 -17.42 -4.16 7.05
C TRP A 758 -16.47 -3.09 6.54
N LEU A 759 -17.01 -1.90 6.27
CA LEU A 759 -16.31 -0.77 5.66
C LEU A 759 -15.46 0.06 6.64
N LYS A 760 -15.79 0.06 7.93
CA LYS A 760 -15.08 0.85 8.94
C LYS A 760 -13.65 0.34 9.11
N TYR A 761 -12.70 1.28 9.20
CA TYR A 761 -11.33 0.93 9.52
C TYR A 761 -11.29 0.25 10.90
N THR A 762 -10.69 -0.93 10.93
CA THR A 762 -10.43 -1.69 12.15
C THR A 762 -9.06 -2.32 11.95
N PRO A 763 -8.18 -2.32 12.96
CA PRO A 763 -6.87 -2.97 12.83
C PRO A 763 -7.00 -4.38 12.23
N PHE A 764 -6.25 -4.64 11.17
CA PHE A 764 -6.19 -5.90 10.43
C PHE A 764 -7.44 -6.25 9.58
N ASN A 765 -8.45 -5.38 9.53
CA ASN A 765 -9.61 -5.56 8.64
C ASN A 765 -9.25 -5.16 7.20
N ILE A 766 -9.36 -6.12 6.26
CA ILE A 766 -9.10 -5.91 4.82
C ILE A 766 -10.38 -5.40 4.09
N GLN A 767 -11.46 -5.07 4.81
CA GLN A 767 -12.70 -4.44 4.32
C GLN A 767 -13.35 -5.11 3.08
N GLY A 768 -13.12 -6.41 2.90
CA GLY A 768 -13.65 -7.16 1.76
C GLY A 768 -12.91 -6.96 0.43
N ARG A 769 -11.74 -6.28 0.43
CA ARG A 769 -10.89 -6.11 -0.75
C ARG A 769 -10.35 -7.45 -1.22
N SER A 770 -10.11 -7.58 -2.53
CA SER A 770 -9.59 -8.79 -3.15
C SER A 770 -8.06 -8.75 -3.21
N PRO A 771 -7.36 -9.49 -2.35
CA PRO A 771 -5.92 -9.64 -2.46
C PRO A 771 -5.55 -10.57 -3.63
N ILE A 772 -6.13 -11.78 -3.69
CA ILE A 772 -5.83 -12.80 -4.72
C ILE A 772 -7.00 -12.88 -5.69
N THR A 773 -6.75 -13.14 -6.98
CA THR A 773 -7.85 -13.44 -7.89
C THR A 773 -7.55 -14.48 -8.97
N GLY A 774 -8.50 -15.38 -9.16
CA GLY A 774 -8.66 -16.14 -10.41
C GLY A 774 -9.53 -15.38 -11.42
N PRO A 775 -9.82 -15.95 -12.60
CA PRO A 775 -10.74 -15.32 -13.56
C PRO A 775 -12.22 -15.43 -13.14
N GLY A 776 -13.04 -14.38 -13.27
CA GLY A 776 -14.53 -14.42 -13.18
C GLY A 776 -15.21 -13.87 -11.90
N GLY A 777 -15.81 -12.66 -11.95
CA GLY A 777 -16.70 -12.11 -10.90
C GLY A 777 -16.54 -10.59 -10.65
N VAL A 778 -17.32 -10.05 -9.69
CA VAL A 778 -17.52 -8.62 -9.28
C VAL A 778 -16.23 -7.84 -9.03
N ARG A 779 -16.19 -6.53 -9.29
CA ARG A 779 -14.89 -5.82 -9.46
C ARG A 779 -14.80 -4.41 -8.85
N ASP A 780 -15.65 -4.05 -7.90
CA ASP A 780 -15.72 -2.70 -7.28
C ASP A 780 -14.38 -2.14 -6.74
N ASP A 781 -13.42 -3.03 -6.46
CA ASP A 781 -12.06 -2.70 -6.03
C ASP A 781 -11.03 -2.63 -7.17
N ARG A 782 -11.33 -3.17 -8.36
CA ARG A 782 -10.40 -3.27 -9.50
C ARG A 782 -10.47 -2.10 -10.46
N GLN A 783 -10.44 -0.90 -9.93
CA GLN A 783 -10.59 0.32 -10.70
C GLN A 783 -9.38 1.22 -10.46
N ALA A 784 -9.07 2.10 -11.42
CA ALA A 784 -8.04 3.11 -11.21
C ALA A 784 -8.38 3.99 -9.99
N ILE A 785 -9.67 4.20 -9.72
CA ILE A 785 -10.23 4.85 -8.54
C ILE A 785 -11.25 3.89 -7.92
N ALA A 786 -11.00 3.38 -6.72
CA ALA A 786 -11.89 2.42 -6.06
C ALA A 786 -13.27 3.04 -5.75
N GLU A 787 -14.34 2.23 -5.75
CA GLU A 787 -15.72 2.71 -5.61
C GLU A 787 -15.98 3.64 -4.42
N PRO A 788 -15.52 3.36 -3.17
CA PRO A 788 -15.75 4.27 -2.06
C PRO A 788 -15.09 5.63 -2.25
N VAL A 789 -13.93 5.65 -2.90
CA VAL A 789 -13.20 6.88 -3.24
C VAL A 789 -13.91 7.63 -4.35
N SER A 790 -14.36 6.92 -5.39
CA SER A 790 -15.16 7.50 -6.49
C SER A 790 -16.48 8.09 -5.98
N ALA A 791 -17.15 7.43 -5.03
CA ALA A 791 -18.39 7.92 -4.47
C ALA A 791 -18.22 9.24 -3.72
N TYR A 792 -17.18 9.37 -2.88
CA TYR A 792 -16.84 10.65 -2.25
C TYR A 792 -16.41 11.70 -3.29
N LEU A 793 -15.62 11.30 -4.28
CA LEU A 793 -15.20 12.17 -5.37
C LEU A 793 -16.37 12.73 -6.18
N CYS A 794 -17.51 12.05 -6.26
CA CYS A 794 -18.67 12.54 -7.00
C CYS A 794 -19.72 13.19 -6.08
N GLN A 795 -19.87 12.68 -4.85
CA GLN A 795 -20.82 13.16 -3.84
C GLN A 795 -20.10 13.40 -2.51
N PRO A 796 -19.37 14.52 -2.34
CA PRO A 796 -18.62 14.78 -1.11
C PRO A 796 -19.52 14.86 0.13
N GLU A 797 -20.74 15.38 -0.03
CA GLU A 797 -21.78 15.45 1.01
C GLU A 797 -22.74 14.25 1.01
N GLY A 798 -22.47 13.25 0.17
CA GLY A 798 -23.30 12.06 0.03
C GLY A 798 -23.12 11.07 1.17
N ASN A 799 -24.14 10.25 1.36
CA ASN A 799 -24.15 9.19 2.37
C ASN A 799 -24.35 7.83 1.73
N HIS A 800 -23.67 6.84 2.28
CA HIS A 800 -23.82 5.44 1.92
C HIS A 800 -25.22 4.93 2.22
N ILE A 801 -25.86 4.36 1.21
CA ILE A 801 -27.30 4.08 1.20
C ILE A 801 -27.69 3.06 2.29
N ALA A 802 -26.86 2.05 2.56
CA ALA A 802 -27.19 1.04 3.59
C ALA A 802 -26.89 1.45 5.03
N SER A 803 -25.88 2.31 5.27
CA SER A 803 -25.46 2.66 6.63
C SER A 803 -25.78 4.08 7.06
N GLY A 804 -26.11 4.97 6.11
CA GLY A 804 -26.28 6.41 6.34
C GLY A 804 -24.98 7.15 6.68
N VAL A 805 -23.83 6.48 6.64
CA VAL A 805 -22.52 7.07 6.93
C VAL A 805 -22.01 7.84 5.71
N SER A 806 -21.36 8.99 5.93
CA SER A 806 -20.84 9.80 4.82
C SER A 806 -19.82 9.05 3.98
N TYR A 807 -19.85 9.28 2.66
CA TYR A 807 -18.86 8.70 1.75
C TYR A 807 -17.45 9.15 2.11
N ARG A 808 -17.31 10.37 2.62
CA ARG A 808 -16.05 10.88 3.16
C ARG A 808 -15.46 9.95 4.22
N ALA A 809 -16.22 9.59 5.24
CA ALA A 809 -15.74 8.72 6.32
C ALA A 809 -15.37 7.33 5.79
N ILE A 810 -16.21 6.76 4.92
CA ILE A 810 -15.96 5.45 4.31
C ILE A 810 -14.70 5.47 3.43
N ALA A 811 -14.49 6.52 2.62
CA ALA A 811 -13.34 6.63 1.74
C ALA A 811 -12.02 6.78 2.51
N ILE A 812 -12.02 7.56 3.61
CA ILE A 812 -10.88 7.66 4.53
C ILE A 812 -10.58 6.30 5.16
N ASP A 813 -11.61 5.65 5.72
CA ASP A 813 -11.46 4.34 6.35
C ASP A 813 -10.99 3.28 5.35
N TYR A 814 -11.46 3.33 4.11
CA TYR A 814 -11.06 2.45 3.03
C TYR A 814 -9.57 2.62 2.68
N CYS A 815 -9.12 3.87 2.54
CA CYS A 815 -7.71 4.18 2.30
C CYS A 815 -6.82 3.79 3.48
N ARG A 816 -7.28 3.98 4.74
CA ARG A 816 -6.55 3.56 5.95
C ARG A 816 -6.47 2.05 6.09
N GLY A 817 -7.50 1.35 5.65
CA GLY A 817 -7.54 -0.11 5.62
C GLY A 817 -6.32 -0.70 4.95
N TYR A 818 -5.69 -0.01 3.98
CA TYR A 818 -4.56 -0.55 3.23
C TYR A 818 -3.35 -0.85 4.13
N ALA A 819 -3.20 -0.13 5.26
CA ALA A 819 -2.19 -0.46 6.25
C ALA A 819 -2.27 -1.92 6.75
N SER A 820 -3.44 -2.54 6.74
CA SER A 820 -3.63 -3.94 7.16
C SER A 820 -3.20 -4.99 6.13
N ASP A 821 -2.92 -4.59 4.89
CA ASP A 821 -2.50 -5.49 3.83
C ASP A 821 -1.07 -6.01 4.03
N PRO A 822 -0.74 -7.21 3.50
CA PRO A 822 0.48 -7.96 3.83
C PRO A 822 1.78 -7.44 3.20
N PHE A 823 1.77 -6.21 2.70
CA PHE A 823 2.88 -5.60 1.96
C PHE A 823 3.59 -4.50 2.74
N HIS A 824 3.15 -4.22 3.96
CA HIS A 824 3.72 -3.20 4.82
C HIS A 824 4.85 -3.75 5.71
N LEU A 825 5.78 -4.49 5.12
CA LEU A 825 7.00 -4.90 5.82
C LEU A 825 7.93 -3.71 6.02
N PHE A 826 8.49 -3.64 7.21
CA PHE A 826 9.38 -2.59 7.66
C PHE A 826 10.83 -3.05 7.44
N GLU A 827 11.67 -2.17 6.89
CA GLU A 827 13.12 -2.35 6.77
C GLU A 827 13.76 -1.63 7.95
N ASP A 828 14.52 -2.36 8.78
CA ASP A 828 15.11 -1.85 10.02
C ASP A 828 14.12 -1.06 10.89
N GLY A 829 12.91 -1.61 11.03
CA GLY A 829 11.85 -1.00 11.81
C GLY A 829 11.21 0.25 11.23
N ARG A 830 11.41 0.53 9.94
CA ARG A 830 10.80 1.68 9.25
C ARG A 830 10.14 1.31 7.93
N ASN A 831 9.05 2.00 7.60
CA ASN A 831 8.39 1.84 6.31
C ASN A 831 9.02 2.80 5.28
N VAL A 832 10.19 2.41 4.76
CA VAL A 832 11.00 3.18 3.79
C VAL A 832 11.01 2.51 2.40
N PRO A 833 11.32 3.24 1.32
CA PRO A 833 11.31 2.67 -0.02
C PRO A 833 12.58 1.85 -0.34
N LEU A 834 12.40 0.61 -0.79
CA LEU A 834 13.42 -0.42 -1.04
C LEU A 834 14.37 -0.11 -2.22
N PHE A 835 13.90 0.67 -3.20
CA PHE A 835 14.67 1.06 -4.39
C PHE A 835 15.16 2.51 -4.33
N LYS A 836 15.00 3.19 -3.19
CA LYS A 836 15.42 4.60 -3.05
C LYS A 836 16.92 4.73 -3.28
N GLY A 837 17.34 5.78 -3.98
CA GLY A 837 18.73 5.98 -4.44
C GLY A 837 19.19 5.01 -5.53
N ARG A 838 18.49 3.90 -5.77
CA ARG A 838 18.88 2.86 -6.74
C ARG A 838 17.66 2.17 -7.36
N GLN A 839 17.08 2.84 -8.35
CA GLN A 839 15.87 2.36 -9.01
C GLN A 839 16.00 1.00 -9.69
N ARG A 840 17.21 0.61 -10.10
CA ARG A 840 17.52 -0.69 -10.74
C ARG A 840 18.11 -1.72 -9.76
N ARG A 841 17.90 -1.58 -8.44
CA ARG A 841 18.33 -2.57 -7.44
C ARG A 841 17.73 -3.94 -7.81
N GLY A 842 18.55 -4.99 -7.76
CA GLY A 842 18.16 -6.35 -8.16
C GLY A 842 17.32 -7.05 -7.10
N ILE A 843 16.19 -6.46 -6.69
CA ILE A 843 15.24 -7.06 -5.75
C ILE A 843 14.14 -7.79 -6.53
N ALA A 844 13.65 -8.89 -5.97
CA ALA A 844 12.47 -9.60 -6.45
C ALA A 844 11.60 -10.08 -5.28
N LEU A 845 10.34 -10.42 -5.52
CA LEU A 845 9.50 -11.09 -4.53
C LEU A 845 9.95 -12.54 -4.32
N ASN A 846 10.02 -12.96 -3.06
CA ASN A 846 10.14 -14.36 -2.66
C ASN A 846 8.75 -14.93 -2.36
N GLY A 847 8.44 -16.08 -2.97
CA GLY A 847 7.26 -16.87 -2.58
C GLY A 847 5.94 -16.11 -2.82
N HIS A 848 5.66 -15.76 -4.07
CA HIS A 848 4.41 -15.09 -4.45
C HIS A 848 3.39 -16.06 -5.06
N TYR A 849 2.24 -15.54 -5.47
CA TYR A 849 1.10 -16.31 -5.98
C TYR A 849 1.48 -17.29 -7.11
N TYR A 850 2.28 -16.84 -8.09
CA TYR A 850 2.64 -17.64 -9.26
C TYR A 850 3.77 -18.64 -9.03
N GLY A 851 4.54 -18.55 -7.95
CA GLY A 851 5.80 -19.28 -7.90
C GLY A 851 6.68 -18.96 -6.71
N ALA A 852 7.82 -19.64 -6.65
CA ALA A 852 8.82 -19.41 -5.61
C ALA A 852 9.50 -18.02 -5.72
N GLY A 853 9.08 -17.18 -6.68
CA GLY A 853 9.81 -15.97 -7.05
C GLY A 853 10.82 -16.21 -8.14
N ASP A 854 11.57 -15.15 -8.45
CA ASP A 854 12.74 -15.24 -9.33
C ASP A 854 13.87 -15.99 -8.62
N LEU A 855 14.03 -17.27 -8.98
CA LEU A 855 15.08 -18.12 -8.42
C LEU A 855 16.50 -17.69 -8.81
N GLY A 856 16.65 -16.77 -9.76
CA GLY A 856 17.93 -16.19 -10.17
C GLY A 856 18.43 -15.05 -9.26
N VAL A 857 17.57 -14.47 -8.42
CA VAL A 857 17.96 -13.42 -7.45
C VAL A 857 18.45 -14.06 -6.15
N PRO A 858 19.56 -13.64 -5.50
CA PRO A 858 19.97 -14.19 -4.20
C PRO A 858 18.96 -13.94 -3.08
N TRP A 859 18.84 -14.84 -2.09
CA TRP A 859 17.89 -14.71 -0.98
C TRP A 859 17.96 -13.38 -0.22
N ALA A 860 19.17 -12.85 -0.01
CA ALA A 860 19.39 -11.55 0.62
C ALA A 860 18.82 -10.34 -0.17
N ASN A 861 18.38 -10.56 -1.41
CA ASN A 861 17.69 -9.56 -2.24
C ASN A 861 16.28 -10.01 -2.62
N ARG A 862 15.74 -11.06 -2.00
CA ARG A 862 14.36 -11.46 -2.22
C ARG A 862 13.49 -11.00 -1.07
N PHE A 863 12.55 -10.13 -1.39
CA PHE A 863 11.59 -9.59 -0.44
C PHE A 863 10.49 -10.64 -0.20
N PRO A 864 10.43 -11.26 0.98
CA PRO A 864 9.49 -12.32 1.27
C PRO A 864 8.10 -11.74 1.41
N ILE A 865 7.14 -12.37 0.74
CA ILE A 865 5.75 -12.14 1.08
C ILE A 865 5.39 -13.26 2.06
N TYR A 866 5.04 -12.87 3.29
CA TYR A 866 4.58 -13.76 4.34
C TYR A 866 3.19 -14.28 3.99
N ILE A 867 3.08 -15.12 2.97
CA ILE A 867 1.83 -15.75 2.54
C ILE A 867 2.04 -17.25 2.47
N GLY A 868 0.94 -17.98 2.49
CA GLY A 868 0.95 -19.34 1.95
C GLY A 868 -0.19 -19.52 0.99
N ARG A 869 0.04 -20.39 0.00
CA ARG A 869 -0.96 -20.59 -1.04
C ARG A 869 -2.09 -21.42 -0.46
N THR A 870 -3.32 -20.96 -0.63
CA THR A 870 -4.51 -21.70 -0.17
C THR A 870 -4.55 -23.13 -0.71
N SER A 871 -4.04 -23.36 -1.93
CA SER A 871 -3.89 -24.70 -2.53
C SER A 871 -2.85 -25.59 -1.85
N GLN A 872 -1.88 -25.01 -1.14
CA GLN A 872 -0.87 -25.70 -0.34
C GLN A 872 -1.34 -25.90 1.10
N TRP A 873 -2.19 -25.02 1.60
CA TRP A 873 -2.74 -25.10 2.95
C TRP A 873 -3.82 -26.17 3.09
N ALA A 874 -4.74 -26.32 2.14
CA ALA A 874 -5.89 -27.19 2.33
C ALA A 874 -5.53 -28.70 2.32
N ALA A 875 -5.96 -29.42 3.36
CA ALA A 875 -5.93 -30.89 3.40
C ALA A 875 -7.11 -31.48 2.59
N GLY A 876 -6.94 -31.66 1.28
CA GLY A 876 -7.96 -32.26 0.40
C GLY A 876 -9.22 -31.39 0.27
N ALA A 877 -10.41 -32.01 0.25
CA ALA A 877 -11.69 -31.30 0.11
C ALA A 877 -12.21 -30.67 1.42
N ALA A 878 -11.40 -30.64 2.48
CA ALA A 878 -11.71 -30.03 3.77
C ALA A 878 -10.91 -28.71 3.93
N PRO A 879 -11.41 -27.59 3.38
CA PRO A 879 -10.67 -26.33 3.33
C PRO A 879 -10.51 -25.64 4.69
N THR A 880 -11.05 -26.23 5.76
CA THR A 880 -10.98 -25.70 7.12
C THR A 880 -9.73 -26.14 7.87
N LYS A 881 -8.89 -27.00 7.27
CA LYS A 881 -7.70 -27.58 7.90
C LYS A 881 -6.43 -27.40 7.07
N VAL A 882 -5.34 -27.09 7.75
CA VAL A 882 -3.99 -26.92 7.21
C VAL A 882 -3.31 -28.29 7.08
N GLN A 883 -2.53 -28.51 6.01
CA GLN A 883 -1.71 -29.72 5.85
C GLN A 883 -0.68 -29.87 6.97
N GLU A 884 -0.45 -31.12 7.41
CA GLU A 884 0.55 -31.47 8.43
C GLU A 884 1.95 -30.93 8.04
N GLY A 885 2.59 -30.19 8.95
CA GLY A 885 3.89 -29.53 8.71
C GLY A 885 3.82 -28.10 8.14
N LEU A 886 2.62 -27.61 7.78
CA LEU A 886 2.38 -26.22 7.36
C LEU A 886 1.62 -25.38 8.41
N GLY A 887 1.32 -25.97 9.58
CA GLY A 887 0.67 -25.33 10.72
C GLY A 887 1.13 -25.88 12.06
N SER A 888 0.88 -25.13 13.14
CA SER A 888 1.15 -25.55 14.52
C SER A 888 0.20 -26.65 14.97
N ASP A 889 -0.97 -26.71 14.35
CA ASP A 889 -1.86 -27.86 14.28
C ASP A 889 -2.71 -27.80 12.99
N GLU A 890 -3.64 -28.75 12.82
CA GLU A 890 -4.52 -28.79 11.66
C GLU A 890 -5.43 -27.55 11.51
N ASP A 891 -5.63 -26.75 12.55
CA ASP A 891 -6.52 -25.58 12.57
C ASP A 891 -5.76 -24.23 12.53
N HIS A 892 -4.43 -24.22 12.70
CA HIS A 892 -3.62 -23.01 12.83
C HIS A 892 -2.38 -22.99 11.90
N PRO A 893 -2.35 -22.16 10.84
CA PRO A 893 -1.17 -22.05 9.97
C PRO A 893 -0.03 -21.27 10.64
N TRP A 894 1.21 -21.64 10.34
CA TRP A 894 2.41 -20.91 10.80
C TRP A 894 2.56 -19.53 10.14
N ARG A 895 2.06 -19.40 8.91
CA ARG A 895 2.06 -18.17 8.12
C ARG A 895 0.63 -17.74 7.82
N GLY A 896 0.28 -16.50 8.10
CA GLY A 896 -1.00 -15.90 7.71
C GLY A 896 -0.87 -15.07 6.43
N LEU A 897 -2.00 -14.69 5.82
CA LEU A 897 -2.20 -13.67 4.77
C LEU A 897 -2.48 -14.18 3.35
N PHE A 898 -3.17 -13.30 2.59
CA PHE A 898 -3.53 -13.48 1.18
C PHE A 898 -2.62 -12.60 0.30
N GLY A 899 -1.92 -13.18 -0.68
CA GLY A 899 -1.04 -12.40 -1.58
C GLY A 899 -1.82 -11.49 -2.55
N ILE A 900 -1.19 -10.45 -3.08
CA ILE A 900 -1.70 -9.67 -4.21
C ILE A 900 -0.83 -9.93 -5.42
N ASP A 901 -1.38 -10.44 -6.52
CA ASP A 901 -0.62 -10.66 -7.77
C ASP A 901 -0.53 -9.42 -8.68
N ASP A 902 0.38 -9.44 -9.65
CA ASP A 902 0.66 -8.32 -10.56
C ASP A 902 -0.58 -7.85 -11.37
N LEU A 903 -1.38 -8.78 -11.86
CA LEU A 903 -2.62 -8.47 -12.58
C LEU A 903 -3.70 -7.85 -11.67
N HIS A 904 -3.50 -7.87 -10.35
CA HIS A 904 -4.47 -7.46 -9.35
C HIS A 904 -3.94 -6.43 -8.35
N ALA A 905 -2.82 -5.77 -8.67
CA ALA A 905 -2.31 -4.65 -7.91
C ALA A 905 -3.11 -3.36 -8.16
N HIS A 906 -4.39 -3.37 -7.84
CA HIS A 906 -5.32 -2.24 -8.01
C HIS A 906 -5.54 -1.44 -6.71
N GLN A 907 -4.65 -1.59 -5.73
CA GLN A 907 -4.72 -0.92 -4.43
C GLN A 907 -4.00 0.42 -4.51
N PHE A 908 -4.76 1.50 -4.62
CA PHE A 908 -4.22 2.86 -4.81
C PHE A 908 -4.51 3.78 -3.61
N PRO A 909 -3.94 3.54 -2.41
CA PRO A 909 -4.15 4.42 -1.26
C PRO A 909 -3.76 5.87 -1.55
N GLY A 910 -2.81 6.11 -2.47
CA GLY A 910 -2.28 7.44 -2.78
C GLY A 910 -3.34 8.47 -3.18
N TRP A 911 -4.51 8.04 -3.68
CA TRP A 911 -5.64 8.93 -3.89
C TRP A 911 -6.00 9.71 -2.62
N GLY A 912 -5.90 9.11 -1.44
CA GLY A 912 -6.22 9.79 -0.19
C GLY A 912 -5.38 11.05 0.05
N SER A 913 -4.09 11.06 -0.33
CA SER A 913 -3.24 12.25 -0.20
C SER A 913 -3.51 13.33 -1.26
N LEU A 914 -4.24 12.97 -2.34
CA LEU A 914 -4.75 13.92 -3.32
C LEU A 914 -6.11 14.52 -2.92
N LEU A 915 -6.85 13.85 -2.03
CA LEU A 915 -8.18 14.28 -1.57
C LEU A 915 -8.17 14.99 -0.22
N TRP A 916 -7.24 14.60 0.65
CA TRP A 916 -7.09 15.14 1.99
C TRP A 916 -5.68 15.68 2.22
N LYS A 917 -5.59 16.70 3.07
CA LYS A 917 -4.35 17.36 3.47
C LYS A 917 -3.52 16.49 4.41
N THR A 918 -3.01 15.36 3.94
CA THR A 918 -2.13 14.46 4.72
C THR A 918 -1.15 13.68 3.82
N PRO A 919 0.09 13.43 4.27
CA PRO A 919 1.01 12.50 3.61
C PRO A 919 0.77 11.03 3.98
N GLU A 920 -0.13 10.74 4.94
CA GLU A 920 -0.45 9.39 5.45
C GLU A 920 -0.58 8.34 4.33
N PHE A 921 -1.36 8.64 3.30
CA PHE A 921 -1.65 7.68 2.24
C PHE A 921 -0.56 7.57 1.18
N ALA A 922 0.27 8.61 1.00
CA ALA A 922 1.47 8.52 0.17
C ALA A 922 2.45 7.47 0.73
N PHE A 923 2.60 7.40 2.05
CA PHE A 923 3.45 6.38 2.68
C PHE A 923 2.90 4.96 2.57
N LEU A 924 1.58 4.81 2.47
CA LEU A 924 0.98 3.51 2.15
C LEU A 924 1.22 3.16 0.67
N GLN A 925 1.12 4.14 -0.22
CA GLN A 925 1.24 3.96 -1.67
C GLN A 925 2.59 3.39 -2.10
N ILE A 926 3.69 3.74 -1.41
CA ILE A 926 5.03 3.28 -1.78
C ILE A 926 5.14 1.75 -1.78
N LYS A 927 4.53 1.05 -0.82
CA LYS A 927 4.67 -0.41 -0.71
C LYS A 927 3.92 -1.14 -1.81
N PHE A 928 2.77 -0.64 -2.24
CA PHE A 928 2.06 -1.19 -3.39
C PHE A 928 2.75 -0.88 -4.72
N PHE A 929 3.39 0.29 -4.83
CA PHE A 929 4.24 0.63 -5.98
C PHE A 929 5.46 -0.31 -6.07
N GLU A 930 6.11 -0.60 -4.95
CA GLU A 930 7.25 -1.51 -4.89
C GLU A 930 6.86 -2.96 -5.15
N GLN A 931 5.72 -3.39 -4.63
CA GLN A 931 5.19 -4.73 -4.84
C GLN A 931 5.15 -5.07 -6.34
N VAL A 932 4.52 -4.22 -7.16
CA VAL A 932 4.41 -4.47 -8.60
C VAL A 932 5.77 -4.45 -9.29
N LYS A 933 6.67 -3.59 -8.83
CA LYS A 933 8.04 -3.52 -9.33
C LYS A 933 8.85 -4.77 -9.01
N MET A 934 8.60 -5.42 -7.88
CA MET A 934 9.28 -6.65 -7.46
C MET A 934 8.69 -7.93 -8.09
N TYR A 935 7.49 -7.87 -8.67
CA TYR A 935 6.82 -9.02 -9.31
C TYR A 935 7.55 -9.58 -10.52
N GLN A 936 8.20 -8.70 -11.27
CA GLN A 936 9.02 -9.06 -12.43
C GLN A 936 10.47 -8.83 -12.04
N GLY A 937 11.21 -9.91 -11.75
CA GLY A 937 12.55 -9.86 -11.16
C GLY A 937 13.52 -8.88 -11.85
N SER A 938 14.54 -8.45 -11.10
CA SER A 938 15.56 -7.46 -11.49
C SER A 938 15.06 -6.02 -11.72
N GLY A 939 14.11 -5.58 -10.89
CA GLY A 939 13.74 -4.16 -10.75
C GLY A 939 12.48 -3.71 -11.50
N GLY A 940 11.68 -4.62 -12.05
CA GLY A 940 10.34 -4.38 -12.63
C GLY A 940 10.30 -3.37 -13.76
N MET A 941 9.77 -3.75 -14.92
CA MET A 941 9.52 -2.80 -16.00
C MET A 941 8.02 -2.68 -16.19
N ILE A 942 7.50 -1.45 -16.37
CA ILE A 942 6.06 -1.21 -16.62
C ILE A 942 5.51 -2.12 -17.73
N PHE A 943 6.35 -2.44 -18.71
CA PHE A 943 5.99 -3.22 -19.88
C PHE A 943 6.75 -4.56 -20.00
N GLY A 944 7.53 -4.98 -19.00
CA GLY A 944 8.45 -6.11 -19.14
C GLY A 944 9.73 -5.78 -19.91
N ARG A 945 10.51 -6.79 -20.32
CA ARG A 945 11.86 -6.60 -20.91
C ARG A 945 11.91 -6.86 -22.41
N THR A 946 11.11 -7.82 -22.85
CA THR A 946 11.12 -8.32 -24.23
C THR A 946 10.01 -7.65 -25.04
N ALA A 947 10.19 -7.60 -26.37
CA ALA A 947 9.16 -7.09 -27.28
C ALA A 947 7.80 -7.81 -27.11
N TRP A 948 7.81 -9.10 -26.77
CA TRP A 948 6.59 -9.87 -26.51
C TRP A 948 5.90 -9.43 -25.23
N GLU A 949 6.65 -9.28 -24.13
CA GLU A 949 6.11 -8.77 -22.87
C GLU A 949 5.57 -7.35 -23.05
N HIS A 950 6.29 -6.48 -23.78
CA HIS A 950 5.85 -5.12 -24.09
C HIS A 950 4.46 -5.13 -24.76
N LEU A 951 4.30 -5.93 -25.81
CA LEU A 951 3.04 -6.04 -26.56
C LEU A 951 1.89 -6.59 -25.70
N ASN A 952 2.17 -7.52 -24.80
CA ASN A 952 1.18 -8.10 -23.91
C ASN A 952 0.75 -7.12 -22.81
N LEU A 953 1.71 -6.50 -22.12
CA LEU A 953 1.42 -5.64 -20.97
C LEU A 953 0.77 -4.32 -21.39
N MET A 954 1.06 -3.79 -22.58
CA MET A 954 0.34 -2.64 -23.16
C MET A 954 -1.16 -2.90 -23.43
N GLN A 955 -1.60 -4.15 -23.27
CA GLN A 955 -2.98 -4.58 -23.50
C GLN A 955 -3.59 -5.32 -22.32
N ASP A 956 -2.82 -5.51 -21.25
CA ASP A 956 -3.26 -6.12 -20.01
C ASP A 956 -3.32 -5.07 -18.89
N ARG A 957 -4.20 -5.28 -17.91
CA ARG A 957 -4.36 -4.38 -16.78
C ARG A 957 -3.14 -4.31 -15.87
N ALA A 958 -2.28 -5.34 -15.82
CA ALA A 958 -1.03 -5.29 -15.05
C ALA A 958 -0.17 -4.09 -15.47
N GLY A 959 0.03 -3.90 -16.77
CA GLY A 959 0.77 -2.73 -17.27
C GLY A 959 0.06 -1.41 -16.94
N ALA A 960 -1.28 -1.38 -17.00
CA ALA A 960 -2.05 -0.19 -16.62
C ALA A 960 -1.92 0.14 -15.13
N TRP A 961 -1.89 -0.86 -14.25
CA TRP A 961 -1.70 -0.70 -12.81
C TRP A 961 -0.29 -0.29 -12.44
N MET A 962 0.73 -0.89 -13.07
CA MET A 962 2.11 -0.44 -12.92
C MET A 962 2.26 1.03 -13.33
N PHE A 963 1.66 1.42 -14.45
CA PHE A 963 1.63 2.81 -14.89
C PHE A 963 0.92 3.73 -13.89
N GLN A 964 -0.25 3.33 -13.38
CA GLN A 964 -1.01 4.09 -12.40
C GLN A 964 -0.26 4.28 -11.07
N HIS A 965 0.40 3.22 -10.58
CA HIS A 965 1.25 3.31 -9.40
C HIS A 965 2.43 4.26 -9.61
N ALA A 966 3.08 4.21 -10.78
CA ALA A 966 4.16 5.13 -11.13
C ALA A 966 3.67 6.59 -11.11
N ALA A 967 2.51 6.85 -11.72
CA ALA A 967 1.93 8.19 -11.78
C ALA A 967 1.58 8.73 -10.39
N LEU A 968 0.99 7.90 -9.51
CA LEU A 968 0.71 8.28 -8.12
C LEU A 968 1.98 8.48 -7.28
N ALA A 969 2.96 7.58 -7.40
CA ALA A 969 4.24 7.70 -6.68
C ALA A 969 5.01 8.95 -7.11
N TRP A 970 4.97 9.29 -8.40
CA TRP A 970 5.53 10.53 -8.92
C TRP A 970 4.76 11.75 -8.39
N LYS A 971 3.43 11.75 -8.48
CA LYS A 971 2.60 12.88 -8.02
C LYS A 971 2.84 13.21 -6.54
N LEU A 972 3.07 12.18 -5.73
CA LEU A 972 3.28 12.26 -4.29
C LEU A 972 4.77 12.24 -3.89
N GLY A 973 5.68 12.46 -4.83
CA GLY A 973 7.12 12.39 -4.56
C GLY A 973 7.63 13.49 -3.61
N SER A 974 8.68 13.17 -2.84
CA SER A 974 9.36 14.10 -1.94
C SER A 974 10.84 13.75 -1.73
N ALA A 975 11.75 14.65 -2.15
CA ALA A 975 13.20 14.52 -1.97
C ALA A 975 13.65 14.54 -0.52
N ARG A 976 12.87 15.17 0.36
CA ARG A 976 13.23 15.36 1.78
C ARG A 976 12.58 14.36 2.71
N SER A 977 11.63 13.57 2.20
CA SER A 977 11.06 12.44 2.94
C SER A 977 12.02 11.26 2.94
N GLN A 978 12.12 10.53 4.05
CA GLN A 978 12.83 9.25 4.04
C GLN A 978 11.91 8.09 3.62
N ARG A 979 10.60 8.32 3.62
CA ARG A 979 9.55 7.32 3.37
C ARG A 979 8.93 7.40 1.98
N LEU A 980 9.31 8.39 1.15
CA LEU A 980 8.83 8.57 -0.22
C LEU A 980 9.98 8.63 -1.21
N TYR A 981 9.72 8.23 -2.45
CA TYR A 981 10.60 8.49 -3.59
C TYR A 981 10.57 9.97 -3.97
N THR A 982 11.62 10.47 -4.62
CA THR A 982 11.59 11.78 -5.29
C THR A 982 10.85 11.64 -6.64
N ARG A 983 10.33 12.75 -7.20
CA ARG A 983 9.78 12.72 -8.57
C ARG A 983 10.82 12.27 -9.56
N GLN A 984 12.06 12.76 -9.43
CA GLN A 984 13.17 12.41 -10.32
C GLN A 984 13.44 10.91 -10.28
N GLU A 985 13.49 10.30 -9.10
CA GLU A 985 13.71 8.87 -8.93
C GLU A 985 12.62 8.03 -9.62
N VAL A 986 11.35 8.39 -9.43
CA VAL A 986 10.25 7.71 -10.14
C VAL A 986 10.36 7.93 -11.65
N MET A 987 10.80 9.12 -12.07
CA MET A 987 10.94 9.48 -13.48
C MET A 987 12.05 8.73 -14.19
N ASP A 988 13.22 8.61 -13.56
CA ASP A 988 14.36 7.86 -14.10
C ASP A 988 13.98 6.40 -14.36
N TRP A 989 13.24 5.80 -13.44
CA TRP A 989 12.74 4.44 -13.61
C TRP A 989 11.72 4.34 -14.75
N ALA A 990 10.69 5.18 -14.74
CA ALA A 990 9.63 5.11 -15.76
C ALA A 990 10.18 5.41 -17.17
N VAL A 991 11.02 6.44 -17.34
CA VAL A 991 11.68 6.74 -18.62
C VAL A 991 12.49 5.55 -19.10
N SER A 992 13.26 4.89 -18.23
CA SER A 992 13.99 3.68 -18.63
C SER A 992 13.08 2.55 -19.12
N CYS A 993 11.87 2.41 -18.57
CA CYS A 993 10.89 1.43 -19.04
C CYS A 993 10.37 1.80 -20.45
N PHE A 994 10.06 3.06 -20.68
CA PHE A 994 9.54 3.54 -21.97
C PHE A 994 10.62 3.55 -23.06
N ASP A 995 11.85 3.91 -22.73
CA ASP A 995 12.97 3.89 -23.66
C ASP A 995 13.31 2.45 -24.09
N ALA A 996 13.22 1.47 -23.18
CA ALA A 996 13.40 0.07 -23.52
C ALA A 996 12.30 -0.47 -24.45
N VAL A 997 11.04 -0.04 -24.26
CA VAL A 997 9.97 -0.32 -25.23
C VAL A 997 10.34 0.25 -26.59
N HIS A 998 10.76 1.50 -26.64
CA HIS A 998 11.14 2.13 -27.89
C HIS A 998 12.25 1.32 -28.58
N ASP A 999 13.31 0.96 -27.87
CA ASP A 999 14.47 0.33 -28.46
C ASP A 999 14.21 -1.14 -28.85
N ASN A 1000 13.49 -1.91 -28.01
CA ASN A 1000 13.26 -3.34 -28.25
C ASN A 1000 12.03 -3.62 -29.13
N LEU A 1001 11.05 -2.71 -29.20
CA LEU A 1001 9.81 -2.91 -29.97
C LEU A 1001 9.60 -1.89 -31.09
N PHE A 1002 9.93 -0.61 -30.90
CA PHE A 1002 9.62 0.39 -31.92
C PHE A 1002 10.69 0.46 -33.00
N ALA A 1003 11.95 0.61 -32.57
CA ALA A 1003 13.10 0.77 -33.45
C ALA A 1003 13.70 -0.56 -33.93
N SER A 1004 13.27 -1.70 -33.38
CA SER A 1004 13.72 -3.04 -33.77
C SER A 1004 13.31 -3.41 -35.21
N VAL A 1005 13.92 -4.47 -35.74
CA VAL A 1005 13.68 -4.97 -37.11
C VAL A 1005 13.39 -6.47 -37.07
N PRO A 1006 12.11 -6.90 -37.16
CA PRO A 1006 10.91 -6.08 -37.31
C PRO A 1006 10.53 -5.33 -36.02
N GLY A 1007 9.75 -4.26 -36.16
CA GLY A 1007 9.28 -3.42 -35.05
C GLY A 1007 8.16 -2.46 -35.49
N VAL A 1008 7.70 -1.57 -34.61
CA VAL A 1008 6.59 -0.63 -34.91
C VAL A 1008 6.95 0.32 -36.06
N PHE A 1009 8.18 0.82 -36.12
CA PHE A 1009 8.66 1.68 -37.21
C PHE A 1009 9.19 0.89 -38.41
N ASN A 1010 9.50 -0.39 -38.22
CA ASN A 1010 10.02 -1.29 -39.25
C ASN A 1010 9.10 -2.52 -39.35
N LEU A 1011 7.89 -2.32 -39.86
CA LEU A 1011 6.90 -3.39 -39.98
C LEU A 1011 7.49 -4.60 -40.73
N PRO A 1012 7.12 -5.84 -40.34
CA PRO A 1012 7.56 -7.03 -41.06
C PRO A 1012 7.28 -6.93 -42.57
N SER A 1013 8.22 -7.39 -43.38
CA SER A 1013 8.12 -7.44 -44.84
C SER A 1013 8.00 -8.88 -45.35
N GLU A 1014 7.45 -9.05 -46.54
CA GLU A 1014 7.31 -10.38 -47.17
C GLU A 1014 8.66 -11.10 -47.25
N GLY A 1015 8.70 -12.35 -46.81
CA GLY A 1015 9.90 -13.19 -46.79
C GLY A 1015 10.87 -12.91 -45.63
N GLN A 1016 10.58 -11.94 -44.76
CA GLN A 1016 11.38 -11.66 -43.57
C GLN A 1016 11.28 -12.81 -42.55
N THR A 1017 12.42 -13.13 -41.94
CA THR A 1017 12.55 -14.08 -40.82
C THR A 1017 13.14 -13.34 -39.63
N SER A 1018 12.72 -13.67 -38.41
CA SER A 1018 13.31 -13.14 -37.18
C SER A 1018 13.45 -14.28 -36.16
N ASP A 1019 14.61 -14.34 -35.51
CA ASP A 1019 14.85 -15.26 -34.39
C ASP A 1019 14.27 -14.68 -33.08
N GLU A 1020 13.97 -13.38 -33.04
CA GLU A 1020 13.44 -12.65 -31.87
C GLU A 1020 11.90 -12.53 -31.90
N PHE A 1021 11.30 -12.41 -33.07
CA PHE A 1021 9.85 -12.26 -33.24
C PHE A 1021 9.23 -13.54 -33.78
N ASN A 1022 8.36 -14.16 -32.99
CA ASN A 1022 7.59 -15.30 -33.47
C ASN A 1022 6.55 -14.85 -34.53
N PRO A 1023 6.03 -15.79 -35.35
CA PRO A 1023 5.04 -15.47 -36.38
C PRO A 1023 3.79 -14.74 -35.88
N GLY A 1024 3.28 -15.10 -34.70
CA GLY A 1024 2.15 -14.41 -34.08
C GLY A 1024 2.45 -12.95 -33.77
N MET A 1025 3.68 -12.64 -33.31
CA MET A 1025 4.14 -11.27 -33.09
C MET A 1025 4.17 -10.44 -34.36
N MET A 1026 4.60 -11.04 -35.48
CA MET A 1026 4.59 -10.34 -36.77
C MET A 1026 3.17 -9.98 -37.21
N ALA A 1027 2.21 -10.90 -37.01
CA ALA A 1027 0.80 -10.63 -37.27
C ALA A 1027 0.25 -9.49 -36.39
N VAL A 1028 0.60 -9.49 -35.09
CA VAL A 1028 0.22 -8.41 -34.16
C VAL A 1028 0.79 -7.06 -34.61
N LEU A 1029 2.06 -6.97 -35.01
CA LEU A 1029 2.65 -5.71 -35.49
C LEU A 1029 1.89 -5.12 -36.69
N HIS A 1030 1.44 -5.95 -37.63
CA HIS A 1030 0.60 -5.48 -38.74
C HIS A 1030 -0.79 -5.06 -38.29
N ALA A 1031 -1.46 -5.88 -37.48
CA ALA A 1031 -2.81 -5.59 -37.02
C ALA A 1031 -2.86 -4.32 -36.16
N LEU A 1032 -1.82 -4.03 -35.37
CA LEU A 1032 -1.69 -2.78 -34.62
C LEU A 1032 -1.73 -1.54 -35.53
N ASN A 1033 -1.15 -1.64 -36.74
CA ASN A 1033 -1.21 -0.56 -37.70
C ASN A 1033 -2.62 -0.33 -38.26
N LEU A 1034 -3.36 -1.41 -38.50
CA LEU A 1034 -4.67 -1.39 -39.16
C LEU A 1034 -5.84 -1.09 -38.20
N PHE A 1035 -5.82 -1.71 -37.01
CA PHE A 1035 -6.98 -1.75 -36.10
C PHE A 1035 -6.71 -1.10 -34.73
N GLY A 1036 -5.48 -0.66 -34.46
CA GLY A 1036 -5.08 -0.18 -33.13
C GLY A 1036 -4.77 -1.34 -32.18
N MET A 1037 -4.82 -1.11 -30.87
CA MET A 1037 -4.46 -2.10 -29.85
C MET A 1037 -5.16 -3.46 -30.03
N CYS A 1038 -4.37 -4.52 -30.21
CA CYS A 1038 -4.81 -5.89 -30.46
C CYS A 1038 -3.75 -6.94 -30.07
N ARG A 1039 -4.19 -8.12 -29.65
CA ARG A 1039 -3.34 -9.22 -29.17
C ARG A 1039 -3.68 -10.51 -29.88
N ILE A 1040 -2.82 -11.51 -29.71
CA ILE A 1040 -3.02 -12.87 -30.21
C ILE A 1040 -3.09 -13.85 -29.04
N ASP A 1041 -3.94 -14.87 -29.12
CA ASP A 1041 -3.96 -15.98 -28.14
C ASP A 1041 -3.09 -17.17 -28.58
N ASP A 1042 -3.00 -18.17 -27.72
CA ASP A 1042 -2.26 -19.41 -27.97
C ASP A 1042 -2.83 -20.25 -29.14
N SER A 1043 -4.05 -19.93 -29.59
CA SER A 1043 -4.70 -20.56 -30.75
C SER A 1043 -4.57 -19.72 -32.04
N ASN A 1044 -3.69 -18.70 -32.04
CA ASN A 1044 -3.48 -17.77 -33.14
C ASN A 1044 -4.71 -16.91 -33.52
N ASN A 1045 -5.70 -16.77 -32.63
CA ASN A 1045 -6.76 -15.79 -32.87
C ASN A 1045 -6.22 -14.40 -32.58
N LEU A 1046 -6.38 -13.47 -33.53
CA LEU A 1046 -6.05 -12.07 -33.32
C LEU A 1046 -7.30 -11.29 -32.95
N TYR A 1047 -7.26 -10.56 -31.83
CA TYR A 1047 -8.45 -9.93 -31.26
C TYR A 1047 -8.17 -8.63 -30.51
N GLN A 1048 -9.26 -7.90 -30.24
CA GLN A 1048 -9.29 -6.77 -29.33
C GLN A 1048 -10.06 -7.15 -28.06
N GLN A 1049 -9.52 -6.78 -26.90
CA GLN A 1049 -10.13 -7.05 -25.61
C GLN A 1049 -10.78 -5.78 -25.05
N THR A 1050 -12.11 -5.72 -25.07
CA THR A 1050 -12.90 -4.56 -24.63
C THR A 1050 -12.75 -4.30 -23.13
N PHE A 1051 -12.62 -5.38 -22.37
CA PHE A 1051 -12.47 -5.33 -20.93
C PHE A 1051 -11.16 -4.67 -20.46
N MET A 1052 -10.02 -4.95 -21.10
CA MET A 1052 -8.71 -4.43 -20.67
C MET A 1052 -8.47 -2.99 -21.11
N ARG A 1053 -9.08 -2.60 -22.23
CA ARG A 1053 -9.06 -1.24 -22.77
C ARG A 1053 -9.51 -0.20 -21.75
N GLY A 1054 -10.56 -0.49 -20.99
CA GLY A 1054 -11.05 0.39 -19.93
C GLY A 1054 -9.92 0.74 -18.95
N TYR A 1055 -9.22 -0.27 -18.43
CA TYR A 1055 -8.15 -0.05 -17.46
C TYR A 1055 -7.03 0.84 -17.97
N TRP A 1056 -6.58 0.60 -19.20
CA TRP A 1056 -5.55 1.43 -19.82
C TRP A 1056 -6.00 2.87 -20.04
N ILE A 1057 -7.20 3.09 -20.58
CA ILE A 1057 -7.71 4.46 -20.81
C ILE A 1057 -7.88 5.23 -19.50
N HIS A 1058 -8.35 4.58 -18.44
CA HIS A 1058 -8.47 5.22 -17.13
C HIS A 1058 -7.10 5.54 -16.54
N ALA A 1059 -6.13 4.61 -16.60
CA ALA A 1059 -4.78 4.84 -16.11
C ALA A 1059 -4.08 5.99 -16.88
N LEU A 1060 -4.17 6.00 -18.21
CA LEU A 1060 -3.65 7.08 -19.05
C LEU A 1060 -4.31 8.42 -18.74
N GLY A 1061 -5.64 8.42 -18.55
CA GLY A 1061 -6.40 9.62 -18.18
C GLY A 1061 -6.03 10.15 -16.78
N CYS A 1062 -5.85 9.25 -15.81
CA CYS A 1062 -5.36 9.63 -14.48
C CYS A 1062 -3.93 10.19 -14.56
N GLY A 1063 -3.04 9.56 -15.34
CA GLY A 1063 -1.68 10.05 -15.61
C GLY A 1063 -1.67 11.45 -16.24
N GLU A 1064 -2.57 11.71 -17.19
CA GLU A 1064 -2.72 13.04 -17.80
C GLU A 1064 -3.15 14.09 -16.76
N ARG A 1065 -4.18 13.80 -15.95
CA ARG A 1065 -4.67 14.73 -14.92
C ARG A 1065 -3.67 15.00 -13.81
N MET A 1066 -2.84 14.02 -13.48
CA MET A 1066 -1.75 14.21 -12.53
C MET A 1066 -0.58 15.02 -13.13
N GLY A 1067 -0.47 15.10 -14.46
CA GLY A 1067 0.64 15.72 -15.19
C GLY A 1067 1.80 14.76 -15.52
N PHE A 1068 1.63 13.47 -15.25
CA PHE A 1068 2.66 12.45 -15.44
C PHE A 1068 2.97 12.19 -16.92
N ASN A 1069 1.94 12.20 -17.78
CA ASN A 1069 2.12 12.01 -19.22
C ASN A 1069 2.99 13.13 -19.83
N ASP A 1070 2.74 14.38 -19.43
CA ASP A 1070 3.53 15.53 -19.88
C ASP A 1070 4.97 15.47 -19.36
N ALA A 1071 5.15 15.01 -18.12
CA ALA A 1071 6.48 14.79 -17.56
C ALA A 1071 7.26 13.70 -18.33
N LEU A 1072 6.61 12.60 -18.71
CA LEU A 1072 7.21 11.56 -19.56
C LEU A 1072 7.60 12.12 -20.93
N ARG A 1073 6.71 12.89 -21.57
CA ARG A 1073 6.98 13.53 -22.87
C ARG A 1073 8.17 14.48 -22.79
N ALA A 1074 8.27 15.26 -21.71
CA ALA A 1074 9.35 16.21 -21.51
C ALA A 1074 10.70 15.55 -21.19
N ALA A 1075 10.70 14.36 -20.58
CA ALA A 1075 11.91 13.70 -20.10
C ALA A 1075 12.67 12.91 -21.18
N SER A 1076 11.99 12.36 -22.20
CA SER A 1076 12.63 11.60 -23.29
C SER A 1076 11.78 11.63 -24.57
N ASP A 1077 12.40 11.95 -25.71
CA ASP A 1077 11.76 11.88 -27.04
C ASP A 1077 11.25 10.46 -27.36
N LYS A 1078 11.96 9.43 -26.87
CA LYS A 1078 11.55 8.03 -27.02
C LYS A 1078 10.33 7.74 -26.17
N ALA A 1079 10.33 8.20 -24.91
CA ALA A 1079 9.17 8.05 -24.03
C ALA A 1079 7.94 8.80 -24.57
N ALA A 1080 8.12 10.02 -25.08
CA ALA A 1080 7.10 10.79 -25.80
C ALA A 1080 6.52 9.99 -26.98
N SER A 1081 7.39 9.41 -27.81
CA SER A 1081 6.98 8.59 -28.96
C SER A 1081 6.15 7.38 -28.55
N VAL A 1082 6.50 6.72 -27.44
CA VAL A 1082 5.78 5.54 -26.95
C VAL A 1082 4.43 5.90 -26.33
N ILE A 1083 4.36 6.92 -25.46
CA ILE A 1083 3.11 7.32 -24.80
C ILE A 1083 2.08 7.86 -25.80
N ASP A 1084 2.51 8.70 -26.74
CA ASP A 1084 1.63 9.28 -27.75
C ASP A 1084 1.16 8.21 -28.75
N TRP A 1085 2.02 7.26 -29.11
CA TRP A 1085 1.63 6.10 -29.91
C TRP A 1085 0.61 5.23 -29.18
N LEU A 1086 0.81 4.95 -27.89
CA LEU A 1086 -0.11 4.13 -27.09
C LEU A 1086 -1.51 4.77 -27.04
N ILE A 1087 -1.59 6.08 -26.77
CA ILE A 1087 -2.85 6.86 -26.78
C ILE A 1087 -3.49 6.82 -28.18
N ALA A 1088 -2.72 7.04 -29.24
CA ALA A 1088 -3.22 7.02 -30.61
C ALA A 1088 -3.79 5.65 -31.01
N LYS A 1089 -3.13 4.55 -30.60
CA LYS A 1089 -3.57 3.19 -30.91
C LYS A 1089 -4.78 2.76 -30.10
N TRP A 1090 -4.93 3.23 -28.87
CA TRP A 1090 -6.18 3.07 -28.15
C TRP A 1090 -7.32 3.86 -28.81
N ARG A 1091 -7.11 5.13 -29.21
CA ARG A 1091 -8.10 5.91 -30.00
C ARG A 1091 -8.55 5.13 -31.23
N GLN A 1092 -7.61 4.62 -32.01
CA GLN A 1092 -7.89 3.85 -33.23
C GLN A 1092 -8.79 2.63 -32.93
N ALA A 1093 -8.46 1.86 -31.90
CA ALA A 1093 -9.24 0.68 -31.51
C ALA A 1093 -10.64 1.02 -30.96
N ILE A 1094 -10.76 2.09 -30.15
CA ILE A 1094 -12.02 2.55 -29.54
C ILE A 1094 -12.97 3.07 -30.62
N VAL A 1095 -12.51 4.02 -31.42
CA VAL A 1095 -13.31 4.66 -32.47
C VAL A 1095 -13.74 3.62 -33.51
N GLY A 1096 -12.80 2.77 -33.96
CA GLY A 1096 -13.08 1.72 -34.93
C GLY A 1096 -14.19 0.78 -34.46
N ASN A 1097 -14.08 0.26 -33.24
CA ASN A 1097 -15.05 -0.68 -32.67
C ASN A 1097 -16.42 -0.05 -32.39
N LEU A 1098 -16.48 1.19 -31.91
CA LEU A 1098 -17.76 1.84 -31.62
C LEU A 1098 -18.53 2.24 -32.89
N THR A 1099 -17.82 2.83 -33.86
CA THR A 1099 -18.45 3.40 -35.06
C THR A 1099 -18.72 2.36 -36.14
N LYS A 1100 -18.06 1.19 -36.08
CA LYS A 1100 -18.21 0.08 -37.03
C LYS A 1100 -18.65 -1.14 -36.23
N ILE A 1101 -19.92 -1.51 -36.34
CA ILE A 1101 -20.55 -2.58 -35.53
C ILE A 1101 -19.68 -3.85 -35.60
N SER A 1102 -19.39 -4.42 -34.43
CA SER A 1102 -18.33 -5.40 -34.24
C SER A 1102 -18.56 -6.73 -34.94
N THR A 1103 -17.40 -7.29 -35.27
CA THR A 1103 -17.10 -8.55 -35.91
C THR A 1103 -17.24 -9.70 -34.91
N HIS A 1104 -17.68 -10.86 -35.40
CA HIS A 1104 -17.83 -12.15 -34.72
C HIS A 1104 -17.13 -12.28 -33.34
N LEU A 1105 -17.91 -12.63 -32.30
CA LEU A 1105 -17.39 -13.01 -30.97
C LEU A 1105 -17.15 -14.52 -30.92
N PRO A 1106 -16.15 -15.05 -30.18
CA PRO A 1106 -16.11 -16.48 -29.89
C PRO A 1106 -17.36 -16.90 -29.12
N GLU A 1107 -17.91 -18.10 -29.37
CA GLU A 1107 -19.08 -18.64 -28.66
C GLU A 1107 -18.93 -18.65 -27.12
N SER A 1108 -17.70 -18.52 -26.60
CA SER A 1108 -17.36 -18.64 -25.19
C SER A 1108 -16.84 -17.35 -24.52
N SER A 1109 -16.84 -16.18 -25.18
CA SER A 1109 -16.40 -14.93 -24.53
C SER A 1109 -17.31 -13.72 -24.82
N THR A 1110 -17.50 -12.89 -23.79
CA THR A 1110 -18.29 -11.64 -23.83
C THR A 1110 -17.43 -10.37 -23.93
N TYR A 1111 -16.10 -10.51 -24.01
CA TYR A 1111 -15.14 -9.38 -23.92
C TYR A 1111 -14.12 -9.31 -25.06
N ILE A 1112 -14.23 -10.19 -26.06
CA ILE A 1112 -13.22 -10.40 -27.09
C ILE A 1112 -13.85 -10.22 -28.47
N ASN A 1113 -13.36 -9.25 -29.25
CA ASN A 1113 -13.76 -9.06 -30.64
C ASN A 1113 -12.68 -9.60 -31.57
N PHE A 1114 -12.98 -10.61 -32.39
CA PHE A 1114 -12.01 -11.15 -33.32
C PHE A 1114 -11.77 -10.21 -34.50
N LEU A 1115 -10.50 -9.99 -34.78
CA LEU A 1115 -10.01 -9.37 -36.00
C LEU A 1115 -9.69 -10.49 -36.99
N TRP A 1116 -8.64 -11.28 -36.75
CA TRP A 1116 -8.27 -12.37 -37.65
C TRP A 1116 -8.47 -13.75 -37.00
N THR A 1117 -9.11 -14.66 -37.72
CA THR A 1117 -9.26 -16.07 -37.31
C THR A 1117 -7.93 -16.81 -37.43
N PRO A 1118 -7.78 -18.00 -36.80
CA PRO A 1118 -6.56 -18.78 -36.92
C PRO A 1118 -6.23 -19.11 -38.37
N GLU A 1119 -7.22 -19.40 -39.21
CA GLU A 1119 -7.02 -19.69 -40.64
C GLU A 1119 -6.57 -18.46 -41.42
N GLN A 1120 -7.10 -17.28 -41.09
CA GLN A 1120 -6.69 -16.02 -41.70
C GLN A 1120 -5.26 -15.68 -41.31
N VAL A 1121 -4.93 -15.82 -40.03
CA VAL A 1121 -3.55 -15.68 -39.55
C VAL A 1121 -2.69 -16.70 -40.29
N GLU A 1122 -3.01 -18.00 -40.24
CA GLU A 1122 -2.28 -19.08 -40.92
C GLU A 1122 -2.04 -18.85 -42.43
N SER A 1123 -2.97 -18.17 -43.11
CA SER A 1123 -2.85 -17.82 -44.53
C SER A 1123 -1.67 -16.87 -44.83
N LEU A 1124 -1.16 -16.19 -43.81
CA LEU A 1124 0.04 -15.35 -43.90
C LEU A 1124 1.34 -16.18 -43.99
N TRP A 1125 1.30 -17.52 -44.01
CA TRP A 1125 2.50 -18.35 -44.13
C TRP A 1125 2.44 -19.25 -45.37
N PRO A 1126 3.24 -18.96 -46.43
CA PRO A 1126 3.14 -19.61 -47.75
C PRO A 1126 3.29 -21.14 -47.79
N ASP A 1127 3.93 -21.73 -46.79
CA ASP A 1127 4.15 -23.18 -46.68
C ASP A 1127 3.19 -23.87 -45.69
N GLY A 1128 2.25 -23.13 -45.09
CA GLY A 1128 1.36 -23.63 -44.02
C GLY A 1128 2.09 -24.04 -42.73
N ASN A 1129 3.38 -23.73 -42.61
CA ASN A 1129 4.21 -24.06 -41.47
C ASN A 1129 4.77 -22.80 -40.82
N ILE A 1130 4.05 -22.32 -39.79
CA ILE A 1130 4.45 -21.22 -38.90
C ILE A 1130 5.90 -21.38 -38.41
N ALA A 1131 6.40 -22.61 -38.21
CA ALA A 1131 7.76 -22.87 -37.72
C ALA A 1131 8.88 -22.46 -38.70
N ASN A 1132 8.57 -22.25 -39.99
CA ASN A 1132 9.57 -21.80 -40.97
C ASN A 1132 9.80 -20.27 -40.94
N GLY A 1133 9.01 -19.53 -40.16
CA GLY A 1133 9.28 -18.12 -39.80
C GLY A 1133 9.21 -17.09 -40.92
N ARG A 1134 8.73 -17.44 -42.13
CA ARG A 1134 8.65 -16.53 -43.29
C ARG A 1134 7.24 -16.00 -43.48
N MET A 1135 7.06 -14.70 -43.26
CA MET A 1135 5.77 -14.06 -43.49
C MET A 1135 5.47 -13.92 -45.00
N GLY A 1136 4.23 -14.18 -45.38
CA GLY A 1136 3.65 -14.07 -46.72
C GLY A 1136 2.90 -12.76 -46.93
N ASP A 1137 1.96 -12.76 -47.88
CA ASP A 1137 1.25 -11.57 -48.33
C ASP A 1137 0.16 -11.12 -47.33
N ILE A 1138 0.37 -9.96 -46.69
CA ILE A 1138 -0.57 -9.38 -45.72
C ILE A 1138 -1.93 -9.02 -46.34
N SER A 1139 -2.04 -8.88 -47.67
CA SER A 1139 -3.32 -8.56 -48.32
C SER A 1139 -4.33 -9.73 -48.30
N LEU A 1140 -3.89 -10.92 -47.87
CA LEU A 1140 -4.73 -12.11 -47.75
C LEU A 1140 -5.68 -12.06 -46.54
N VAL A 1141 -5.41 -11.19 -45.57
CA VAL A 1141 -6.28 -10.99 -44.40
C VAL A 1141 -7.07 -9.69 -44.51
N PRO A 1142 -8.21 -9.55 -43.82
CA PRO A 1142 -8.96 -8.30 -43.81
C PRO A 1142 -8.11 -7.11 -43.33
N GLN A 1143 -8.18 -6.00 -44.08
CA GLN A 1143 -7.40 -4.77 -43.86
C GLN A 1143 -8.22 -3.62 -43.25
N THR A 1144 -9.57 -3.72 -43.25
CA THR A 1144 -10.47 -2.71 -42.67
C THR A 1144 -11.60 -3.35 -41.88
N TYR A 1145 -12.25 -2.59 -40.99
CA TYR A 1145 -13.41 -3.08 -40.24
C TYR A 1145 -14.56 -3.53 -41.14
N GLU A 1146 -14.78 -2.89 -42.30
CA GLU A 1146 -15.79 -3.31 -43.28
C GLU A 1146 -15.43 -4.66 -43.95
N GLN A 1147 -14.14 -4.91 -44.17
CA GLN A 1147 -13.67 -6.20 -44.69
C GLN A 1147 -13.79 -7.30 -43.63
N LEU A 1148 -13.55 -6.96 -42.36
CA LEU A 1148 -13.77 -7.87 -41.24
C LEU A 1148 -15.26 -8.25 -41.12
N GLU A 1149 -16.17 -7.29 -41.23
CA GLU A 1149 -17.62 -7.54 -41.26
C GLU A 1149 -18.00 -8.50 -42.40
N THR A 1150 -17.42 -8.31 -43.59
CA THR A 1150 -17.67 -9.18 -44.74
C THR A 1150 -17.13 -10.60 -44.52
N ALA A 1151 -15.95 -10.71 -43.90
CA ALA A 1151 -15.26 -11.98 -43.70
C ALA A 1151 -15.82 -12.79 -42.51
N ASN A 1152 -16.18 -12.11 -41.42
CA ASN A 1152 -16.50 -12.72 -40.13
C ASN A 1152 -18.00 -12.57 -39.77
N GLY A 1153 -18.75 -11.67 -40.42
CA GLY A 1153 -20.15 -11.37 -40.10
C GLY A 1153 -20.34 -10.28 -39.04
N VAL A 1154 -21.61 -9.93 -38.77
CA VAL A 1154 -22.05 -8.86 -37.85
C VAL A 1154 -22.84 -9.46 -36.70
N LEU A 1155 -22.70 -8.90 -35.49
CA LEU A 1155 -23.58 -9.22 -34.37
C LEU A 1155 -25.04 -8.77 -34.58
N PRO A 1156 -26.03 -9.45 -33.98
CA PRO A 1156 -27.44 -9.05 -34.05
C PRO A 1156 -27.72 -7.63 -33.53
N SER A 1157 -27.00 -7.21 -32.48
CA SER A 1157 -26.99 -5.84 -31.97
C SER A 1157 -25.63 -5.55 -31.32
N TRP A 1158 -25.38 -4.28 -30.97
CA TRP A 1158 -24.11 -3.85 -30.39
C TRP A 1158 -23.86 -4.42 -28.97
N ASP A 1159 -24.89 -4.96 -28.33
CA ASP A 1159 -24.92 -5.45 -26.95
C ASP A 1159 -25.30 -6.95 -26.84
N GLN A 1160 -25.52 -7.66 -27.96
CA GLN A 1160 -25.95 -9.06 -27.97
C GLN A 1160 -25.14 -9.93 -28.95
N ALA A 1161 -24.84 -11.16 -28.51
CA ALA A 1161 -24.40 -12.28 -29.33
C ALA A 1161 -25.58 -13.26 -29.58
N GLU A 1162 -25.45 -14.21 -30.52
CA GLU A 1162 -26.55 -15.10 -30.93
C GLU A 1162 -27.25 -15.85 -29.76
N ALA A 1163 -26.51 -16.18 -28.69
CA ALA A 1163 -27.03 -16.95 -27.56
C ALA A 1163 -27.01 -16.23 -26.19
N TYR A 1164 -26.42 -15.02 -26.10
CA TYR A 1164 -26.23 -14.32 -24.82
C TYR A 1164 -26.02 -12.81 -24.98
N SER A 1165 -26.30 -12.04 -23.92
CA SER A 1165 -25.97 -10.60 -23.83
C SER A 1165 -24.47 -10.42 -23.64
N LEU A 1166 -23.89 -9.38 -24.24
CA LEU A 1166 -22.57 -8.91 -23.86
C LEU A 1166 -22.55 -8.47 -22.40
N ASP A 1167 -21.35 -8.49 -21.81
CA ASP A 1167 -21.17 -8.10 -20.43
C ASP A 1167 -21.23 -6.57 -20.27
N GLY A 1168 -22.03 -6.11 -19.32
CA GLY A 1168 -22.27 -4.69 -19.08
C GLY A 1168 -21.05 -3.92 -18.57
N GLN A 1169 -20.09 -4.56 -17.90
CA GLN A 1169 -18.88 -3.90 -17.40
C GLN A 1169 -17.94 -3.55 -18.55
N GLY A 1170 -17.55 -4.55 -19.34
CA GLY A 1170 -16.65 -4.36 -20.48
C GLY A 1170 -17.25 -3.40 -21.49
N THR A 1171 -18.56 -3.49 -21.71
CA THR A 1171 -19.24 -2.59 -22.64
C THR A 1171 -19.44 -1.18 -22.07
N SER A 1172 -19.67 -1.02 -20.76
CA SER A 1172 -19.70 0.33 -20.14
C SER A 1172 -18.35 1.04 -20.29
N ALA A 1173 -17.24 0.30 -20.09
CA ALA A 1173 -15.90 0.83 -20.31
C ALA A 1173 -15.66 1.27 -21.76
N ASP A 1174 -16.15 0.48 -22.73
CA ASP A 1174 -16.10 0.87 -24.15
C ASP A 1174 -16.91 2.12 -24.44
N LEU A 1175 -18.11 2.25 -23.86
CA LEU A 1175 -18.97 3.42 -24.04
C LEU A 1175 -18.41 4.66 -23.35
N SER A 1176 -17.70 4.53 -22.22
CA SER A 1176 -17.08 5.68 -21.55
C SER A 1176 -15.79 6.12 -22.25
N ALA A 1177 -15.04 5.20 -22.86
CA ALA A 1177 -13.69 5.45 -23.37
C ALA A 1177 -13.56 6.66 -24.33
N PRO A 1178 -14.47 6.93 -25.30
CA PRO A 1178 -14.39 8.14 -26.14
C PRO A 1178 -14.43 9.44 -25.33
N PHE A 1179 -15.20 9.46 -24.24
CA PHE A 1179 -15.28 10.63 -23.37
C PHE A 1179 -14.00 10.79 -22.56
N TRP A 1180 -13.35 9.70 -22.14
CA TRP A 1180 -12.03 9.79 -21.53
C TRP A 1180 -10.96 10.31 -22.51
N LEU A 1181 -10.97 9.84 -23.76
CA LEU A 1181 -10.11 10.38 -24.82
C LEU A 1181 -10.33 11.89 -25.01
N LYS A 1182 -11.59 12.34 -25.04
CA LYS A 1182 -11.96 13.73 -25.31
C LYS A 1182 -11.78 14.66 -24.09
N ASN A 1183 -12.38 14.31 -22.97
CA ASN A 1183 -12.56 15.17 -21.79
C ASN A 1183 -11.39 15.09 -20.80
N VAL A 1184 -10.58 14.04 -20.87
CA VAL A 1184 -9.48 13.81 -19.92
C VAL A 1184 -8.14 13.85 -20.64
N LEU A 1185 -7.97 13.10 -21.72
CA LEU A 1185 -6.77 13.15 -22.58
C LEU A 1185 -6.77 14.32 -23.58
N ASN A 1186 -7.81 15.17 -23.55
CA ASN A 1186 -7.94 16.38 -24.35
C ASN A 1186 -7.72 16.18 -25.87
N LEU A 1187 -8.10 15.01 -26.40
CA LEU A 1187 -8.01 14.71 -27.82
C LEU A 1187 -9.19 15.31 -28.59
N SER A 1188 -8.92 15.78 -29.80
CA SER A 1188 -9.93 16.33 -30.72
C SER A 1188 -9.98 15.57 -32.05
N GLY A 1189 -11.11 15.68 -32.75
CA GLY A 1189 -11.35 15.17 -34.10
C GLY A 1189 -12.77 14.67 -34.32
N ASP A 1190 -13.25 14.79 -35.56
CA ASP A 1190 -14.61 14.40 -35.98
C ASP A 1190 -14.93 12.93 -35.68
N ASP A 1191 -13.91 12.06 -35.71
CA ASP A 1191 -13.99 10.64 -35.41
C ASP A 1191 -14.27 10.36 -33.92
N ILE A 1192 -13.63 11.11 -33.02
CA ILE A 1192 -13.90 11.03 -31.56
C ILE A 1192 -15.29 11.61 -31.27
N ASP A 1193 -15.63 12.75 -31.88
CA ASP A 1193 -16.95 13.37 -31.68
C ASP A 1193 -18.08 12.44 -32.14
N ALA A 1194 -17.91 11.80 -33.31
CA ALA A 1194 -18.84 10.77 -33.78
C ALA A 1194 -18.92 9.57 -32.83
N ALA A 1195 -17.78 9.10 -32.30
CA ALA A 1195 -17.75 8.01 -31.33
C ALA A 1195 -18.46 8.39 -30.02
N CYS A 1196 -18.27 9.61 -29.49
CA CYS A 1196 -19.00 10.12 -28.32
C CYS A 1196 -20.52 10.15 -28.56
N VAL A 1197 -20.98 10.58 -29.73
CA VAL A 1197 -22.41 10.59 -30.09
C VAL A 1197 -22.99 9.17 -30.10
N VAL A 1198 -22.30 8.23 -30.75
CA VAL A 1198 -22.73 6.82 -30.78
C VAL A 1198 -22.74 6.22 -29.37
N ALA A 1199 -21.70 6.49 -28.58
CA ALA A 1199 -21.58 5.96 -27.24
C ALA A 1199 -22.67 6.49 -26.30
N ARG A 1200 -22.96 7.81 -26.31
CA ARG A 1200 -24.04 8.40 -25.51
C ARG A 1200 -25.39 7.80 -25.91
N ALA A 1201 -25.70 7.73 -27.21
CA ALA A 1201 -26.96 7.17 -27.69
C ALA A 1201 -27.17 5.70 -27.26
N ARG A 1202 -26.11 4.88 -27.31
CA ARG A 1202 -26.13 3.48 -26.85
C ARG A 1202 -26.33 3.38 -25.34
N PHE A 1203 -25.61 4.22 -24.57
CA PHE A 1203 -25.72 4.26 -23.12
C PHE A 1203 -27.13 4.70 -22.67
N ASP A 1204 -27.66 5.80 -23.22
CA ASP A 1204 -28.97 6.33 -22.86
C ASP A 1204 -30.09 5.34 -23.20
N GLY A 1205 -30.00 4.68 -24.37
CA GLY A 1205 -30.94 3.62 -24.73
C GLY A 1205 -30.91 2.44 -23.75
N LYS A 1206 -29.72 2.06 -23.24
CA LYS A 1206 -29.61 1.03 -22.20
C LYS A 1206 -30.09 1.49 -20.84
N LEU A 1207 -29.84 2.74 -20.47
CA LEU A 1207 -30.35 3.33 -19.26
C LEU A 1207 -31.87 3.31 -19.25
N GLU A 1208 -32.51 3.74 -20.33
CA GLU A 1208 -33.97 3.68 -20.49
C GLU A 1208 -34.51 2.23 -20.36
N GLU A 1209 -33.85 1.26 -21.01
CA GLU A 1209 -34.21 -0.16 -20.91
C GLU A 1209 -34.14 -0.65 -19.45
N GLN A 1210 -33.05 -0.34 -18.75
CA GLN A 1210 -32.86 -0.77 -17.36
C GLN A 1210 -33.81 -0.06 -16.39
N VAL A 1211 -34.04 1.25 -16.55
CA VAL A 1211 -35.00 2.00 -15.75
C VAL A 1211 -36.42 1.47 -15.93
N ALA A 1212 -36.79 1.05 -17.15
CA ALA A 1212 -38.10 0.46 -17.44
C ALA A 1212 -38.36 -0.88 -16.71
N LEU A 1213 -37.30 -1.58 -16.29
CA LEU A 1213 -37.41 -2.80 -15.48
C LEU A 1213 -37.73 -2.53 -13.99
N GLY A 1214 -37.71 -1.26 -13.55
CA GLY A 1214 -37.98 -0.86 -12.17
C GLY A 1214 -37.03 -1.54 -11.17
N ALA A 1215 -37.57 -2.21 -10.16
CA ALA A 1215 -36.79 -2.93 -9.15
C ALA A 1215 -35.83 -4.01 -9.72
N ALA A 1216 -36.07 -4.49 -10.96
CA ALA A 1216 -35.22 -5.45 -11.65
C ALA A 1216 -34.13 -4.82 -12.54
N GLY A 1217 -34.09 -3.48 -12.65
CA GLY A 1217 -33.22 -2.72 -13.55
C GLY A 1217 -31.71 -2.81 -13.32
N GLY A 1218 -31.25 -3.47 -12.26
CA GLY A 1218 -29.83 -3.77 -12.08
C GLY A 1218 -29.44 -5.21 -12.42
N SER A 1219 -30.40 -6.09 -12.71
CA SER A 1219 -30.17 -7.55 -12.69
C SER A 1219 -29.53 -8.11 -13.97
N THR A 1220 -29.43 -7.27 -15.01
CA THR A 1220 -28.91 -7.63 -16.32
C THR A 1220 -27.68 -6.80 -16.69
N TRP A 1221 -27.85 -5.55 -17.12
CA TRP A 1221 -26.76 -4.71 -17.61
C TRP A 1221 -25.93 -4.05 -16.49
N PHE A 1222 -26.59 -3.36 -15.56
CA PHE A 1222 -25.90 -2.67 -14.45
C PHE A 1222 -25.39 -3.59 -13.35
N ARG A 1223 -25.51 -4.90 -13.55
CA ARG A 1223 -25.10 -5.91 -12.58
C ARG A 1223 -23.63 -5.77 -12.18
N TYR A 1224 -22.76 -5.42 -13.14
CA TYR A 1224 -21.31 -5.26 -12.94
C TYR A 1224 -20.83 -3.83 -13.26
N HIS A 1225 -21.72 -2.84 -13.21
CA HIS A 1225 -21.37 -1.46 -13.55
C HIS A 1225 -20.43 -0.85 -12.52
N GLN A 1226 -19.56 0.05 -12.98
CA GLN A 1226 -18.44 0.59 -12.21
C GLN A 1226 -18.40 2.12 -12.33
N GLY A 1227 -18.15 2.80 -11.22
CA GLY A 1227 -18.04 4.26 -11.16
C GLY A 1227 -16.97 4.80 -12.10
N SER A 1228 -15.78 4.19 -12.17
CA SER A 1228 -14.76 4.62 -13.14
C SER A 1228 -15.12 4.35 -14.60
N PHE A 1229 -16.10 3.47 -14.89
CA PHE A 1229 -16.50 3.11 -16.26
C PHE A 1229 -17.69 3.93 -16.74
N THR A 1230 -17.89 5.12 -16.18
CA THR A 1230 -18.79 6.15 -16.69
C THR A 1230 -18.00 7.24 -17.44
N PRO A 1231 -18.65 8.00 -18.33
CA PRO A 1231 -18.05 9.19 -18.91
C PRO A 1231 -17.51 10.12 -17.82
N PRO A 1232 -16.30 10.67 -17.93
CA PRO A 1232 -15.81 11.66 -17.01
C PRO A 1232 -16.38 13.04 -17.36
N LEU A 1233 -16.59 13.86 -16.34
CA LEU A 1233 -16.94 15.26 -16.53
C LEU A 1233 -15.83 15.96 -17.34
N PRO A 1234 -16.20 16.88 -18.27
CA PRO A 1234 -15.23 17.72 -18.95
C PRO A 1234 -14.43 18.54 -17.94
N ILE A 1235 -13.21 18.94 -18.33
CA ILE A 1235 -12.47 19.96 -17.58
C ILE A 1235 -13.38 21.20 -17.52
N LEU A 1236 -13.76 21.59 -16.31
CA LEU A 1236 -14.36 22.89 -16.11
C LEU A 1236 -13.30 23.91 -16.50
N SER A 1237 -13.46 24.57 -17.65
CA SER A 1237 -12.71 25.79 -17.94
C SER A 1237 -12.87 26.72 -16.75
N SER A 1238 -11.84 27.42 -16.27
CA SER A 1238 -12.00 28.37 -15.17
C SER A 1238 -13.28 29.21 -15.35
N PRO A 1239 -14.04 29.51 -14.28
CA PRO A 1239 -15.21 30.38 -14.39
C PRO A 1239 -14.80 31.61 -15.19
N PRO A 1240 -15.63 32.06 -16.16
CA PRO A 1240 -15.30 33.25 -16.93
C PRO A 1240 -14.90 34.37 -15.97
N SER A 1241 -13.85 35.12 -16.29
CA SER A 1241 -13.29 36.16 -15.40
C SER A 1241 -14.27 37.31 -15.08
N ALA A 1242 -15.52 37.23 -15.54
CA ALA A 1242 -16.59 38.15 -15.25
C ALA A 1242 -17.35 37.69 -13.99
N GLU A 1243 -17.54 38.62 -13.04
CA GLU A 1243 -18.48 38.39 -11.94
C GLU A 1243 -19.88 38.10 -12.49
N PRO A 1244 -20.63 37.17 -11.89
CA PRO A 1244 -22.00 36.91 -12.31
C PRO A 1244 -22.85 38.16 -12.07
N PRO A 1245 -23.85 38.44 -12.93
CA PRO A 1245 -24.76 39.57 -12.75
C PRO A 1245 -25.40 39.56 -11.35
N GLU A 1246 -25.72 40.74 -10.81
CA GLU A 1246 -26.32 40.87 -9.49
C GLU A 1246 -27.61 40.01 -9.37
N GLY A 1247 -27.63 39.10 -8.38
CA GLY A 1247 -28.72 38.13 -8.20
C GLY A 1247 -28.52 36.79 -8.91
N PHE A 1248 -27.38 36.57 -9.57
CA PHE A 1248 -26.99 35.31 -10.19
C PHE A 1248 -25.71 34.76 -9.56
N SER A 1249 -25.58 33.44 -9.60
CA SER A 1249 -24.38 32.68 -9.24
C SER A 1249 -23.92 31.88 -10.44
N TRP A 1250 -22.61 31.65 -10.53
CA TRP A 1250 -22.10 30.66 -11.48
C TRP A 1250 -22.46 29.27 -10.96
N VAL A 1251 -23.16 28.49 -11.79
CA VAL A 1251 -23.32 27.05 -11.59
C VAL A 1251 -22.87 26.32 -12.84
N VAL A 1252 -22.66 25.02 -12.73
CA VAL A 1252 -22.22 24.17 -13.85
C VAL A 1252 -23.40 23.33 -14.30
N ASP A 1253 -23.76 23.39 -15.58
CA ASP A 1253 -24.83 22.56 -16.13
C ASP A 1253 -24.38 21.08 -16.30
N GLY A 1254 -25.33 20.20 -16.62
CA GLY A 1254 -25.04 18.77 -16.86
C GLY A 1254 -24.14 18.49 -18.07
N ALA A 1255 -23.76 19.52 -18.84
CA ALA A 1255 -22.80 19.44 -19.94
C ALA A 1255 -21.43 20.05 -19.58
N GLY A 1256 -21.25 20.51 -18.34
CA GLY A 1256 -20.00 21.10 -17.86
C GLY A 1256 -19.80 22.57 -18.26
N ASN A 1257 -20.84 23.24 -18.75
CA ASN A 1257 -20.77 24.66 -19.07
C ASN A 1257 -21.06 25.50 -17.82
N TYR A 1258 -20.33 26.58 -17.65
CA TYR A 1258 -20.69 27.62 -16.69
C TYR A 1258 -21.97 28.30 -17.16
N VAL A 1259 -22.97 28.36 -16.27
CA VAL A 1259 -24.29 28.95 -16.50
C VAL A 1259 -24.66 29.82 -15.30
N PHE A 1260 -25.53 30.81 -15.52
CA PHE A 1260 -26.03 31.67 -14.45
C PHE A 1260 -27.26 31.04 -13.79
N ASP A 1261 -27.30 31.01 -12.46
CA ASP A 1261 -28.44 30.58 -11.67
C ASP A 1261 -28.87 31.67 -10.69
N ASN A 1262 -30.16 32.03 -10.70
CA ASN A 1262 -30.76 33.00 -9.80
C ASN A 1262 -31.65 32.36 -8.71
N GLY A 1263 -31.63 31.04 -8.58
CA GLY A 1263 -32.43 30.26 -7.63
C GLY A 1263 -33.76 29.76 -8.20
N ASP A 1264 -34.19 30.27 -9.37
CA ASP A 1264 -35.44 29.88 -10.04
C ASP A 1264 -35.20 29.29 -11.44
N GLN A 1265 -34.17 29.74 -12.16
CA GLN A 1265 -33.86 29.35 -13.54
C GLN A 1265 -32.36 29.37 -13.83
N ILE A 1266 -31.95 28.49 -14.76
CA ILE A 1266 -30.58 28.38 -15.27
C ILE A 1266 -30.50 29.06 -16.65
N TYR A 1267 -29.47 29.89 -16.86
CA TYR A 1267 -29.25 30.65 -18.09
C TYR A 1267 -27.85 30.36 -18.66
N ALA A 1268 -27.80 30.03 -19.95
CA ALA A 1268 -26.51 29.94 -20.65
C ALA A 1268 -25.88 31.34 -20.78
N PRO A 1269 -24.56 31.49 -20.59
CA PRO A 1269 -23.90 32.77 -20.78
C PRO A 1269 -23.84 33.08 -22.27
N THR A 1270 -24.63 34.06 -22.71
CA THR A 1270 -24.51 34.68 -24.03
C THR A 1270 -23.74 36.00 -23.91
N GLU A 1271 -23.17 36.50 -25.02
CA GLU A 1271 -22.55 37.84 -25.04
C GLU A 1271 -23.54 38.99 -24.74
N GLU A 1272 -24.85 38.72 -24.76
CA GLU A 1272 -25.94 39.63 -24.35
C GLU A 1272 -26.48 39.32 -22.96
#